data_AF-Q5ZYX7-F1
#
_entry.id   AF-Q5ZYX7-F1
#
_cell.length_a   1.000
_cell.length_b   1.000
_cell.length_c   1.000
_cell.angle_alpha   90.00
_cell.angle_beta   90.00
_cell.angle_gamma   90.00
#
_symmetry.space_group_name_H-M   'P 1'
#
loop_
_entity.id
_entity.type
_entity.pdbx_description
1 polymer ?
#
loop_
_entity_poly.entity_id
_entity_poly.type
_entity_poly.pdbx_seq_one_letter_code
_entity_poly.pdbx_strand_id
1 'polypeptide(L)'
;MPKYVEGIELTQEGMHAIFERMGHPNITSGTIYNGEPTIDKGALDRQGFMPVLTGVSPRQDSGHWIMLIKGQGNQYFLFDPLGESSGKYYQNILAKKLPGATLSVIPNNAGLNMGLCGYWVASVGLRAHAALTQPIPPSLRNLGQTITQEMRDELTQDGSEKITQWLRAVGNEFPDGDIQPDATALRRATEKNVRIDEFQPVLTGTSPKEISINPTAPQEVSVPTWNGFSLYTDETVRNAARYAYDNYLGKPYTGTVEATPVNFGGQMVYRQHHGLAHTLRTMAYAEIIVEEARKAKLRGESLKTFADGRTLADVTPEELRKIMIAQAFFVTGRDDEESSKNYEKYHEQSRDAFLKYVEENKSTLIPDVFKDEKDVKFYADVIEDKDHKWADSPAHVLVNQGHMVDLVRVKQPPESYLEYYFSQLQPWIGSTATEAVFATQRQFFHATYEAVAGFDSENKEPHLVVDGLGRYVIGQDGNPIREESDDEDEEESGELKFFSQKKKLEENQRYMRVDEYLKLDEVQKRFPGAGKKLDGGLPGLKEYQYLQRLNSINRARCENDVDFCLGQLQTAHHQTKITPIKRAFQSSSEKARRQPNMDEIAAARIVQQIMANPDCIHDDHVFLNGQKLEEKFFRDLLAKCDMAIVGSLLNDTDIRNIDTLMQHERNTEFHSTDAKAKPVKLGETWEKTIRSGGGVTQIKHDLIFLMQNDAWYHTRVNAIAQNRDKDSTFKEVLITALMTPLTNKSLMDTSRSPAPKTLFRGLDLSEEFKNKLINQAETIIANTTEHLFTDLSTEAFKQIKLNDFSQVSARTCASTSTNIEVPRTIFGSNTIFEILDPDGLLHPKQVGTHVSGSESEYSIYLPEDVALVPIKVSFDGKTGKGKDRHIFTLVAVKSPDFTPRHESGYAVGPLLKMQTPKLEEIQRLVEQAREEPDLERVFNLQSRVARQAKFSTESGYKTFLNEKVAPVLEQSLNGLLDNNVTILGKVLSAFPSDGQWSAFNSVEARQMKIQMDAIKQMVEKKAVLEGQILPALAQCQNALEKQNIAGALQALRNIPSEKEMQTMLSISGGLRGQIQRAKQDLTETLEPLQRAITAKLVSDQEKVKVRYEKLIAGIPQQIADLEKAELADLAKVKKVVSRFNHLQEELKLLRNEKIRMHTGSEKVDFSDIAQLEAQLQKIHTKLYDAYLVELTKEISALVKEKPKNLADVKRMVSNFYAMSADIEQLRQEKIKEHGESKDPIDMSDIDKLKEELQKINQFLVKAMGTNIRVSLNQMEVKTFDAQEKEAQQNLKQLDALINKLESSDAVQKQKEELEKLNQLLVEKRKAYPAMVQLQFRSEALIIHLRELCEAHQAQMAKTRNVRAQEITNGRWKVQWLTDWVGLTTDERVTLANKEKELAKFKEDLNNDEYDLQELISNLAEKNPSELEEAIGISKESAQKLHKLLTHLNHSTTFMSKIEQRLQSIDELLNEFGKQAPRTEMIKTVEEKQGTLLRL
;
A
#
# COMPACT_ATOMS: atom_id res chain seq x y z
N MET A 1 4.00 -19.62 19.31
CA MET A 1 2.93 -20.57 19.71
C MET A 1 1.88 -19.79 20.48
N PRO A 2 0.62 -20.22 20.51
CA PRO A 2 -0.37 -19.51 21.29
C PRO A 2 0.00 -19.53 22.78
N LYS A 3 -0.21 -18.42 23.48
CA LYS A 3 0.26 -18.23 24.87
C LYS A 3 -0.52 -19.11 25.86
N TYR A 4 -1.83 -19.23 25.68
CA TYR A 4 -2.74 -19.83 26.67
C TYR A 4 -3.24 -21.23 26.28
N VAL A 5 -3.31 -21.55 24.99
CA VAL A 5 -3.79 -22.86 24.53
C VAL A 5 -2.83 -23.44 23.51
N GLU A 6 -2.28 -24.61 23.81
CA GLU A 6 -1.47 -25.39 22.87
C GLU A 6 -2.33 -26.53 22.28
N GLY A 7 -2.61 -26.47 20.98
CA GLY A 7 -3.54 -27.37 20.31
C GLY A 7 -4.98 -27.20 20.81
N ILE A 8 -5.37 -27.98 21.81
CA ILE A 8 -6.67 -27.91 22.49
C ILE A 8 -6.54 -27.92 24.02
N GLU A 9 -5.32 -27.86 24.54
CA GLU A 9 -5.04 -28.01 25.96
C GLU A 9 -4.47 -26.72 26.54
N LEU A 10 -4.78 -26.45 27.81
CA LEU A 10 -4.33 -25.23 28.47
C LEU A 10 -2.83 -25.34 28.81
N THR A 11 -2.08 -24.29 28.48
CA THR A 11 -0.71 -24.13 28.99
C THR A 11 -0.77 -23.81 30.49
N GLN A 12 0.37 -23.85 31.20
CA GLN A 12 0.40 -23.41 32.61
C GLN A 12 -0.08 -21.96 32.77
N GLU A 13 0.36 -21.04 31.90
CA GLU A 13 -0.13 -19.66 31.88
C GLU A 13 -1.61 -19.57 31.52
N GLY A 14 -2.07 -20.36 30.54
CA GLY A 14 -3.48 -20.41 30.16
C GLY A 14 -4.38 -20.92 31.27
N MET A 15 -3.90 -21.88 32.05
CA MET A 15 -4.59 -22.38 33.25
C MET A 15 -4.74 -21.27 34.29
N HIS A 16 -3.68 -20.47 34.52
CA HIS A 16 -3.78 -19.34 35.46
C HIS A 16 -4.74 -18.26 34.94
N ALA A 17 -4.65 -17.93 33.65
CA ALA A 17 -5.51 -16.93 33.02
C ALA A 17 -7.00 -17.34 33.04
N ILE A 18 -7.33 -18.61 32.77
CA ILE A 18 -8.74 -19.05 32.83
C ILE A 18 -9.27 -19.00 34.28
N PHE A 19 -8.45 -19.36 35.28
CA PHE A 19 -8.83 -19.27 36.69
C PHE A 19 -9.00 -17.83 37.18
N GLU A 20 -8.23 -16.88 36.66
CA GLU A 20 -8.43 -15.46 36.91
C GLU A 20 -9.82 -14.99 36.45
N ARG A 21 -10.25 -15.39 35.24
CA ARG A 21 -11.60 -15.10 34.72
C ARG A 21 -12.72 -15.80 35.52
N MET A 22 -12.36 -16.77 36.35
CA MET A 22 -13.27 -17.49 37.26
C MET A 22 -13.18 -17.03 38.72
N GLY A 23 -12.46 -15.93 39.01
CA GLY A 23 -12.39 -15.34 40.35
C GLY A 23 -11.22 -15.82 41.20
N HIS A 24 -10.21 -16.46 40.59
CA HIS A 24 -9.01 -16.98 41.26
C HIS A 24 -7.71 -16.40 40.66
N PRO A 25 -7.48 -15.06 40.70
CA PRO A 25 -6.37 -14.38 40.00
C PRO A 25 -4.96 -14.77 40.48
N ASN A 26 -4.83 -15.26 41.71
CA ASN A 26 -3.53 -15.64 42.32
C ASN A 26 -3.41 -17.16 42.49
N ILE A 27 -3.99 -17.94 41.57
CA ILE A 27 -3.93 -19.39 41.62
C ILE A 27 -2.48 -19.87 41.45
N THR A 28 -2.05 -20.78 42.33
CA THR A 28 -0.78 -21.53 42.19
C THR A 28 -1.11 -22.94 41.73
N SER A 29 -0.45 -23.39 40.65
CA SER A 29 -0.53 -24.75 40.13
C SER A 29 0.63 -25.62 40.64
N GLY A 30 0.40 -26.92 40.77
CA GLY A 30 1.44 -27.92 41.01
C GLY A 30 1.93 -28.57 39.72
N THR A 31 3.01 -29.33 39.80
CA THR A 31 3.52 -30.14 38.68
C THR A 31 3.92 -31.53 39.14
N ILE A 32 3.88 -32.52 38.24
CA ILE A 32 4.50 -33.83 38.44
C ILE A 32 5.48 -34.06 37.30
N TYR A 33 6.77 -33.97 37.62
CA TYR A 33 7.88 -34.17 36.70
C TYR A 33 8.53 -35.52 36.98
N ASN A 34 8.53 -36.43 36.00
CA ASN A 34 9.13 -37.77 36.10
C ASN A 34 8.75 -38.55 37.39
N GLY A 35 7.46 -38.51 37.76
CA GLY A 35 6.94 -39.17 38.97
C GLY A 35 7.23 -38.43 40.29
N GLU A 36 7.96 -37.32 40.26
CA GLU A 36 8.22 -36.46 41.42
C GLU A 36 7.28 -35.23 41.44
N PRO A 37 6.42 -35.10 42.46
CA PRO A 37 5.46 -34.02 42.54
C PRO A 37 6.06 -32.76 43.18
N THR A 38 5.82 -31.60 42.60
CA THR A 38 6.09 -30.28 43.20
C THR A 38 4.77 -29.64 43.61
N ILE A 39 4.47 -29.67 44.91
CA ILE A 39 3.20 -29.21 45.48
C ILE A 39 3.49 -28.22 46.62
N ASP A 40 2.97 -26.99 46.50
CA ASP A 40 2.93 -26.04 47.61
C ASP A 40 1.69 -26.32 48.47
N LYS A 41 1.89 -27.06 49.57
CA LYS A 41 0.82 -27.37 50.53
C LYS A 41 0.19 -26.12 51.13
N GLY A 42 0.97 -25.07 51.38
CA GLY A 42 0.46 -23.82 51.93
C GLY A 42 -0.47 -23.11 50.94
N ALA A 43 -0.12 -23.08 49.66
CA ALA A 43 -0.98 -22.57 48.62
C ALA A 43 -2.25 -23.43 48.44
N LEU A 44 -2.11 -24.76 48.41
CA LEU A 44 -3.25 -25.69 48.33
C LEU A 44 -4.24 -25.50 49.49
N ASP A 45 -3.75 -25.38 50.72
CA ASP A 45 -4.59 -25.21 51.90
C ASP A 45 -5.30 -23.84 51.90
N ARG A 46 -4.66 -22.77 51.37
CA ARG A 46 -5.28 -21.44 51.22
C ARG A 46 -6.29 -21.37 50.08
N GLN A 47 -5.97 -21.97 48.93
CA GLN A 47 -6.78 -21.94 47.72
C GLN A 47 -7.99 -22.88 47.81
N GLY A 48 -7.92 -23.91 48.65
CA GLY A 48 -8.93 -24.97 48.72
C GLY A 48 -8.83 -26.00 47.59
N PHE A 49 -8.09 -25.70 46.53
CA PHE A 49 -7.75 -26.61 45.43
C PHE A 49 -6.46 -26.17 44.73
N MET A 50 -5.88 -27.08 43.94
CA MET A 50 -4.68 -26.83 43.14
C MET A 50 -4.78 -27.63 41.83
N PRO A 51 -4.79 -26.97 40.66
CA PRO A 51 -4.58 -27.67 39.40
C PRO A 51 -3.13 -28.16 39.33
N VAL A 52 -2.91 -29.39 38.86
CA VAL A 52 -1.60 -30.04 38.79
C VAL A 52 -1.37 -30.53 37.37
N LEU A 53 -0.31 -30.04 36.72
CA LEU A 53 0.09 -30.51 35.40
C LEU A 53 0.98 -31.75 35.53
N THR A 54 0.59 -32.85 34.92
CA THR A 54 1.30 -34.13 35.00
C THR A 54 2.06 -34.45 33.71
N GLY A 55 3.17 -35.18 33.82
CA GLY A 55 3.93 -35.65 32.65
C GLY A 55 4.78 -34.56 31.98
N VAL A 56 5.12 -33.51 32.72
CA VAL A 56 5.90 -32.37 32.21
C VAL A 56 7.32 -32.85 31.85
N SER A 57 7.77 -32.54 30.63
CA SER A 57 9.19 -32.56 30.25
C SER A 57 9.74 -31.12 30.27
N PRO A 58 11.06 -30.89 30.26
CA PRO A 58 11.61 -29.52 30.28
C PRO A 58 11.20 -28.65 29.08
N ARG A 59 10.51 -29.22 28.08
CA ARG A 59 10.07 -28.57 26.85
C ARG A 59 8.55 -28.54 26.65
N GLN A 60 7.75 -29.03 27.59
CA GLN A 60 6.30 -29.20 27.40
C GLN A 60 5.52 -28.46 28.49
N ASP A 61 4.87 -27.35 28.13
CA ASP A 61 4.19 -26.41 29.05
C ASP A 61 2.66 -26.56 29.05
N SER A 62 2.16 -27.64 28.45
CA SER A 62 0.75 -28.04 28.36
C SER A 62 0.62 -29.57 28.38
N GLY A 63 -0.52 -30.11 28.81
CA GLY A 63 -0.71 -31.56 28.88
C GLY A 63 -1.79 -32.04 29.84
N HIS A 64 -1.54 -33.19 30.49
CA HIS A 64 -2.53 -33.83 31.34
C HIS A 64 -2.70 -33.12 32.69
N TRP A 65 -3.77 -32.33 32.80
CA TRP A 65 -4.17 -31.65 34.04
C TRP A 65 -5.05 -32.52 34.95
N ILE A 66 -4.72 -32.54 36.24
CA ILE A 66 -5.56 -33.09 37.32
C ILE A 66 -5.81 -32.01 38.38
N MET A 67 -6.79 -32.22 39.28
CA MET A 67 -7.07 -31.29 40.37
C MET A 67 -6.95 -31.95 41.74
N LEU A 68 -6.12 -31.36 42.60
CA LEU A 68 -6.01 -31.72 44.01
C LEU A 68 -6.90 -30.78 44.83
N ILE A 69 -7.82 -31.31 45.63
CA ILE A 69 -8.88 -30.58 46.31
C ILE A 69 -8.74 -30.76 47.83
N LYS A 70 -8.82 -29.67 48.58
CA LYS A 70 -8.82 -29.67 50.04
C LYS A 70 -10.21 -30.00 50.58
N GLY A 71 -10.30 -31.07 51.38
CA GLY A 71 -11.48 -31.41 52.18
C GLY A 71 -11.41 -30.86 53.62
N GLN A 72 -12.36 -31.26 54.47
CA GLN A 72 -12.34 -30.93 55.90
C GLN A 72 -11.15 -31.58 56.63
N GLY A 73 -10.55 -30.88 57.59
CA GLY A 73 -9.44 -31.41 58.42
C GLY A 73 -8.16 -31.71 57.61
N ASN A 74 -7.57 -32.90 57.75
CA ASN A 74 -6.42 -33.36 56.95
C ASN A 74 -6.86 -34.28 55.77
N GLN A 75 -8.08 -34.12 55.26
CA GLN A 75 -8.59 -34.84 54.09
C GLN A 75 -8.33 -34.07 52.80
N TYR A 76 -7.94 -34.78 51.74
CA TYR A 76 -7.75 -34.26 50.39
C TYR A 76 -8.41 -35.20 49.38
N PHE A 77 -8.81 -34.65 48.23
CA PHE A 77 -9.44 -35.38 47.15
C PHE A 77 -8.70 -35.14 45.85
N LEU A 78 -8.70 -36.12 44.95
CA LEU A 78 -8.09 -36.01 43.63
C LEU A 78 -9.16 -36.22 42.56
N PHE A 79 -9.30 -35.24 41.67
CA PHE A 79 -10.08 -35.35 40.46
C PHE A 79 -9.15 -35.48 39.27
N ASP A 80 -9.34 -36.53 38.48
CA ASP A 80 -8.62 -36.76 37.23
C ASP A 80 -9.65 -36.85 36.10
N PRO A 81 -9.68 -35.90 35.13
CA PRO A 81 -10.59 -35.94 33.99
C PRO A 81 -10.51 -37.23 33.17
N LEU A 82 -9.38 -37.93 33.17
CA LEU A 82 -9.22 -39.20 32.49
C LEU A 82 -9.98 -40.34 33.18
N GLY A 83 -10.28 -40.24 34.48
CA GLY A 83 -11.10 -41.20 35.22
C GLY A 83 -10.44 -41.80 36.46
N GLU A 84 -11.21 -42.55 37.25
CA GLU A 84 -10.80 -43.09 38.55
C GLU A 84 -9.47 -43.88 38.50
N SER A 85 -9.29 -44.75 37.50
CA SER A 85 -8.08 -45.57 37.39
C SER A 85 -6.82 -44.72 37.17
N SER A 86 -6.93 -43.64 36.39
CA SER A 86 -5.85 -42.67 36.20
C SER A 86 -5.58 -41.89 37.49
N GLY A 87 -6.63 -41.40 38.17
CA GLY A 87 -6.45 -40.69 39.43
C GLY A 87 -5.82 -41.53 40.55
N LYS A 88 -6.18 -42.82 40.67
CA LYS A 88 -5.60 -43.74 41.66
C LYS A 88 -4.10 -43.89 41.55
N TYR A 89 -3.56 -43.69 40.35
CA TYR A 89 -2.12 -43.71 40.15
C TYR A 89 -1.43 -42.52 40.83
N TYR A 90 -1.88 -41.29 40.54
CA TYR A 90 -1.31 -40.07 41.12
C TYR A 90 -1.58 -39.95 42.64
N GLN A 91 -2.54 -40.71 43.17
CA GLN A 91 -2.83 -40.77 44.61
C GLN A 91 -1.57 -41.09 45.43
N ASN A 92 -0.79 -42.10 45.04
CA ASN A 92 0.40 -42.50 45.79
C ASN A 92 1.54 -41.48 45.63
N ILE A 93 1.70 -40.92 44.43
CA ILE A 93 2.70 -39.89 44.14
C ILE A 93 2.44 -38.65 45.01
N LEU A 94 1.22 -38.10 44.94
CA LEU A 94 0.85 -36.88 45.65
C LEU A 94 0.79 -37.09 47.18
N ALA A 95 0.44 -38.30 47.65
CA ALA A 95 0.45 -38.62 49.07
C ALA A 95 1.85 -38.44 49.71
N LYS A 96 2.95 -38.63 48.95
CA LYS A 96 4.32 -38.39 49.45
C LYS A 96 4.56 -36.94 49.89
N LYS A 97 3.83 -35.96 49.34
CA LYS A 97 3.93 -34.53 49.70
C LYS A 97 2.86 -34.07 50.69
N LEU A 98 1.98 -34.97 51.12
CA LEU A 98 0.91 -34.71 52.09
C LEU A 98 1.02 -35.66 53.31
N PRO A 99 2.12 -35.62 54.08
CA PRO A 99 2.31 -36.53 55.21
C PRO A 99 1.22 -36.33 56.27
N GLY A 100 0.67 -37.45 56.77
CA GLY A 100 -0.40 -37.46 57.78
C GLY A 100 -1.80 -37.13 57.26
N ALA A 101 -1.96 -36.96 55.93
CA ALA A 101 -3.24 -36.70 55.30
C ALA A 101 -3.88 -37.96 54.69
N THR A 102 -5.20 -37.94 54.52
CA THR A 102 -5.92 -38.95 53.72
C THR A 102 -6.26 -38.36 52.36
N LEU A 103 -5.66 -38.89 51.29
CA LEU A 103 -5.96 -38.52 49.90
C LEU A 103 -6.91 -39.58 49.29
N SER A 104 -8.05 -39.18 48.74
CA SER A 104 -9.03 -40.07 48.09
C SER A 104 -9.32 -39.63 46.66
N VAL A 105 -9.51 -40.57 45.73
CA VAL A 105 -9.80 -40.25 44.33
C VAL A 105 -11.30 -40.18 44.10
N ILE A 106 -11.77 -39.19 43.34
CA ILE A 106 -13.17 -39.09 42.92
C ILE A 106 -13.42 -40.13 41.82
N PRO A 107 -14.40 -41.04 41.99
CA PRO A 107 -14.63 -42.14 41.05
C PRO A 107 -15.46 -41.71 39.82
N ASN A 108 -14.90 -40.90 38.93
CA ASN A 108 -15.50 -40.56 37.63
C ASN A 108 -15.16 -41.58 36.53
N ASN A 109 -16.05 -41.72 35.55
CA ASN A 109 -15.89 -42.67 34.45
C ASN A 109 -14.76 -42.25 33.49
N ALA A 110 -14.07 -43.26 32.95
CA ALA A 110 -13.16 -43.09 31.82
C ALA A 110 -13.89 -42.76 30.51
N GLY A 111 -13.16 -42.20 29.54
CA GLY A 111 -13.63 -42.02 28.16
C GLY A 111 -14.37 -40.71 27.86
N LEU A 112 -14.55 -39.81 28.83
CA LEU A 112 -15.27 -38.54 28.63
C LEU A 112 -14.35 -37.30 28.51
N ASN A 113 -13.03 -37.48 28.61
CA ASN A 113 -12.11 -36.34 28.58
C ASN A 113 -11.96 -35.71 27.18
N MET A 114 -11.90 -36.53 26.12
CA MET A 114 -11.66 -36.08 24.74
C MET A 114 -10.41 -35.21 24.56
N GLY A 115 -9.40 -35.32 25.44
CA GLY A 115 -8.17 -34.51 25.37
C GLY A 115 -8.31 -33.09 25.92
N LEU A 116 -9.36 -32.80 26.70
CA LEU A 116 -9.70 -31.47 27.22
C LEU A 116 -9.44 -31.37 28.74
N CYS A 117 -8.33 -31.92 29.23
CA CYS A 117 -8.07 -32.11 30.66
C CYS A 117 -8.18 -30.80 31.43
N GLY A 118 -7.54 -29.74 30.93
CA GLY A 118 -7.51 -28.44 31.55
C GLY A 118 -8.88 -27.77 31.59
N TYR A 119 -9.67 -27.89 30.51
CA TYR A 119 -11.05 -27.42 30.48
C TYR A 119 -11.91 -28.14 31.53
N TRP A 120 -11.75 -29.45 31.69
CA TRP A 120 -12.51 -30.21 32.70
C TRP A 120 -12.09 -29.88 34.13
N VAL A 121 -10.79 -29.70 34.38
CA VAL A 121 -10.28 -29.20 35.67
C VAL A 121 -10.88 -27.84 36.00
N ALA A 122 -10.92 -26.91 35.03
CA ALA A 122 -11.48 -25.57 35.18
C ALA A 122 -13.03 -25.54 35.19
N SER A 123 -13.70 -26.62 34.81
CA SER A 123 -15.17 -26.72 34.82
C SER A 123 -15.67 -27.62 35.95
N VAL A 124 -15.80 -28.92 35.69
CA VAL A 124 -16.30 -29.91 36.65
C VAL A 124 -15.40 -30.04 37.88
N GLY A 125 -14.09 -29.77 37.77
CA GLY A 125 -13.16 -29.77 38.89
C GLY A 125 -13.51 -28.70 39.94
N LEU A 126 -13.79 -27.47 39.50
CA LEU A 126 -14.25 -26.38 40.38
C LEU A 126 -15.59 -26.72 41.05
N ARG A 127 -16.53 -27.31 40.30
CA ARG A 127 -17.81 -27.74 40.86
C ARG A 127 -17.65 -28.88 41.87
N ALA A 128 -16.70 -29.79 41.64
CA ALA A 128 -16.34 -30.85 42.58
C ALA A 128 -15.77 -30.27 43.88
N HIS A 129 -14.88 -29.27 43.78
CA HIS A 129 -14.38 -28.54 44.94
C HIS A 129 -15.52 -27.91 45.74
N ALA A 130 -16.41 -27.16 45.07
CA ALA A 130 -17.55 -26.53 45.71
C ALA A 130 -18.46 -27.53 46.44
N ALA A 131 -18.71 -28.71 45.85
CA ALA A 131 -19.51 -29.78 46.44
C ALA A 131 -18.84 -30.41 47.69
N LEU A 132 -17.52 -30.64 47.64
CA LEU A 132 -16.77 -31.25 48.74
C LEU A 132 -16.54 -30.32 49.94
N THR A 133 -16.65 -29.01 49.73
CA THR A 133 -16.54 -28.00 50.80
C THR A 133 -17.86 -27.67 51.50
N GLN A 134 -18.99 -28.26 51.07
CA GLN A 134 -20.27 -28.04 51.75
C GLN A 134 -20.25 -28.59 53.19
N PRO A 135 -21.09 -28.06 54.10
CA PRO A 135 -21.16 -28.54 55.48
C PRO A 135 -21.43 -30.05 55.58
N ILE A 136 -22.22 -30.59 54.65
CA ILE A 136 -22.51 -32.01 54.49
C ILE A 136 -22.15 -32.39 53.05
N PRO A 137 -20.89 -32.79 52.77
CA PRO A 137 -20.47 -33.11 51.41
C PRO A 137 -21.14 -34.40 50.91
N PRO A 138 -21.41 -34.54 49.59
CA PRO A 138 -21.91 -35.78 49.02
C PRO A 138 -20.90 -36.92 49.16
N SER A 139 -21.38 -38.17 49.10
CA SER A 139 -20.47 -39.32 49.01
C SER A 139 -19.64 -39.23 47.73
N LEU A 140 -18.37 -39.67 47.78
CA LEU A 140 -17.49 -39.65 46.61
C LEU A 140 -18.10 -40.38 45.40
N ARG A 141 -18.83 -41.46 45.64
CA ARG A 141 -19.54 -42.21 44.59
C ARG A 141 -20.59 -41.35 43.88
N ASN A 142 -21.41 -40.63 44.65
CA ASN A 142 -22.46 -39.77 44.07
C ASN A 142 -21.84 -38.57 43.34
N LEU A 143 -20.76 -38.01 43.88
CA LEU A 143 -20.02 -36.93 43.22
C LEU A 143 -19.40 -37.39 41.91
N GLY A 144 -18.73 -38.55 41.89
CA GLY A 144 -18.16 -39.13 40.68
C GLY A 144 -19.20 -39.44 39.60
N GLN A 145 -20.40 -39.90 39.99
CA GLN A 145 -21.53 -40.09 39.08
C GLN A 145 -22.05 -38.76 38.52
N THR A 146 -22.13 -37.72 39.35
CA THR A 146 -22.58 -36.38 38.95
C THR A 146 -21.63 -35.78 37.92
N ILE A 147 -20.32 -35.77 38.23
CA ILE A 147 -19.28 -35.29 37.31
C ILE A 147 -19.32 -36.07 35.98
N THR A 148 -19.46 -37.39 36.05
CA THR A 148 -19.57 -38.24 34.86
C THR A 148 -20.75 -37.83 33.98
N GLN A 149 -21.90 -37.53 34.58
CA GLN A 149 -23.09 -37.12 33.82
C GLN A 149 -22.92 -35.73 33.24
N GLU A 150 -22.35 -34.78 34.00
CA GLU A 150 -22.08 -33.41 33.51
C GLU A 150 -21.12 -33.40 32.32
N MET A 151 -20.01 -34.15 32.39
CA MET A 151 -19.07 -34.27 31.27
C MET A 151 -19.77 -34.88 30.05
N ARG A 152 -20.60 -35.91 30.25
CA ARG A 152 -21.34 -36.55 29.15
C ARG A 152 -22.33 -35.59 28.51
N ASP A 153 -23.10 -34.85 29.30
CA ASP A 153 -24.12 -33.93 28.80
C ASP A 153 -23.47 -32.79 27.99
N GLU A 154 -22.35 -32.26 28.46
CA GLU A 154 -21.63 -31.21 27.74
C GLU A 154 -20.98 -31.70 26.44
N LEU A 155 -20.68 -32.99 26.32
CA LEU A 155 -20.18 -33.60 25.07
C LEU A 155 -21.28 -33.95 24.05
N THR A 156 -22.56 -33.87 24.41
CA THR A 156 -23.65 -34.09 23.43
C THR A 156 -23.73 -32.96 22.40
N GLN A 157 -24.31 -33.24 21.23
CA GLN A 157 -24.55 -32.23 20.16
C GLN A 157 -23.27 -31.47 19.71
N ASP A 158 -22.24 -32.22 19.30
CA ASP A 158 -20.93 -31.71 18.87
C ASP A 158 -20.21 -30.87 19.94
N GLY A 159 -20.48 -31.15 21.21
CA GLY A 159 -19.93 -30.41 22.34
C GLY A 159 -18.40 -30.37 22.38
N SER A 160 -17.73 -31.48 22.05
CA SER A 160 -16.26 -31.52 21.96
C SER A 160 -15.69 -30.57 20.91
N GLU A 161 -16.34 -30.46 19.75
CA GLU A 161 -15.94 -29.57 18.66
C GLU A 161 -16.12 -28.11 19.07
N LYS A 162 -17.23 -27.76 19.71
CA LYS A 162 -17.50 -26.41 20.22
C LYS A 162 -16.47 -25.97 21.27
N ILE A 163 -16.14 -26.85 22.23
CA ILE A 163 -15.12 -26.56 23.24
C ILE A 163 -13.75 -26.36 22.57
N THR A 164 -13.39 -27.24 21.63
CA THR A 164 -12.12 -27.18 20.90
C THR A 164 -11.99 -25.88 20.08
N GLN A 165 -13.04 -25.51 19.36
CA GLN A 165 -13.07 -24.28 18.56
C GLN A 165 -12.96 -23.04 19.45
N TRP A 166 -13.67 -23.03 20.57
CA TRP A 166 -13.56 -21.95 21.54
C TRP A 166 -12.15 -21.83 22.12
N LEU A 167 -11.54 -22.94 22.57
CA LEU A 167 -10.17 -22.97 23.10
C LEU A 167 -9.16 -22.45 22.08
N ARG A 168 -9.24 -22.89 20.82
CA ARG A 168 -8.37 -22.40 19.75
C ARG A 168 -8.53 -20.91 19.50
N ALA A 169 -9.75 -20.39 19.61
CA ALA A 169 -10.03 -18.99 19.37
C ALA A 169 -9.60 -18.07 20.53
N VAL A 170 -9.54 -18.57 21.76
CA VAL A 170 -9.00 -17.86 22.94
C VAL A 170 -7.51 -18.16 23.20
N GLY A 171 -6.81 -18.76 22.22
CA GLY A 171 -5.47 -19.31 22.42
C GLY A 171 -4.38 -18.31 22.82
N ASN A 172 -4.61 -17.01 22.64
CA ASN A 172 -3.69 -15.95 23.10
C ASN A 172 -4.30 -15.06 24.20
N GLU A 173 -5.62 -15.03 24.32
CA GLU A 173 -6.34 -14.12 25.21
C GLU A 173 -7.76 -14.61 25.51
N PHE A 174 -8.17 -14.57 26.78
CA PHE A 174 -9.56 -14.80 27.17
C PHE A 174 -10.34 -13.48 27.13
N PRO A 175 -11.52 -13.40 26.49
CA PRO A 175 -12.29 -12.16 26.38
C PRO A 175 -12.63 -11.53 27.75
N ASP A 176 -12.55 -10.20 27.80
CA ASP A 176 -13.03 -9.39 28.92
C ASP A 176 -14.53 -9.54 29.16
N GLY A 177 -14.97 -9.35 30.41
CA GLY A 177 -16.35 -9.61 30.86
C GLY A 177 -16.46 -10.01 32.34
N ASP A 178 -17.69 -10.25 32.81
CA ASP A 178 -17.99 -10.62 34.20
C ASP A 178 -17.34 -11.95 34.60
N ILE A 179 -16.90 -12.04 35.87
CA ILE A 179 -16.35 -13.26 36.46
C ILE A 179 -17.38 -14.40 36.38
N GLN A 180 -16.95 -15.55 35.89
CA GLN A 180 -17.82 -16.72 35.71
C GLN A 180 -17.50 -17.82 36.74
N PRO A 181 -18.50 -18.60 37.18
CA PRO A 181 -18.28 -19.59 38.24
C PRO A 181 -17.40 -20.77 37.83
N ASP A 182 -17.33 -21.09 36.54
CA ASP A 182 -16.55 -22.19 35.98
C ASP A 182 -16.32 -22.01 34.46
N ALA A 183 -15.47 -22.87 33.86
CA ALA A 183 -15.11 -22.75 32.44
C ALA A 183 -16.29 -23.02 31.48
N THR A 184 -17.27 -23.83 31.88
CA THR A 184 -18.49 -24.06 31.09
C THR A 184 -19.31 -22.77 30.97
N ALA A 185 -19.49 -22.06 32.09
CA ALA A 185 -20.15 -20.76 32.11
C ALA A 185 -19.36 -19.70 31.33
N LEU A 186 -18.03 -19.68 31.48
CA LEU A 186 -17.15 -18.77 30.74
C LEU A 186 -17.23 -18.94 29.22
N ARG A 187 -17.17 -20.19 28.74
CA ARG A 187 -17.35 -20.46 27.32
C ARG A 187 -18.71 -19.98 26.85
N ARG A 188 -19.80 -20.40 27.50
CA ARG A 188 -21.16 -20.03 27.07
C ARG A 188 -21.40 -18.52 27.06
N ALA A 189 -20.76 -17.78 27.97
CA ALA A 189 -20.83 -16.31 28.01
C ALA A 189 -20.05 -15.63 26.87
N THR A 190 -18.98 -16.25 26.38
CA THR A 190 -18.04 -15.63 25.43
C THR A 190 -18.13 -16.17 23.99
N GLU A 191 -18.68 -17.37 23.80
CA GLU A 191 -18.73 -18.09 22.51
C GLU A 191 -19.38 -17.27 21.38
N LYS A 192 -20.34 -16.39 21.67
CA LYS A 192 -20.96 -15.51 20.67
C LYS A 192 -20.12 -14.31 20.27
N ASN A 193 -19.22 -13.86 21.15
CA ASN A 193 -18.35 -12.71 20.92
C ASN A 193 -17.09 -13.11 20.16
N VAL A 194 -16.74 -14.39 20.21
CA VAL A 194 -15.62 -14.98 19.48
C VAL A 194 -16.14 -15.44 18.12
N ARG A 195 -15.66 -14.86 17.00
CA ARG A 195 -16.04 -15.29 15.65
C ARG A 195 -15.49 -16.70 15.38
N ILE A 196 -16.23 -17.70 15.79
CA ILE A 196 -16.01 -19.09 15.41
C ILE A 196 -16.59 -19.21 13.99
N ASP A 197 -15.72 -19.23 12.98
CA ASP A 197 -16.12 -19.34 11.57
C ASP A 197 -16.86 -20.66 11.32
N GLU A 198 -18.19 -20.67 11.48
CA GLU A 198 -19.04 -21.64 10.82
C GLU A 198 -18.86 -21.45 9.30
N PHE A 199 -18.19 -22.42 8.68
CA PHE A 199 -17.99 -22.50 7.24
C PHE A 199 -19.34 -22.43 6.51
N GLN A 200 -19.71 -21.24 6.03
CA GLN A 200 -20.70 -21.14 4.96
C GLN A 200 -20.08 -21.69 3.67
N PRO A 201 -20.81 -22.55 2.92
CA PRO A 201 -20.38 -22.95 1.59
C PRO A 201 -20.36 -21.70 0.71
N VAL A 202 -19.18 -21.38 0.16
CA VAL A 202 -18.99 -20.27 -0.77
C VAL A 202 -19.72 -20.61 -2.08
N LEU A 203 -21.00 -20.25 -2.15
CA LEU A 203 -21.69 -19.99 -3.40
C LEU A 203 -21.39 -18.53 -3.76
N THR A 204 -20.33 -18.30 -4.53
CA THR A 204 -20.10 -17.01 -5.17
C THR A 204 -20.40 -17.09 -6.65
N GLY A 205 -21.48 -16.40 -7.00
CA GLY A 205 -21.84 -16.05 -8.36
C GLY A 205 -20.77 -15.22 -9.05
N THR A 206 -20.86 -15.30 -10.37
CA THR A 206 -20.17 -14.58 -11.42
C THR A 206 -19.79 -13.14 -11.05
N SER A 207 -18.48 -12.88 -10.96
CA SER A 207 -17.91 -11.53 -11.03
C SER A 207 -17.44 -11.26 -12.46
N PRO A 208 -17.77 -10.12 -13.09
CA PRO A 208 -17.36 -9.82 -14.45
C PRO A 208 -15.89 -9.44 -14.50
N LYS A 209 -15.17 -10.06 -15.46
CA LYS A 209 -13.77 -9.82 -15.78
C LYS A 209 -13.49 -8.32 -15.91
N GLU A 210 -12.48 -7.86 -15.18
CA GLU A 210 -11.78 -6.62 -15.45
C GLU A 210 -10.84 -6.86 -16.62
N ILE A 211 -10.90 -6.00 -17.64
CA ILE A 211 -10.01 -6.11 -18.80
C ILE A 211 -8.62 -5.71 -18.32
N SER A 212 -7.76 -6.72 -18.26
CA SER A 212 -6.34 -6.59 -18.00
C SER A 212 -5.72 -5.62 -19.00
N ILE A 213 -5.16 -4.53 -18.50
CA ILE A 213 -4.13 -3.79 -19.22
C ILE A 213 -2.84 -4.48 -18.84
N ASN A 214 -2.26 -5.20 -19.79
CA ASN A 214 -1.10 -6.08 -19.60
C ASN A 214 -0.07 -5.46 -18.63
N PRO A 215 0.35 -6.19 -17.59
CA PRO A 215 1.46 -5.78 -16.76
C PRO A 215 2.71 -5.78 -17.64
N THR A 216 3.43 -4.67 -17.66
CA THR A 216 4.88 -4.76 -17.82
C THR A 216 5.35 -5.65 -16.68
N ALA A 217 5.97 -6.79 -17.01
CA ALA A 217 6.23 -7.92 -16.12
C ALA A 217 6.58 -7.47 -14.69
N PRO A 218 6.06 -8.15 -13.64
CA PRO A 218 6.50 -7.90 -12.28
C PRO A 218 8.01 -8.18 -12.25
N GLN A 219 8.83 -7.15 -12.24
CA GLN A 219 10.11 -7.27 -11.58
C GLN A 219 9.75 -7.66 -10.16
N GLU A 220 10.14 -8.86 -9.74
CA GLU A 220 10.21 -9.15 -8.30
C GLU A 220 10.97 -7.99 -7.69
N VAL A 221 10.24 -7.09 -7.01
CA VAL A 221 10.83 -5.92 -6.41
C VAL A 221 11.67 -6.47 -5.27
N SER A 222 12.95 -6.66 -5.53
CA SER A 222 13.94 -7.13 -4.55
C SER A 222 14.19 -6.11 -3.43
N VAL A 223 13.40 -5.04 -3.39
CA VAL A 223 13.39 -3.97 -2.39
C VAL A 223 12.05 -4.04 -1.66
N PRO A 224 12.03 -4.52 -0.40
CA PRO A 224 10.80 -4.57 0.40
C PRO A 224 10.22 -3.17 0.61
N THR A 225 8.90 -3.01 0.52
CA THR A 225 8.20 -1.75 0.83
C THR A 225 8.52 -1.29 2.25
N TRP A 226 8.83 0.00 2.44
CA TRP A 226 9.15 0.55 3.76
C TRP A 226 7.93 0.54 4.68
N ASN A 227 8.10 0.32 5.98
CA ASN A 227 7.00 0.23 6.95
C ASN A 227 6.61 1.60 7.57
N GLY A 228 7.20 2.69 7.09
CA GLY A 228 6.95 4.04 7.61
C GLY A 228 7.84 4.48 8.78
N PHE A 229 8.78 3.64 9.24
CA PHE A 229 9.82 4.06 10.18
C PHE A 229 10.56 5.30 9.68
N SER A 230 10.85 6.24 10.58
CA SER A 230 11.70 7.39 10.31
C SER A 230 12.27 7.92 11.62
N LEU A 231 13.52 8.37 11.57
CA LEU A 231 14.22 9.11 12.62
C LEU A 231 13.35 10.19 13.25
N TYR A 232 12.57 10.90 12.44
CA TYR A 232 11.83 12.07 12.89
C TYR A 232 10.58 11.71 13.69
N THR A 233 10.09 10.47 13.60
CA THR A 233 8.82 10.02 14.22
C THR A 233 8.97 8.87 15.20
N ASP A 234 10.08 8.14 15.20
CA ASP A 234 10.32 7.03 16.13
C ASP A 234 10.72 7.55 17.52
N GLU A 235 9.87 7.30 18.52
CA GLU A 235 10.09 7.79 19.89
C GLU A 235 11.28 7.09 20.56
N THR A 236 11.59 5.84 20.20
CA THR A 236 12.71 5.09 20.79
C THR A 236 14.06 5.68 20.38
N VAL A 237 14.23 6.02 19.10
CA VAL A 237 15.44 6.72 18.60
C VAL A 237 15.54 8.11 19.24
N ARG A 238 14.42 8.84 19.33
CA ARG A 238 14.37 10.17 19.98
C ARG A 238 14.75 10.10 21.45
N ASN A 239 14.30 9.09 22.19
CA ASN A 239 14.66 8.87 23.59
C ASN A 239 16.13 8.56 23.78
N ALA A 240 16.73 7.74 22.91
CA ALA A 240 18.17 7.49 22.93
C ALA A 240 18.98 8.79 22.70
N ALA A 241 18.55 9.63 21.74
CA ALA A 241 19.19 10.92 21.50
C ALA A 241 19.04 11.91 22.68
N ARG A 242 17.86 11.97 23.32
CA ARG A 242 17.65 12.75 24.55
C ARG A 242 18.56 12.27 25.66
N TYR A 243 18.64 10.95 25.89
CA TYR A 243 19.53 10.37 26.90
C TYR A 243 21.00 10.71 26.64
N ALA A 244 21.46 10.60 25.38
CA ALA A 244 22.81 10.96 24.99
C ALA A 244 23.11 12.45 25.25
N TYR A 245 22.16 13.35 24.97
CA TYR A 245 22.27 14.77 25.28
C TYR A 245 22.36 15.03 26.79
N ASP A 246 21.38 14.55 27.55
CA ASP A 246 21.24 14.86 28.98
C ASP A 246 22.44 14.36 29.80
N ASN A 247 23.04 13.22 29.38
CA ASN A 247 24.11 12.58 30.12
C ASN A 247 25.51 12.94 29.64
N TYR A 248 25.67 13.27 28.35
CA TYR A 248 27.00 13.44 27.72
C TYR A 248 27.08 14.68 26.82
N LEU A 249 26.32 14.75 25.71
CA LEU A 249 26.54 15.76 24.65
C LEU A 249 26.19 17.18 25.10
N GLY A 250 25.22 17.32 26.01
CA GLY A 250 24.83 18.59 26.62
C GLY A 250 25.72 18.99 27.81
N LYS A 251 26.67 18.15 28.20
CA LYS A 251 27.61 18.45 29.30
C LYS A 251 28.88 19.12 28.78
N PRO A 252 29.50 20.01 29.60
CA PRO A 252 30.81 20.58 29.31
C PRO A 252 31.85 19.51 28.96
N TYR A 253 32.77 19.84 28.06
CA TYR A 253 33.98 19.05 27.87
C TYR A 253 34.83 19.03 29.15
N THR A 254 35.44 17.88 29.44
CA THR A 254 36.26 17.59 30.63
C THR A 254 37.76 17.57 30.31
N GLY A 255 38.12 17.53 29.02
CA GLY A 255 39.48 17.58 28.51
C GLY A 255 39.96 19.00 28.22
N THR A 256 40.89 19.14 27.27
CA THR A 256 41.65 20.40 27.05
C THR A 256 41.45 21.01 25.67
N VAL A 257 41.45 20.21 24.60
CA VAL A 257 41.47 20.72 23.21
C VAL A 257 40.08 21.24 22.82
N GLU A 258 39.98 22.54 22.55
CA GLU A 258 38.72 23.24 22.23
C GLU A 258 37.57 22.99 23.24
N ALA A 259 37.90 22.71 24.51
CA ALA A 259 36.92 22.46 25.56
C ALA A 259 36.13 23.73 26.02
N THR A 260 36.46 24.90 25.45
CA THR A 260 35.83 26.17 25.84
C THR A 260 34.42 26.26 25.24
N PRO A 261 33.39 26.50 26.06
CA PRO A 261 32.01 26.62 25.56
C PRO A 261 31.84 27.85 24.64
N VAL A 262 30.93 27.75 23.66
CA VAL A 262 30.62 28.81 22.70
C VAL A 262 29.22 29.36 22.94
N ASN A 263 29.00 30.64 22.63
CA ASN A 263 27.70 31.29 22.78
C ASN A 263 27.12 31.65 21.40
N PHE A 264 25.88 31.23 21.15
CA PHE A 264 25.12 31.60 19.95
C PHE A 264 23.79 32.26 20.36
N GLY A 265 23.59 33.51 19.95
CA GLY A 265 22.36 34.26 20.24
C GLY A 265 22.01 34.38 21.72
N GLY A 266 22.98 34.36 22.63
CA GLY A 266 22.78 34.45 24.07
C GLY A 266 22.68 33.10 24.81
N GLN A 267 22.66 31.97 24.09
CA GLN A 267 22.55 30.64 24.69
C GLN A 267 23.86 29.86 24.50
N MET A 268 24.25 29.10 25.54
CA MET A 268 25.52 28.37 25.58
C MET A 268 25.41 27.03 24.82
N VAL A 269 26.49 26.67 24.14
CA VAL A 269 26.72 25.37 23.51
C VAL A 269 28.09 24.87 23.96
N TYR A 270 28.12 23.72 24.64
CA TYR A 270 29.36 23.17 25.18
C TYR A 270 30.22 22.47 24.14
N ARG A 271 29.56 21.79 23.18
CA ARG A 271 30.20 20.94 22.18
C ARG A 271 29.69 21.34 20.79
N GLN A 272 30.35 22.30 20.13
CA GLN A 272 29.82 22.83 18.85
C GLN A 272 30.14 21.95 17.63
N HIS A 273 31.26 21.20 17.65
CA HIS A 273 31.64 20.38 16.51
C HIS A 273 31.09 18.96 16.66
N HIS A 274 31.23 18.34 17.84
CA HIS A 274 30.74 16.98 18.14
C HIS A 274 29.71 16.95 19.29
N GLY A 275 28.73 17.85 19.24
CA GLY A 275 27.57 17.87 20.14
C GLY A 275 26.30 17.27 19.53
N LEU A 276 25.15 17.73 20.01
CA LEU A 276 23.85 17.19 19.62
C LEU A 276 23.55 17.34 18.13
N ALA A 277 23.76 18.53 17.54
CA ALA A 277 23.36 18.75 16.15
C ALA A 277 24.19 17.88 15.19
N HIS A 278 25.47 17.64 15.51
CA HIS A 278 26.30 16.68 14.79
C HIS A 278 25.69 15.28 14.83
N THR A 279 25.43 14.74 16.02
CA THR A 279 24.91 13.38 16.19
C THR A 279 23.55 13.19 15.52
N LEU A 280 22.65 14.17 15.64
CA LEU A 280 21.34 14.11 14.97
C LEU A 280 21.46 14.18 13.44
N ARG A 281 22.42 14.95 12.90
CA ARG A 281 22.71 14.92 11.48
C ARG A 281 23.29 13.59 11.02
N THR A 282 24.16 12.94 11.81
CA THR A 282 24.69 11.61 11.45
C THR A 282 23.59 10.55 11.34
N MET A 283 22.58 10.61 12.21
CA MET A 283 21.40 9.75 12.10
C MET A 283 20.59 10.09 10.85
N ALA A 284 20.40 11.38 10.56
CA ALA A 284 19.68 11.83 9.37
C ALA A 284 20.43 11.41 8.08
N TYR A 285 21.77 11.38 8.10
CA TYR A 285 22.57 10.84 7.00
C TYR A 285 22.35 9.35 6.82
N ALA A 286 22.34 8.56 7.89
CA ALA A 286 22.03 7.13 7.78
C ALA A 286 20.65 6.89 7.16
N GLU A 287 19.63 7.69 7.53
CA GLU A 287 18.30 7.63 6.89
C GLU A 287 18.38 7.89 5.39
N ILE A 288 18.96 9.02 4.96
CA ILE A 288 18.98 9.38 3.54
C ILE A 288 19.93 8.48 2.73
N ILE A 289 21.01 7.96 3.31
CA ILE A 289 21.90 7.01 2.63
C ILE A 289 21.14 5.71 2.33
N VAL A 290 20.39 5.17 3.29
CA VAL A 290 19.57 3.98 3.08
C VAL A 290 18.44 4.25 2.08
N GLU A 291 17.76 5.40 2.18
CA GLU A 291 16.74 5.77 1.21
C GLU A 291 17.29 5.85 -0.21
N GLU A 292 18.40 6.56 -0.43
CA GLU A 292 19.00 6.74 -1.75
C GLU A 292 19.63 5.44 -2.28
N ALA A 293 20.15 4.57 -1.41
CA ALA A 293 20.59 3.22 -1.77
C ALA A 293 19.42 2.36 -2.27
N ARG A 294 18.28 2.39 -1.56
CA ARG A 294 17.05 1.69 -1.98
C ARG A 294 16.54 2.22 -3.32
N LYS A 295 16.57 3.54 -3.53
CA LYS A 295 16.24 4.15 -4.82
C LYS A 295 17.20 3.69 -5.93
N ALA A 296 18.51 3.65 -5.67
CA ALA A 296 19.49 3.16 -6.63
C ALA A 296 19.23 1.70 -7.05
N LYS A 297 18.94 0.82 -6.08
CA LYS A 297 18.55 -0.57 -6.36
C LYS A 297 17.25 -0.66 -7.17
N LEU A 298 16.26 0.19 -6.88
CA LEU A 298 15.01 0.31 -7.68
C LEU A 298 15.25 0.82 -9.11
N ARG A 299 16.26 1.68 -9.34
CA ARG A 299 16.69 2.11 -10.69
C ARG A 299 17.47 1.03 -11.44
N GLY A 300 17.82 -0.08 -10.78
CA GLY A 300 18.62 -1.17 -11.36
C GLY A 300 20.13 -0.94 -11.30
N GLU A 301 20.61 -0.02 -10.46
CA GLU A 301 22.04 0.15 -10.19
C GLU A 301 22.57 -1.04 -9.37
N SER A 302 23.83 -1.42 -9.62
CA SER A 302 24.52 -2.46 -8.84
C SER A 302 25.36 -1.81 -7.74
N LEU A 303 24.98 -2.05 -6.48
CA LEU A 303 25.65 -1.49 -5.31
C LEU A 303 26.73 -2.47 -4.80
N LYS A 304 27.79 -1.95 -4.16
CA LYS A 304 28.81 -2.80 -3.52
C LYS A 304 28.17 -3.68 -2.43
N THR A 305 28.52 -4.96 -2.46
CA THR A 305 28.02 -5.97 -1.53
C THR A 305 28.96 -6.19 -0.34
N PHE A 306 28.39 -6.46 0.83
CA PHE A 306 29.10 -6.98 2.00
C PHE A 306 29.40 -8.48 1.83
N ALA A 307 30.15 -9.06 2.78
CA ALA A 307 30.54 -10.48 2.74
C ALA A 307 29.33 -11.45 2.73
N ASP A 308 28.18 -11.02 3.23
CA ASP A 308 26.93 -11.79 3.26
C ASP A 308 26.06 -11.60 2.00
N GLY A 309 26.54 -10.85 1.00
CA GLY A 309 25.85 -10.58 -0.25
C GLY A 309 24.81 -9.44 -0.18
N ARG A 310 24.56 -8.86 1.00
CA ARG A 310 23.68 -7.70 1.15
C ARG A 310 24.36 -6.43 0.67
N THR A 311 23.57 -5.40 0.42
CA THR A 311 23.95 -4.01 0.11
C THR A 311 23.33 -3.07 1.14
N LEU A 312 23.65 -1.76 1.08
CA LEU A 312 22.98 -0.77 1.94
C LEU A 312 21.47 -0.63 1.65
N ALA A 313 21.00 -1.06 0.48
CA ALA A 313 19.58 -1.07 0.15
C ALA A 313 18.79 -2.16 0.89
N ASP A 314 19.49 -3.16 1.46
CA ASP A 314 18.90 -4.31 2.15
C ASP A 314 18.74 -4.08 3.67
N VAL A 315 19.14 -2.91 4.17
CA VAL A 315 18.93 -2.51 5.57
C VAL A 315 17.44 -2.41 5.87
N THR A 316 16.98 -3.13 6.90
CA THR A 316 15.57 -3.08 7.32
C THR A 316 15.31 -1.89 8.26
N PRO A 317 14.05 -1.46 8.43
CA PRO A 317 13.69 -0.46 9.44
C PRO A 317 14.19 -0.77 10.85
N GLU A 318 14.14 -2.03 11.26
CA GLU A 318 14.58 -2.49 12.58
C GLU A 318 16.11 -2.42 12.70
N GLU A 319 16.85 -2.78 11.65
CA GLU A 319 18.31 -2.63 11.59
C GLU A 319 18.71 -1.15 11.62
N LEU A 320 18.05 -0.30 10.82
CA LEU A 320 18.31 1.14 10.79
C LEU A 320 18.05 1.82 12.14
N ARG A 321 16.99 1.41 12.86
CA ARG A 321 16.72 1.88 14.23
C ARG A 321 17.87 1.58 15.18
N LYS A 322 18.41 0.35 15.15
CA LYS A 322 19.56 -0.03 15.98
C LYS A 322 20.80 0.78 15.63
N ILE A 323 21.06 0.97 14.33
CA ILE A 323 22.15 1.80 13.83
C ILE A 323 22.02 3.23 14.35
N MET A 324 20.84 3.85 14.27
CA MET A 324 20.63 5.22 14.75
C MET A 324 20.77 5.33 16.26
N ILE A 325 20.28 4.35 17.03
CA ILE A 325 20.49 4.31 18.49
C ILE A 325 21.99 4.21 18.78
N ALA A 326 22.75 3.38 18.08
CA ALA A 326 24.20 3.29 18.23
C ALA A 326 24.91 4.61 17.86
N GLN A 327 24.50 5.24 16.75
CA GLN A 327 25.00 6.56 16.34
C GLN A 327 24.78 7.64 17.40
N ALA A 328 23.69 7.56 18.19
CA ALA A 328 23.43 8.49 19.30
C ALA A 328 24.58 8.57 20.29
N PHE A 329 25.30 7.46 20.47
CA PHE A 329 26.37 7.33 21.45
C PHE A 329 27.77 7.41 20.85
N PHE A 330 27.93 7.42 19.52
CA PHE A 330 29.22 7.30 18.83
C PHE A 330 30.25 8.38 19.19
N VAL A 331 29.81 9.55 19.66
CA VAL A 331 30.68 10.66 20.08
C VAL A 331 30.48 11.06 21.55
N THR A 332 29.71 10.29 22.32
CA THR A 332 29.36 10.65 23.71
C THR A 332 30.55 10.56 24.65
N GLY A 333 31.49 9.65 24.39
CA GLY A 333 32.73 9.46 25.13
C GLY A 333 33.83 10.49 24.83
N ARG A 334 33.54 11.56 24.06
CA ARG A 334 34.52 12.64 23.89
C ARG A 334 34.64 13.49 25.16
N ASP A 335 35.86 13.55 25.69
CA ASP A 335 36.24 14.46 26.78
C ASP A 335 36.64 15.85 26.23
N ASP A 336 37.16 15.95 25.01
CA ASP A 336 37.49 17.18 24.28
C ASP A 336 37.51 16.94 22.74
N GLU A 337 38.05 17.87 21.94
CA GLU A 337 38.11 17.77 20.48
C GLU A 337 39.45 17.18 19.94
N GLU A 338 40.27 16.55 20.80
CA GLU A 338 41.50 15.86 20.36
C GLU A 338 41.18 14.76 19.34
N SER A 339 41.94 14.72 18.24
CA SER A 339 41.63 13.84 17.11
C SER A 339 42.30 12.48 17.21
N SER A 340 43.63 12.45 17.24
CA SER A 340 44.39 11.24 16.92
C SER A 340 44.90 10.51 18.16
N LYS A 341 45.27 11.26 19.21
CA LYS A 341 45.94 10.69 20.38
C LYS A 341 44.99 9.92 21.29
N ASN A 342 43.73 10.36 21.37
CA ASN A 342 42.75 9.85 22.33
C ASN A 342 41.59 9.10 21.64
N TYR A 343 41.70 8.79 20.34
CA TYR A 343 40.63 8.16 19.55
C TYR A 343 40.06 6.91 20.24
N GLU A 344 40.92 5.91 20.50
CA GLU A 344 40.52 4.63 21.13
C GLU A 344 39.80 4.87 22.47
N LYS A 345 40.36 5.73 23.34
CA LYS A 345 39.77 6.04 24.64
C LYS A 345 38.35 6.63 24.52
N TYR A 346 38.15 7.56 23.58
CA TYR A 346 36.85 8.20 23.38
C TYR A 346 35.82 7.22 22.80
N HIS A 347 36.25 6.28 21.96
CA HIS A 347 35.39 5.23 21.43
C HIS A 347 35.06 4.15 22.48
N GLU A 348 35.99 3.77 23.35
CA GLU A 348 35.71 2.90 24.51
C GLU A 348 34.66 3.52 25.45
N GLN A 349 34.80 4.80 25.78
CA GLN A 349 33.82 5.51 26.61
C GLN A 349 32.46 5.66 25.92
N SER A 350 32.45 5.86 24.59
CA SER A 350 31.23 5.93 23.79
C SER A 350 30.49 4.58 23.78
N ARG A 351 31.22 3.48 23.64
CA ARG A 351 30.68 2.12 23.78
C ARG A 351 30.07 1.92 25.17
N ASP A 352 30.77 2.30 26.23
CA ASP A 352 30.29 2.12 27.59
C ASP A 352 29.03 2.95 27.88
N ALA A 353 28.95 4.17 27.32
CA ALA A 353 27.76 5.00 27.39
C ALA A 353 26.55 4.34 26.71
N PHE A 354 26.76 3.73 25.54
CA PHE A 354 25.72 2.96 24.83
C PHE A 354 25.28 1.74 25.65
N LEU A 355 26.22 0.93 26.14
CA LEU A 355 25.92 -0.25 26.96
C LEU A 355 25.15 0.13 28.23
N LYS A 356 25.51 1.25 28.86
CA LYS A 356 24.79 1.78 30.02
C LYS A 356 23.34 2.14 29.70
N TYR A 357 23.11 2.86 28.59
CA TYR A 357 21.75 3.18 28.14
C TYR A 357 20.93 1.91 27.89
N VAL A 358 21.50 0.94 27.19
CA VAL A 358 20.80 -0.31 26.89
C VAL A 358 20.46 -1.08 28.16
N GLU A 359 21.36 -1.13 29.14
CA GLU A 359 21.10 -1.81 30.41
C GLU A 359 20.05 -1.08 31.26
N GLU A 360 20.08 0.25 31.31
CA GLU A 360 19.07 1.05 32.03
C GLU A 360 17.67 0.96 31.41
N ASN A 361 17.59 0.66 30.10
CA ASN A 361 16.34 0.54 29.35
C ASN A 361 16.07 -0.89 28.84
N LYS A 362 16.71 -1.89 29.43
CA LYS A 362 16.73 -3.29 28.95
C LYS A 362 15.33 -3.85 28.70
N SER A 363 14.40 -3.62 29.63
CA SER A 363 13.02 -4.15 29.56
C SER A 363 12.18 -3.58 28.41
N THR A 364 12.58 -2.44 27.83
CA THR A 364 11.91 -1.81 26.69
C THR A 364 12.63 -2.03 25.38
N LEU A 365 13.94 -2.30 25.43
CA LEU A 365 14.78 -2.46 24.24
C LEU A 365 14.99 -3.93 23.88
N ILE A 366 15.00 -4.84 24.85
CA ILE A 366 15.16 -6.28 24.65
C ILE A 366 13.87 -6.97 25.13
N PRO A 367 13.18 -7.74 24.27
CA PRO A 367 13.60 -8.22 22.94
C PRO A 367 13.12 -7.39 21.74
N ASP A 368 12.37 -6.31 21.96
CA ASP A 368 11.58 -5.65 20.90
C ASP A 368 12.43 -4.86 19.89
N VAL A 369 13.50 -4.21 20.34
CA VAL A 369 14.43 -3.46 19.50
C VAL A 369 15.64 -4.32 19.18
N PHE A 370 16.42 -4.71 20.20
CA PHE A 370 17.54 -5.63 20.07
C PHE A 370 17.08 -7.04 20.43
N LYS A 371 17.47 -8.03 19.61
CA LYS A 371 17.00 -9.41 19.77
C LYS A 371 17.48 -10.04 21.07
N ASP A 372 18.73 -9.76 21.42
CA ASP A 372 19.46 -10.32 22.56
C ASP A 372 20.72 -9.48 22.85
N GLU A 373 21.47 -9.87 23.87
CA GLU A 373 22.75 -9.24 24.23
C GLU A 373 23.83 -9.36 23.14
N LYS A 374 23.75 -10.37 22.28
CA LYS A 374 24.71 -10.54 21.18
C LYS A 374 24.49 -9.46 20.13
N ASP A 375 23.23 -9.15 19.84
CA ASP A 375 22.83 -8.05 18.96
C ASP A 375 23.31 -6.71 19.53
N VAL A 376 23.11 -6.46 20.84
CA VAL A 376 23.63 -5.25 21.52
C VAL A 376 25.15 -5.15 21.41
N LYS A 377 25.86 -6.24 21.72
CA LYS A 377 27.33 -6.29 21.66
C LYS A 377 27.86 -5.97 20.26
N PHE A 378 27.18 -6.42 19.20
CA PHE A 378 27.59 -6.10 17.83
C PHE A 378 27.61 -4.58 17.58
N TYR A 379 26.56 -3.84 17.97
CA TYR A 379 26.55 -2.38 17.80
C TYR A 379 27.51 -1.67 18.75
N ALA A 380 27.74 -2.23 19.95
CA ALA A 380 28.77 -1.74 20.86
C ALA A 380 30.18 -1.87 20.24
N ASP A 381 30.48 -3.03 19.63
CA ASP A 381 31.76 -3.29 18.94
C ASP A 381 31.94 -2.33 17.74
N VAL A 382 30.86 -1.98 17.02
CA VAL A 382 30.88 -0.96 15.94
C VAL A 382 31.23 0.43 16.49
N ILE A 383 30.72 0.80 17.67
CA ILE A 383 31.01 2.09 18.31
C ILE A 383 32.47 2.15 18.78
N GLU A 384 33.00 1.03 19.26
CA GLU A 384 34.36 0.97 19.80
C GLU A 384 35.44 1.12 18.72
N ASP A 385 35.15 0.71 17.49
CA ASP A 385 36.02 0.86 16.30
C ASP A 385 37.48 0.42 16.51
N LYS A 386 37.69 -0.66 17.27
CA LYS A 386 39.04 -1.16 17.64
C LYS A 386 39.94 -1.51 16.45
N ASP A 387 39.35 -2.00 15.36
CA ASP A 387 40.07 -2.56 14.21
C ASP A 387 40.00 -1.67 12.95
N HIS A 388 39.33 -0.50 13.01
CA HIS A 388 39.06 0.36 11.85
C HIS A 388 38.38 -0.37 10.68
N LYS A 389 37.51 -1.35 10.97
CA LYS A 389 36.78 -2.16 9.97
C LYS A 389 35.52 -1.45 9.47
N TRP A 390 35.69 -0.27 8.87
CA TRP A 390 34.57 0.60 8.48
C TRP A 390 33.68 0.06 7.35
N ALA A 391 34.05 -1.07 6.73
CA ALA A 391 33.38 -1.67 5.58
C ALA A 391 32.78 -3.07 5.86
N ASP A 392 32.81 -3.55 7.10
CA ASP A 392 32.50 -4.96 7.42
C ASP A 392 31.00 -5.30 7.33
N SER A 393 30.13 -4.32 7.59
CA SER A 393 28.68 -4.49 7.57
C SER A 393 27.96 -3.17 7.26
N PRO A 394 26.64 -3.19 6.98
CA PRO A 394 25.86 -1.97 6.82
C PRO A 394 25.98 -1.02 8.02
N ALA A 395 26.00 -1.55 9.24
CA ALA A 395 26.16 -0.76 10.46
C ALA A 395 27.49 -0.02 10.50
N HIS A 396 28.61 -0.69 10.18
CA HIS A 396 29.92 -0.06 10.15
C HIS A 396 29.99 1.08 9.12
N VAL A 397 29.47 0.85 7.92
CA VAL A 397 29.48 1.86 6.86
C VAL A 397 28.61 3.06 7.23
N LEU A 398 27.36 2.83 7.69
CA LEU A 398 26.44 3.93 8.00
C LEU A 398 26.90 4.77 9.21
N VAL A 399 27.46 4.14 10.24
CA VAL A 399 28.01 4.85 11.41
C VAL A 399 29.23 5.69 11.00
N ASN A 400 30.23 5.08 10.35
CA ASN A 400 31.48 5.77 10.00
C ASN A 400 31.29 6.80 8.90
N GLN A 401 30.62 6.45 7.80
CA GLN A 401 30.36 7.40 6.70
C GLN A 401 29.42 8.51 7.15
N GLY A 402 28.41 8.23 7.97
CA GLY A 402 27.57 9.26 8.57
C GLY A 402 28.39 10.29 9.35
N HIS A 403 29.35 9.83 10.16
CA HIS A 403 30.28 10.72 10.87
C HIS A 403 31.19 11.52 9.91
N MET A 404 31.75 10.89 8.88
CA MET A 404 32.63 11.53 7.90
C MET A 404 31.92 12.58 7.04
N VAL A 405 30.69 12.31 6.60
CA VAL A 405 29.88 13.23 5.78
C VAL A 405 29.61 14.55 6.51
N ASP A 406 29.56 14.54 7.84
CA ASP A 406 29.36 15.76 8.63
C ASP A 406 30.60 16.67 8.69
N LEU A 407 31.77 16.23 8.20
CA LEU A 407 33.02 16.99 8.26
C LEU A 407 33.16 18.04 7.14
N VAL A 408 32.32 17.96 6.09
CA VAL A 408 32.41 18.86 4.91
C VAL A 408 32.17 20.35 5.25
N ARG A 409 31.59 20.67 6.42
CA ARG A 409 31.35 22.06 6.88
C ARG A 409 32.61 22.83 7.28
N VAL A 410 33.62 22.16 7.84
CA VAL A 410 34.71 22.84 8.60
C VAL A 410 36.12 22.60 8.03
N LYS A 411 36.23 21.93 6.89
CA LYS A 411 37.51 21.52 6.29
C LYS A 411 37.84 22.32 5.02
N GLN A 412 39.12 22.58 4.79
CA GLN A 412 39.61 23.26 3.59
C GLN A 412 40.84 22.56 2.97
N PRO A 413 40.96 22.55 1.62
CA PRO A 413 40.03 23.14 0.65
C PRO A 413 38.77 22.27 0.44
N PRO A 414 37.55 22.85 0.30
CA PRO A 414 36.28 22.11 0.23
C PRO A 414 36.25 21.06 -0.88
N GLU A 415 36.87 21.34 -2.02
CA GLU A 415 36.86 20.47 -3.18
C GLU A 415 37.58 19.14 -2.92
N SER A 416 38.71 19.19 -2.18
CA SER A 416 39.50 17.98 -1.88
C SER A 416 38.77 17.07 -0.90
N TYR A 417 38.12 17.65 0.10
CA TYR A 417 37.32 16.88 1.06
C TYR A 417 36.05 16.34 0.44
N LEU A 418 35.33 17.14 -0.36
CA LEU A 418 34.12 16.68 -1.03
C LEU A 418 34.41 15.54 -2.00
N GLU A 419 35.47 15.64 -2.83
CA GLU A 419 35.85 14.54 -3.72
C GLU A 419 36.19 13.28 -2.94
N TYR A 420 36.99 13.39 -1.87
CA TYR A 420 37.37 12.23 -1.06
C TYR A 420 36.14 11.54 -0.45
N TYR A 421 35.27 12.29 0.25
CA TYR A 421 34.08 11.71 0.88
C TYR A 421 33.05 11.21 -0.14
N PHE A 422 32.96 11.86 -1.30
CA PHE A 422 32.16 11.35 -2.42
C PHE A 422 32.69 9.98 -2.86
N SER A 423 33.99 9.86 -3.08
CA SER A 423 34.64 8.61 -3.49
C SER A 423 34.56 7.51 -2.42
N GLN A 424 34.46 7.84 -1.13
CA GLN A 424 34.24 6.85 -0.06
C GLN A 424 32.82 6.29 -0.06
N LEU A 425 31.81 7.11 -0.37
CA LEU A 425 30.41 6.71 -0.31
C LEU A 425 29.89 6.13 -1.63
N GLN A 426 30.40 6.61 -2.77
CA GLN A 426 29.97 6.25 -4.12
C GLN A 426 29.93 4.73 -4.40
N PRO A 427 30.90 3.90 -3.97
CA PRO A 427 30.85 2.47 -4.23
C PRO A 427 29.64 1.78 -3.57
N TRP A 428 29.20 2.29 -2.42
CA TRP A 428 28.16 1.64 -1.62
C TRP A 428 26.74 1.95 -2.07
N ILE A 429 26.52 3.12 -2.67
CA ILE A 429 25.17 3.59 -3.03
C ILE A 429 25.03 4.05 -4.49
N GLY A 430 26.12 4.18 -5.24
CA GLY A 430 26.13 4.71 -6.59
C GLY A 430 26.30 6.24 -6.65
N SER A 431 26.69 6.76 -7.83
CA SER A 431 27.04 8.18 -8.01
C SER A 431 25.84 9.10 -7.84
N THR A 432 24.68 8.73 -8.41
CA THR A 432 23.43 9.49 -8.29
C THR A 432 22.99 9.62 -6.84
N ALA A 433 23.00 8.51 -6.10
CA ALA A 433 22.63 8.49 -4.69
C ALA A 433 23.61 9.34 -3.85
N THR A 434 24.90 9.29 -4.17
CA THR A 434 25.92 10.08 -3.46
C THR A 434 25.74 11.58 -3.70
N GLU A 435 25.44 12.00 -4.93
CA GLU A 435 25.08 13.39 -5.21
C GLU A 435 23.85 13.84 -4.40
N ALA A 436 22.81 13.00 -4.33
CA ALA A 436 21.60 13.28 -3.57
C ALA A 436 21.86 13.41 -2.06
N VAL A 437 22.73 12.56 -1.50
CA VAL A 437 23.15 12.62 -0.09
C VAL A 437 23.84 13.93 0.22
N PHE A 438 24.86 14.33 -0.53
CA PHE A 438 25.59 15.57 -0.24
C PHE A 438 24.80 16.84 -0.60
N ALA A 439 23.89 16.77 -1.59
CA ALA A 439 22.94 17.86 -1.83
C ALA A 439 21.99 18.06 -0.64
N THR A 440 21.46 16.95 -0.09
CA THR A 440 20.58 16.97 1.09
C THR A 440 21.34 17.38 2.35
N GLN A 441 22.60 16.97 2.48
CA GLN A 441 23.46 17.37 3.58
C GLN A 441 23.65 18.89 3.65
N ARG A 442 23.80 19.57 2.50
CA ARG A 442 23.84 21.05 2.47
C ARG A 442 22.54 21.66 3.00
N GLN A 443 21.39 21.05 2.71
CA GLN A 443 20.10 21.49 3.26
C GLN A 443 20.02 21.23 4.78
N PHE A 444 20.57 20.11 5.27
CA PHE A 444 20.66 19.84 6.70
C PHE A 444 21.58 20.82 7.42
N PHE A 445 22.68 21.24 6.81
CA PHE A 445 23.50 22.34 7.33
C PHE A 445 22.73 23.65 7.39
N HIS A 446 21.99 24.03 6.33
CA HIS A 446 21.13 25.21 6.38
C HIS A 446 20.07 25.13 7.47
N ALA A 447 19.45 23.97 7.67
CA ALA A 447 18.39 23.72 8.66
C ALA A 447 18.92 23.75 10.10
N THR A 448 20.16 23.30 10.32
CA THR A 448 20.81 23.26 11.63
C THR A 448 21.74 24.45 11.89
N TYR A 449 21.66 25.48 11.04
CA TYR A 449 22.43 26.73 11.19
C TYR A 449 23.95 26.50 11.16
N GLU A 450 24.39 25.53 10.37
CA GLU A 450 25.79 25.29 10.04
C GLU A 450 26.24 26.00 8.76
N ALA A 451 27.54 26.24 8.69
CA ALA A 451 28.17 26.82 7.52
C ALA A 451 28.12 25.83 6.33
N VAL A 452 27.76 26.35 5.15
CA VAL A 452 27.77 25.61 3.88
C VAL A 452 28.87 26.18 3.00
N ALA A 453 29.92 25.38 2.78
CA ALA A 453 31.05 25.74 1.93
C ALA A 453 30.62 25.86 0.45
N GLY A 454 31.35 26.68 -0.31
CA GLY A 454 31.30 26.66 -1.77
C GLY A 454 32.07 25.47 -2.34
N PHE A 455 31.98 25.28 -3.65
CA PHE A 455 32.84 24.39 -4.42
C PHE A 455 33.23 25.12 -5.70
N ASP A 456 34.52 25.27 -5.97
CA ASP A 456 35.05 25.88 -7.19
C ASP A 456 36.03 24.94 -7.87
N SER A 457 35.62 24.32 -8.99
CA SER A 457 36.50 23.41 -9.75
C SER A 457 37.76 24.08 -10.30
N GLU A 458 37.81 25.42 -10.31
CA GLU A 458 38.97 26.19 -10.73
C GLU A 458 39.81 26.72 -9.55
N ASN A 459 39.56 26.26 -8.31
CA ASN A 459 40.31 26.65 -7.12
C ASN A 459 41.82 26.40 -7.33
N LYS A 460 42.63 27.43 -7.05
CA LYS A 460 44.09 27.42 -7.22
C LYS A 460 44.84 27.11 -5.92
N GLU A 461 44.13 26.91 -4.81
CA GLU A 461 44.74 26.42 -3.57
C GLU A 461 45.39 25.04 -3.78
N PRO A 462 46.44 24.68 -3.02
CA PRO A 462 47.06 23.36 -3.09
C PRO A 462 46.07 22.25 -2.72
N HIS A 463 45.94 21.23 -3.57
CA HIS A 463 45.14 20.04 -3.29
C HIS A 463 45.65 19.35 -2.01
N LEU A 464 44.73 18.90 -1.17
CA LEU A 464 45.05 18.13 0.03
C LEU A 464 44.68 16.66 -0.19
N VAL A 465 45.66 15.77 -0.07
CA VAL A 465 45.39 14.34 0.00
C VAL A 465 44.83 14.06 1.39
N VAL A 466 43.51 13.85 1.47
CA VAL A 466 42.78 13.77 2.74
C VAL A 466 43.26 12.58 3.58
N ASP A 467 43.48 11.44 2.92
CA ASP A 467 44.12 10.29 3.55
C ASP A 467 45.59 10.60 3.86
N GLY A 468 45.97 10.56 5.13
CA GLY A 468 47.31 10.91 5.60
C GLY A 468 47.65 12.42 5.66
N LEU A 469 46.73 13.32 5.29
CA LEU A 469 46.93 14.78 5.32
C LEU A 469 48.17 15.27 4.52
N GLY A 470 48.40 14.68 3.34
CA GLY A 470 49.55 14.96 2.48
C GLY A 470 49.26 15.84 1.26
N ARG A 471 50.16 15.80 0.28
CA ARG A 471 50.10 16.55 -0.99
C ARG A 471 50.54 15.65 -2.15
N TYR A 472 50.04 15.96 -3.35
CA TYR A 472 50.66 15.55 -4.60
C TYR A 472 51.59 16.66 -5.12
N VAL A 473 52.61 16.26 -5.88
CA VAL A 473 53.68 17.14 -6.37
C VAL A 473 53.75 17.08 -7.88
N ILE A 474 53.90 18.25 -8.50
CA ILE A 474 54.25 18.42 -9.91
C ILE A 474 55.78 18.55 -9.99
N GLY A 475 56.38 17.71 -10.84
CA GLY A 475 57.82 17.70 -11.13
C GLY A 475 58.27 18.90 -11.97
N GLN A 476 59.58 18.96 -12.25
CA GLN A 476 60.18 20.05 -13.02
C GLN A 476 59.71 20.09 -14.48
N ASP A 477 59.26 18.96 -15.02
CA ASP A 477 58.70 18.80 -16.36
C ASP A 477 57.24 19.27 -16.47
N GLY A 478 56.61 19.63 -15.34
CA GLY A 478 55.21 20.02 -15.30
C GLY A 478 54.24 18.84 -15.16
N ASN A 479 54.73 17.61 -14.98
CA ASN A 479 53.90 16.42 -14.82
C ASN A 479 53.74 16.02 -13.34
N PRO A 480 52.63 15.36 -12.95
CA PRO A 480 52.49 14.77 -11.63
C PRO A 480 53.53 13.68 -11.39
N ILE A 481 54.19 13.69 -10.23
CA ILE A 481 55.09 12.61 -9.83
C ILE A 481 54.25 11.37 -9.49
N ARG A 482 54.49 10.27 -10.23
CA ARG A 482 53.83 8.97 -10.06
C ARG A 482 54.85 7.88 -9.69
N GLU A 483 54.40 6.81 -9.07
CA GLU A 483 55.16 5.58 -8.83
C GLU A 483 54.89 4.58 -9.96
N GLU A 484 55.91 3.85 -10.42
CA GLU A 484 55.75 2.82 -11.44
C GLU A 484 54.94 1.64 -10.88
N SER A 485 53.97 1.12 -11.63
CA SER A 485 53.24 -0.10 -11.27
C SER A 485 54.07 -1.32 -11.64
N ASP A 486 54.00 -2.38 -10.80
CA ASP A 486 54.63 -3.67 -11.09
C ASP A 486 53.83 -4.52 -12.08
N ASP A 487 52.61 -4.10 -12.46
CA ASP A 487 51.71 -4.84 -13.35
C ASP A 487 51.84 -4.35 -14.81
N GLU A 488 52.36 -5.22 -15.69
CA GLU A 488 52.62 -4.96 -17.12
C GLU A 488 51.36 -4.66 -17.96
N ASP A 489 50.15 -4.86 -17.42
CA ASP A 489 48.86 -4.73 -18.11
C ASP A 489 48.11 -3.41 -17.82
N GLU A 490 48.61 -2.52 -16.94
CA GLU A 490 48.00 -1.20 -16.71
C GLU A 490 48.60 -0.14 -17.66
N GLU A 491 47.85 0.23 -18.70
CA GLU A 491 48.22 1.27 -19.69
C GLU A 491 48.65 2.60 -19.03
N GLU A 492 49.91 3.00 -19.24
CA GLU A 492 50.50 4.36 -19.24
C GLU A 492 50.35 5.34 -18.04
N SER A 493 49.75 5.00 -16.90
CA SER A 493 49.81 5.91 -15.73
C SER A 493 49.87 5.21 -14.38
N GLY A 494 51.07 5.10 -13.79
CA GLY A 494 51.25 4.61 -12.41
C GLY A 494 50.58 5.49 -11.34
N GLU A 495 50.57 5.07 -10.08
CA GLU A 495 49.80 5.75 -9.01
C GLU A 495 50.44 7.09 -8.58
N LEU A 496 49.64 8.09 -8.20
CA LEU A 496 50.16 9.38 -7.72
C LEU A 496 50.96 9.22 -6.43
N LYS A 497 52.21 9.70 -6.42
CA LYS A 497 53.09 9.56 -5.26
C LYS A 497 52.67 10.49 -4.13
N PHE A 498 52.43 9.93 -2.94
CA PHE A 498 52.10 10.70 -1.74
C PHE A 498 53.32 11.47 -1.17
N PHE A 499 53.14 12.74 -0.81
CA PHE A 499 54.13 13.54 -0.10
C PHE A 499 53.57 14.08 1.22
N SER A 500 54.26 13.82 2.33
CA SER A 500 53.97 14.50 3.60
C SER A 500 54.14 16.01 3.46
N GLN A 501 53.26 16.80 4.07
CA GLN A 501 53.41 18.27 4.12
C GLN A 501 54.72 18.73 4.77
N LYS A 502 55.34 17.88 5.61
CA LYS A 502 56.64 18.19 6.25
C LYS A 502 57.83 17.97 5.32
N LYS A 503 57.66 17.25 4.21
CA LYS A 503 58.73 16.97 3.25
C LYS A 503 59.00 18.23 2.41
N LYS A 504 60.23 18.74 2.50
CA LYS A 504 60.68 19.84 1.64
C LYS A 504 60.72 19.38 0.19
N LEU A 505 60.13 20.18 -0.69
CA LEU A 505 60.18 20.01 -2.15
C LEU A 505 61.59 20.34 -2.67
N GLU A 506 61.97 19.72 -3.80
CA GLU A 506 63.16 20.12 -4.54
C GLU A 506 62.94 21.45 -5.28
N GLU A 507 64.03 22.08 -5.72
CA GLU A 507 63.97 23.30 -6.52
C GLU A 507 63.17 23.06 -7.82
N ASN A 508 62.29 24.00 -8.18
CA ASN A 508 61.33 23.92 -9.29
C ASN A 508 60.21 22.87 -9.17
N GLN A 509 60.10 22.13 -8.07
CA GLN A 509 58.88 21.37 -7.77
C GLN A 509 57.84 22.25 -7.10
N ARG A 510 56.56 21.92 -7.29
CA ARG A 510 55.44 22.58 -6.60
C ARG A 510 54.36 21.60 -6.24
N TYR A 511 53.56 21.94 -5.23
CA TYR A 511 52.34 21.18 -4.96
C TYR A 511 51.35 21.30 -6.12
N MET A 512 50.65 20.20 -6.39
CA MET A 512 49.52 20.17 -7.30
C MET A 512 48.38 21.01 -6.72
N ARG A 513 47.73 21.82 -7.56
CA ARG A 513 46.56 22.61 -7.19
C ARG A 513 45.27 21.79 -7.28
N VAL A 514 44.22 22.25 -6.64
CA VAL A 514 42.89 21.62 -6.70
C VAL A 514 42.38 21.50 -8.15
N ASP A 515 42.48 22.58 -8.95
CA ASP A 515 42.02 22.56 -10.33
C ASP A 515 42.77 21.56 -11.22
N GLU A 516 44.04 21.29 -10.91
CA GLU A 516 44.85 20.30 -11.64
C GLU A 516 44.46 18.88 -11.25
N TYR A 517 44.24 18.65 -9.95
CA TYR A 517 43.76 17.37 -9.44
C TYR A 517 42.38 17.00 -10.04
N LEU A 518 41.42 17.92 -10.03
CA LEU A 518 40.08 17.69 -10.56
C LEU A 518 40.04 17.49 -12.09
N LYS A 519 41.13 17.84 -12.79
CA LYS A 519 41.27 17.66 -14.24
C LYS A 519 41.97 16.35 -14.62
N LEU A 520 42.41 15.55 -13.67
CA LEU A 520 42.95 14.21 -13.94
C LEU A 520 41.84 13.27 -14.45
N ASP A 521 42.14 12.49 -15.48
CA ASP A 521 41.17 11.56 -16.08
C ASP A 521 40.60 10.57 -15.06
N GLU A 522 41.45 10.05 -14.16
CA GLU A 522 41.06 9.15 -13.07
C GLU A 522 40.05 9.77 -12.08
N VAL A 523 40.11 11.10 -11.90
CA VAL A 523 39.19 11.85 -11.04
C VAL A 523 37.90 12.17 -11.80
N GLN A 524 37.99 12.64 -13.06
CA GLN A 524 36.82 12.95 -13.88
C GLN A 524 35.92 11.72 -14.11
N LYS A 525 36.49 10.52 -14.18
CA LYS A 525 35.75 9.27 -14.37
C LYS A 525 34.88 8.89 -13.15
N ARG A 526 35.27 9.30 -11.94
CA ARG A 526 34.55 8.94 -10.70
C ARG A 526 33.84 10.10 -10.00
N PHE A 527 34.24 11.35 -10.26
CA PHE A 527 33.74 12.53 -9.56
C PHE A 527 33.08 13.54 -10.51
N PRO A 528 31.76 13.79 -10.37
CA PRO A 528 31.02 14.67 -11.28
C PRO A 528 31.25 16.17 -11.07
N GLY A 529 32.08 16.58 -10.10
CA GLY A 529 32.38 17.98 -9.80
C GLY A 529 33.36 18.66 -10.76
N ALA A 530 34.01 17.91 -11.66
CA ALA A 530 34.95 18.49 -12.63
C ALA A 530 34.25 19.52 -13.54
N GLY A 531 34.82 20.73 -13.63
CA GLY A 531 34.26 21.85 -14.40
C GLY A 531 32.97 22.45 -13.83
N LYS A 532 32.58 22.10 -12.59
CA LYS A 532 31.36 22.59 -11.92
C LYS A 532 31.67 23.63 -10.84
N LYS A 533 30.62 24.30 -10.38
CA LYS A 533 30.68 25.28 -9.29
C LYS A 533 29.42 25.21 -8.42
N LEU A 534 29.59 25.37 -7.11
CA LEU A 534 28.50 25.52 -6.14
C LEU A 534 28.73 26.78 -5.31
N ASP A 535 27.72 27.63 -5.22
CA ASP A 535 27.79 28.80 -4.35
C ASP A 535 27.72 28.38 -2.88
N GLY A 536 28.61 28.96 -2.06
CA GLY A 536 28.57 28.83 -0.60
C GLY A 536 27.49 29.71 0.03
N GLY A 537 27.23 29.51 1.32
CA GLY A 537 26.23 30.28 2.05
C GLY A 537 24.79 29.87 1.73
N LEU A 538 23.84 30.82 1.82
CA LEU A 538 22.41 30.57 1.59
C LEU A 538 21.89 31.47 0.45
N PRO A 539 21.34 30.91 -0.64
CA PRO A 539 20.86 31.69 -1.78
C PRO A 539 19.86 32.77 -1.38
N GLY A 540 20.05 34.00 -1.87
CA GLY A 540 19.20 35.15 -1.54
C GLY A 540 19.61 35.95 -0.30
N LEU A 541 20.59 35.48 0.48
CA LEU A 541 21.19 36.25 1.57
C LEU A 541 22.59 36.74 1.21
N LYS A 542 22.92 37.97 1.64
CA LYS A 542 24.31 38.47 1.60
C LYS A 542 25.12 37.85 2.74
N GLU A 543 26.44 37.78 2.59
CA GLU A 543 27.35 37.17 3.57
C GLU A 543 27.13 37.67 5.00
N TYR A 544 27.00 38.99 5.22
CA TYR A 544 26.77 39.53 6.57
C TYR A 544 25.45 39.04 7.21
N GLN A 545 24.38 38.85 6.42
CA GLN A 545 23.10 38.32 6.89
C GLN A 545 23.22 36.82 7.18
N TYR A 546 24.00 36.12 6.37
CA TYR A 546 24.30 34.71 6.58
C TYR A 546 25.10 34.50 7.88
N LEU A 547 26.13 35.30 8.16
CA LEU A 547 26.86 35.25 9.44
C LEU A 547 25.96 35.56 10.64
N GLN A 548 25.03 36.52 10.53
CA GLN A 548 24.04 36.77 11.58
C GLN A 548 23.12 35.57 11.81
N ARG A 549 22.71 34.87 10.73
CA ARG A 549 21.93 33.62 10.83
C ARG A 549 22.73 32.54 11.56
N LEU A 550 23.98 32.32 11.18
CA LEU A 550 24.85 31.29 11.80
C LEU A 550 25.06 31.54 13.30
N ASN A 551 25.13 32.82 13.72
CA ASN A 551 25.30 33.20 15.12
C ASN A 551 23.98 33.41 15.89
N SER A 552 22.85 32.98 15.33
CA SER A 552 21.52 33.17 15.94
C SER A 552 21.25 32.16 17.06
N ILE A 553 20.22 32.43 17.87
CA ILE A 553 19.77 31.53 18.94
C ILE A 553 19.34 30.15 18.41
N ASN A 554 18.89 30.06 17.15
CA ASN A 554 18.46 28.79 16.59
C ASN A 554 19.62 27.81 16.39
N ARG A 555 20.86 28.30 16.23
CA ARG A 555 22.05 27.45 16.29
C ARG A 555 22.15 26.79 17.67
N ALA A 556 22.06 27.59 18.74
CA ALA A 556 22.07 27.03 20.10
C ALA A 556 20.88 26.12 20.39
N ARG A 557 19.69 26.40 19.84
CA ARG A 557 18.54 25.48 19.97
C ARG A 557 18.80 24.15 19.27
N CYS A 558 19.35 24.13 18.06
CA CYS A 558 19.70 22.88 17.40
C CYS A 558 20.72 22.04 18.20
N GLU A 559 21.62 22.68 18.93
CA GLU A 559 22.63 22.01 19.75
C GLU A 559 22.14 21.61 21.16
N ASN A 560 20.92 22.01 21.56
CA ASN A 560 20.41 21.79 22.92
C ASN A 560 18.97 21.24 23.02
N ASP A 561 18.16 21.37 21.98
CA ASP A 561 16.74 20.98 21.94
C ASP A 561 16.56 19.91 20.87
N VAL A 562 16.49 18.65 21.32
CA VAL A 562 16.39 17.46 20.47
C VAL A 562 15.17 17.54 19.54
N ASP A 563 14.03 17.95 20.08
CA ASP A 563 12.77 18.00 19.34
C ASP A 563 12.79 19.11 18.28
N PHE A 564 13.35 20.27 18.62
CA PHE A 564 13.54 21.35 17.66
C PHE A 564 14.50 20.95 16.54
N CYS A 565 15.64 20.36 16.86
CA CYS A 565 16.64 19.98 15.86
C CYS A 565 16.09 18.88 14.92
N LEU A 566 15.45 17.85 15.47
CA LEU A 566 14.75 16.83 14.66
C LEU A 566 13.66 17.47 13.79
N GLY A 567 12.88 18.43 14.31
CA GLY A 567 11.88 19.14 13.52
C GLY A 567 12.46 19.96 12.35
N GLN A 568 13.63 20.59 12.53
CA GLN A 568 14.35 21.27 11.45
C GLN A 568 14.81 20.30 10.37
N LEU A 569 15.45 19.20 10.78
CA LEU A 569 15.94 18.16 9.85
C LEU A 569 14.79 17.48 9.11
N GLN A 570 13.69 17.16 9.80
CA GLN A 570 12.49 16.60 9.20
C GLN A 570 11.93 17.50 8.09
N THR A 571 11.81 18.80 8.38
CA THR A 571 11.29 19.77 7.42
C THR A 571 12.20 19.89 6.21
N ALA A 572 13.52 19.95 6.43
CA ALA A 572 14.50 19.99 5.35
C ALA A 572 14.46 18.73 4.50
N HIS A 573 14.42 17.56 5.13
CA HIS A 573 14.35 16.27 4.43
C HIS A 573 13.06 16.14 3.63
N HIS A 574 11.92 16.54 4.20
CA HIS A 574 10.66 16.56 3.48
C HIS A 574 10.72 17.46 2.24
N GLN A 575 11.36 18.64 2.37
CA GLN A 575 11.53 19.57 1.27
C GLN A 575 12.46 19.04 0.16
N THR A 576 13.47 18.22 0.48
CA THR A 576 14.34 17.59 -0.54
C THR A 576 13.61 16.50 -1.33
N LYS A 577 12.47 15.99 -0.86
CA LYS A 577 11.60 15.11 -1.64
C LYS A 577 10.68 15.87 -2.61
N ILE A 578 10.40 17.15 -2.34
CA ILE A 578 9.49 17.99 -3.15
C ILE A 578 10.23 18.80 -4.21
N THR A 579 11.38 19.38 -3.83
CA THR A 579 12.12 20.32 -4.68
C THR A 579 12.55 19.71 -6.02
N PRO A 580 13.05 18.45 -6.09
CA PRO A 580 13.38 17.81 -7.37
C PRO A 580 12.17 17.62 -8.28
N ILE A 581 10.99 17.32 -7.74
CA ILE A 581 9.75 17.20 -8.53
C ILE A 581 9.44 18.54 -9.21
N LYS A 582 9.43 19.63 -8.44
CA LYS A 582 9.20 20.98 -9.00
C LYS A 582 10.25 21.37 -10.04
N ARG A 583 11.50 20.93 -9.86
CA ARG A 583 12.62 21.18 -10.79
C ARG A 583 12.44 20.45 -12.13
N ALA A 584 11.85 19.25 -12.11
CA ALA A 584 11.58 18.44 -13.30
C ALA A 584 10.60 19.08 -14.30
N PHE A 585 9.71 19.95 -13.81
CA PHE A 585 8.64 20.55 -14.62
C PHE A 585 8.82 22.06 -14.81
N GLN A 586 8.07 22.62 -15.75
CA GLN A 586 7.94 24.07 -15.89
C GLN A 586 7.31 24.65 -14.61
N SER A 587 7.85 25.76 -14.13
CA SER A 587 7.32 26.44 -12.95
C SER A 587 5.99 27.12 -13.25
N SER A 588 5.08 27.13 -12.27
CA SER A 588 3.84 27.90 -12.31
C SER A 588 3.86 29.00 -11.26
N SER A 589 3.53 30.24 -11.65
CA SER A 589 3.44 31.38 -10.72
C SER A 589 2.08 31.48 -10.03
N GLU A 590 1.02 31.07 -10.72
CA GLU A 590 -0.37 31.24 -10.27
C GLU A 590 -0.85 30.01 -9.50
N LYS A 591 -1.43 30.21 -8.31
CA LYS A 591 -2.02 29.12 -7.51
C LYS A 591 -3.48 28.82 -7.86
N ALA A 592 -4.20 29.83 -8.34
CA ALA A 592 -5.62 29.74 -8.68
C ALA A 592 -5.87 28.77 -9.85
N ARG A 593 -7.11 28.26 -9.97
CA ARG A 593 -7.54 27.58 -11.20
C ARG A 593 -7.44 28.54 -12.39
N ARG A 594 -7.21 27.98 -13.58
CA ARG A 594 -7.18 28.77 -14.81
C ARG A 594 -8.55 29.35 -15.13
N GLN A 595 -8.57 30.28 -16.08
CA GLN A 595 -9.80 30.82 -16.64
C GLN A 595 -10.49 29.82 -17.59
N PRO A 596 -11.81 29.94 -17.81
CA PRO A 596 -12.55 29.10 -18.74
C PRO A 596 -12.06 29.20 -20.18
N ASN A 597 -12.04 28.06 -20.87
CA ASN A 597 -11.86 28.00 -22.32
C ASN A 597 -13.22 28.06 -23.05
N MET A 598 -13.21 28.10 -24.40
CA MET A 598 -14.45 28.19 -25.20
C MET A 598 -15.40 27.02 -24.96
N ASP A 599 -14.87 25.79 -24.89
CA ASP A 599 -15.69 24.60 -24.73
C ASP A 599 -16.33 24.52 -23.35
N GLU A 600 -15.68 24.99 -22.30
CA GLU A 600 -16.24 25.02 -20.94
C GLU A 600 -17.32 26.08 -20.78
N ILE A 601 -17.13 27.26 -21.39
CA ILE A 601 -18.19 28.26 -21.49
C ILE A 601 -19.38 27.68 -22.23
N ALA A 602 -19.13 26.97 -23.34
CA ALA A 602 -20.20 26.34 -24.11
C ALA A 602 -20.90 25.22 -23.32
N ALA A 603 -20.14 24.39 -22.62
CA ALA A 603 -20.65 23.33 -21.76
C ALA A 603 -21.54 23.91 -20.65
N ALA A 604 -21.10 24.97 -19.97
CA ALA A 604 -21.90 25.66 -18.95
C ALA A 604 -23.24 26.14 -19.53
N ARG A 605 -23.24 26.74 -20.73
CA ARG A 605 -24.49 27.18 -21.40
C ARG A 605 -25.42 26.02 -21.75
N ILE A 606 -24.87 24.88 -22.17
CA ILE A 606 -25.67 23.67 -22.45
C ILE A 606 -26.27 23.11 -21.16
N VAL A 607 -25.47 23.02 -20.09
CA VAL A 607 -25.95 22.61 -18.75
C VAL A 607 -27.08 23.53 -18.30
N GLN A 608 -26.92 24.85 -18.39
CA GLN A 608 -27.95 25.82 -18.02
C GLN A 608 -29.26 25.62 -18.77
N GLN A 609 -29.20 25.37 -20.08
CA GLN A 609 -30.40 25.15 -20.89
C GLN A 609 -31.09 23.83 -20.58
N ILE A 610 -30.34 22.76 -20.29
CA ILE A 610 -30.91 21.49 -19.84
C ILE A 610 -31.59 21.67 -18.48
N MET A 611 -30.92 22.31 -17.51
CA MET A 611 -31.50 22.58 -16.20
C MET A 611 -32.77 23.45 -16.30
N ALA A 612 -32.79 24.43 -17.20
CA ALA A 612 -33.95 25.30 -17.40
C ALA A 612 -35.12 24.62 -18.12
N ASN A 613 -34.89 23.55 -18.88
CA ASN A 613 -35.93 22.83 -19.60
C ASN A 613 -35.70 21.30 -19.57
N PRO A 614 -36.03 20.61 -18.46
CA PRO A 614 -35.85 19.17 -18.35
C PRO A 614 -36.61 18.34 -19.39
N ASP A 615 -37.66 18.88 -20.03
CA ASP A 615 -38.44 18.21 -21.10
C ASP A 615 -37.57 17.81 -22.31
N CYS A 616 -36.36 18.37 -22.44
CA CYS A 616 -35.40 18.00 -23.47
C CYS A 616 -34.72 16.63 -23.23
N ILE A 617 -34.92 16.01 -22.07
CA ILE A 617 -34.27 14.77 -21.64
C ILE A 617 -35.09 13.55 -22.06
N HIS A 618 -34.51 12.69 -22.89
CA HIS A 618 -35.07 11.39 -23.27
C HIS A 618 -34.25 10.24 -22.66
N ASP A 619 -34.65 9.00 -22.93
CA ASP A 619 -34.02 7.81 -22.35
C ASP A 619 -32.61 7.53 -22.92
N ASP A 620 -32.32 7.91 -24.17
CA ASP A 620 -31.03 7.66 -24.85
C ASP A 620 -30.25 8.96 -25.23
N HIS A 621 -30.87 10.14 -25.11
CA HIS A 621 -30.26 11.40 -25.53
C HIS A 621 -30.94 12.63 -24.92
N VAL A 622 -30.29 13.79 -25.06
CA VAL A 622 -30.91 15.11 -24.89
C VAL A 622 -31.18 15.73 -26.26
N PHE A 623 -32.38 16.27 -26.49
CA PHE A 623 -32.73 16.99 -27.71
C PHE A 623 -32.93 18.48 -27.43
N LEU A 624 -31.92 19.29 -27.74
CA LEU A 624 -31.89 20.71 -27.39
C LEU A 624 -31.67 21.56 -28.65
N ASN A 625 -32.61 22.45 -28.96
CA ASN A 625 -32.57 23.37 -30.11
C ASN A 625 -32.14 22.68 -31.42
N GLY A 626 -32.78 21.55 -31.74
CA GLY A 626 -32.52 20.79 -32.97
C GLY A 626 -31.27 19.91 -32.95
N GLN A 627 -30.50 19.88 -31.86
CA GLN A 627 -29.32 19.03 -31.73
C GLN A 627 -29.60 17.83 -30.82
N LYS A 628 -29.24 16.63 -31.30
CA LYS A 628 -29.22 15.39 -30.52
C LYS A 628 -27.87 15.28 -29.80
N LEU A 629 -27.87 15.27 -28.47
CA LEU A 629 -26.69 15.09 -27.62
C LEU A 629 -26.75 13.70 -26.97
N GLU A 630 -25.87 12.80 -27.38
CA GLU A 630 -25.84 11.41 -26.93
C GLU A 630 -24.89 11.21 -25.73
N GLU A 631 -24.85 9.99 -25.18
CA GLU A 631 -24.02 9.64 -24.01
C GLU A 631 -22.55 10.09 -24.17
N LYS A 632 -21.96 9.83 -25.34
CA LYS A 632 -20.56 10.19 -25.64
C LYS A 632 -20.29 11.67 -25.46
N PHE A 633 -21.24 12.55 -25.80
CA PHE A 633 -21.08 13.99 -25.61
C PHE A 633 -20.90 14.32 -24.13
N PHE A 634 -21.74 13.79 -23.25
CA PHE A 634 -21.67 14.03 -21.81
C PHE A 634 -20.43 13.40 -21.17
N ARG A 635 -19.99 12.23 -21.65
CA ARG A 635 -18.70 11.65 -21.25
C ARG A 635 -17.52 12.51 -21.71
N ASP A 636 -17.55 13.03 -22.94
CA ASP A 636 -16.53 13.95 -23.44
C ASP A 636 -16.47 15.23 -22.60
N LEU A 637 -17.61 15.77 -22.15
CA LEU A 637 -17.64 16.90 -21.21
C LEU A 637 -16.93 16.54 -19.91
N LEU A 638 -17.31 15.44 -19.25
CA LEU A 638 -16.71 14.98 -17.98
C LEU A 638 -15.20 14.72 -18.10
N ALA A 639 -14.75 14.21 -19.25
CA ALA A 639 -13.34 13.92 -19.49
C ALA A 639 -12.52 15.20 -19.75
N LYS A 640 -13.04 16.13 -20.55
CA LYS A 640 -12.25 17.24 -21.14
C LYS A 640 -12.45 18.60 -20.48
N CYS A 641 -13.59 18.86 -19.85
CA CYS A 641 -13.83 20.10 -19.11
C CYS A 641 -13.31 20.00 -17.67
N ASP A 642 -12.77 21.08 -17.12
CA ASP A 642 -12.70 21.22 -15.67
C ASP A 642 -14.10 21.58 -15.14
N MET A 643 -14.78 20.61 -14.54
CA MET A 643 -16.15 20.80 -14.04
C MET A 643 -16.24 21.76 -12.85
N ALA A 644 -15.15 22.05 -12.14
CA ALA A 644 -15.15 23.13 -11.16
C ALA A 644 -15.17 24.50 -11.86
N ILE A 645 -14.44 24.65 -12.98
CA ILE A 645 -14.52 25.84 -13.84
C ILE A 645 -15.92 25.97 -14.44
N VAL A 646 -16.49 24.91 -15.01
CA VAL A 646 -17.88 24.92 -15.52
C VAL A 646 -18.86 25.30 -14.39
N GLY A 647 -18.70 24.74 -13.19
CA GLY A 647 -19.50 25.09 -12.02
C GLY A 647 -19.41 26.56 -11.63
N SER A 648 -18.24 27.20 -11.78
CA SER A 648 -18.07 28.63 -11.49
C SER A 648 -18.85 29.55 -12.45
N LEU A 649 -19.24 29.04 -13.62
CA LEU A 649 -20.06 29.74 -14.61
C LEU A 649 -21.57 29.54 -14.39
N LEU A 650 -21.96 28.62 -13.50
CA LEU A 650 -23.35 28.39 -13.13
C LEU A 650 -23.80 29.39 -12.05
N ASN A 651 -25.11 29.64 -11.99
CA ASN A 651 -25.75 30.62 -11.11
C ASN A 651 -26.77 29.97 -10.17
N ASP A 652 -27.37 30.77 -9.27
CA ASP A 652 -28.30 30.27 -8.26
C ASP A 652 -29.67 29.84 -8.84
N THR A 653 -30.03 30.30 -10.04
CA THR A 653 -31.20 29.78 -10.76
C THR A 653 -30.95 28.35 -11.24
N ASP A 654 -29.74 28.06 -11.71
CA ASP A 654 -29.37 26.70 -12.11
C ASP A 654 -29.43 25.73 -10.93
N ILE A 655 -29.04 26.19 -9.73
CA ILE A 655 -29.21 25.45 -8.47
C ILE A 655 -30.68 25.25 -8.11
N ARG A 656 -31.54 26.28 -8.25
CA ARG A 656 -32.99 26.13 -8.03
C ARG A 656 -33.63 25.11 -8.97
N ASN A 657 -33.14 25.07 -10.21
CA ASN A 657 -33.63 24.17 -11.24
C ASN A 657 -33.29 22.69 -10.97
N ILE A 658 -32.46 22.37 -9.96
CA ILE A 658 -32.28 20.99 -9.50
C ILE A 658 -33.62 20.38 -9.08
N ASP A 659 -34.46 21.14 -8.37
CA ASP A 659 -35.78 20.64 -7.95
C ASP A 659 -36.66 20.31 -9.17
N THR A 660 -36.62 21.12 -10.22
CA THR A 660 -37.36 20.88 -11.47
C THR A 660 -36.81 19.66 -12.23
N LEU A 661 -35.48 19.52 -12.31
CA LEU A 661 -34.85 18.35 -12.91
C LEU A 661 -35.23 17.06 -12.17
N MET A 662 -35.19 17.08 -10.84
CA MET A 662 -35.50 15.92 -10.01
C MET A 662 -36.99 15.54 -10.10
N GLN A 663 -37.89 16.51 -10.28
CA GLN A 663 -39.30 16.23 -10.57
C GLN A 663 -39.49 15.55 -11.93
N HIS A 664 -38.75 15.96 -12.96
CA HIS A 664 -38.78 15.29 -14.26
C HIS A 664 -38.22 13.86 -14.16
N GLU A 665 -37.10 13.70 -13.46
CA GLU A 665 -36.40 12.42 -13.26
C GLU A 665 -36.90 11.64 -12.02
N ARG A 666 -38.16 11.84 -11.63
CA ARG A 666 -38.74 11.30 -10.40
C ARG A 666 -38.64 9.79 -10.29
N ASN A 667 -38.79 9.10 -11.43
CA ASN A 667 -38.78 7.63 -11.51
C ASN A 667 -37.48 7.05 -12.08
N THR A 668 -36.46 7.87 -12.32
CA THR A 668 -35.20 7.41 -12.90
C THR A 668 -34.43 6.58 -11.88
N GLU A 669 -34.18 5.31 -12.20
CA GLU A 669 -33.43 4.39 -11.35
C GLU A 669 -31.93 4.66 -11.43
N PHE A 670 -31.31 4.76 -10.27
CA PHE A 670 -29.88 4.96 -10.08
C PHE A 670 -29.29 3.72 -9.40
N HIS A 671 -28.21 3.19 -9.96
CA HIS A 671 -27.61 1.93 -9.57
C HIS A 671 -26.26 2.18 -8.89
N SER A 672 -26.11 1.71 -7.66
CA SER A 672 -24.80 1.63 -7.00
C SER A 672 -23.80 0.85 -7.85
N THR A 673 -22.50 1.05 -7.63
CA THR A 673 -21.48 0.13 -8.16
C THR A 673 -21.52 -1.23 -7.46
N ASP A 674 -22.11 -1.32 -6.26
CA ASP A 674 -22.43 -2.60 -5.64
C ASP A 674 -23.64 -3.22 -6.32
N ALA A 675 -23.41 -4.25 -7.14
CA ALA A 675 -24.45 -4.98 -7.86
C ALA A 675 -25.47 -5.68 -6.94
N LYS A 676 -25.18 -5.82 -5.63
CA LYS A 676 -26.12 -6.36 -4.64
C LYS A 676 -27.07 -5.31 -4.07
N ALA A 677 -26.74 -4.03 -4.21
CA ALA A 677 -27.60 -2.94 -3.75
C ALA A 677 -28.80 -2.77 -4.67
N LYS A 678 -29.96 -2.43 -4.09
CA LYS A 678 -31.18 -2.19 -4.88
C LYS A 678 -31.07 -0.85 -5.61
N PRO A 679 -31.60 -0.73 -6.84
CA PRO A 679 -31.74 0.56 -7.51
C PRO A 679 -32.58 1.53 -6.69
N VAL A 680 -32.26 2.82 -6.77
CA VAL A 680 -32.95 3.89 -6.05
C VAL A 680 -33.50 4.90 -7.04
N LYS A 681 -34.75 5.32 -6.85
CA LYS A 681 -35.38 6.36 -7.71
C LYS A 681 -34.83 7.72 -7.34
N LEU A 682 -34.04 8.32 -8.23
CA LEU A 682 -33.27 9.52 -8.00
C LEU A 682 -34.15 10.69 -7.53
N GLY A 683 -35.10 11.11 -8.37
CA GLY A 683 -35.90 12.30 -8.08
C GLY A 683 -36.88 12.13 -6.92
N GLU A 684 -37.49 10.95 -6.76
CA GLU A 684 -38.34 10.65 -5.60
C GLU A 684 -37.55 10.70 -4.29
N THR A 685 -36.32 10.18 -4.27
CA THR A 685 -35.46 10.20 -3.07
C THR A 685 -34.98 11.60 -2.77
N TRP A 686 -34.65 12.38 -3.82
CA TRP A 686 -34.37 13.80 -3.68
C TRP A 686 -35.53 14.52 -2.99
N GLU A 687 -36.75 14.43 -3.52
CA GLU A 687 -37.94 15.11 -2.99
C GLU A 687 -38.28 14.74 -1.54
N LYS A 688 -38.14 13.45 -1.19
CA LYS A 688 -38.69 12.91 0.07
C LYS A 688 -37.66 12.79 1.21
N THR A 689 -36.39 12.60 0.87
CA THR A 689 -35.37 12.22 1.85
C THR A 689 -34.25 13.24 1.95
N ILE A 690 -33.80 13.79 0.81
CA ILE A 690 -32.61 14.65 0.75
C ILE A 690 -32.99 16.13 0.86
N ARG A 691 -33.91 16.57 0.00
CA ARG A 691 -34.32 17.97 -0.11
C ARG A 691 -35.05 18.41 1.16
N SER A 692 -34.51 19.38 1.88
CA SER A 692 -35.01 19.80 3.20
C SER A 692 -35.82 21.10 3.19
N GLY A 693 -36.18 21.61 2.00
CA GLY A 693 -36.86 22.90 1.82
C GLY A 693 -35.93 24.12 1.98
N GLY A 694 -36.49 25.32 2.07
CA GLY A 694 -35.70 26.55 2.18
C GLY A 694 -35.05 27.04 0.88
N GLY A 695 -34.18 28.05 1.01
CA GLY A 695 -33.60 28.78 -0.12
C GLY A 695 -32.41 28.09 -0.82
N VAL A 696 -31.78 28.80 -1.75
CA VAL A 696 -30.71 28.26 -2.61
C VAL A 696 -29.50 27.74 -1.85
N THR A 697 -29.13 28.37 -0.73
CA THR A 697 -28.02 27.88 0.11
C THR A 697 -28.35 26.54 0.75
N GLN A 698 -29.62 26.27 1.07
CA GLN A 698 -30.01 24.97 1.60
C GLN A 698 -29.97 23.91 0.50
N ILE A 699 -30.43 24.22 -0.72
CA ILE A 699 -30.30 23.31 -1.88
C ILE A 699 -28.83 22.91 -2.10
N LYS A 700 -27.89 23.86 -1.97
CA LYS A 700 -26.46 23.58 -2.08
C LYS A 700 -25.99 22.59 -1.01
N HIS A 701 -26.40 22.77 0.24
CA HIS A 701 -26.06 21.82 1.32
C HIS A 701 -26.74 20.47 1.12
N ASP A 702 -28.01 20.43 0.69
CA ASP A 702 -28.74 19.20 0.41
C ASP A 702 -28.05 18.40 -0.72
N LEU A 703 -27.57 19.06 -1.77
CA LEU A 703 -26.80 18.43 -2.84
C LEU A 703 -25.45 17.88 -2.36
N ILE A 704 -24.74 18.65 -1.52
CA ILE A 704 -23.49 18.19 -0.90
C ILE A 704 -23.75 16.99 0.02
N PHE A 705 -24.86 16.99 0.76
CA PHE A 705 -25.28 15.88 1.61
C PHE A 705 -25.59 14.62 0.80
N LEU A 706 -26.28 14.73 -0.34
CA LEU A 706 -26.47 13.62 -1.28
C LEU A 706 -25.14 13.04 -1.76
N MET A 707 -24.16 13.89 -2.09
CA MET A 707 -22.82 13.43 -2.49
C MET A 707 -22.10 12.70 -1.36
N GLN A 708 -22.24 13.17 -0.12
CA GLN A 708 -21.55 12.65 1.05
C GLN A 708 -22.14 11.32 1.55
N ASN A 709 -23.46 11.26 1.71
CA ASN A 709 -24.12 10.24 2.53
C ASN A 709 -24.66 9.04 1.72
N ASP A 710 -25.00 9.25 0.44
CA ASP A 710 -25.80 8.30 -0.33
C ASP A 710 -24.95 7.50 -1.32
N ALA A 711 -24.47 6.32 -0.88
CA ALA A 711 -23.57 5.47 -1.66
C ALA A 711 -24.13 5.02 -3.01
N TRP A 712 -25.45 4.82 -3.12
CA TRP A 712 -26.10 4.49 -4.38
C TRP A 712 -25.94 5.60 -5.44
N TYR A 713 -25.75 6.85 -5.00
CA TYR A 713 -25.52 8.00 -5.86
C TYR A 713 -24.03 8.23 -6.12
N HIS A 714 -23.25 8.48 -5.07
CA HIS A 714 -21.88 8.96 -5.24
C HIS A 714 -20.94 7.89 -5.82
N THR A 715 -21.21 6.60 -5.63
CA THR A 715 -20.38 5.54 -6.23
C THR A 715 -20.52 5.52 -7.75
N ARG A 716 -21.75 5.64 -8.26
CA ARG A 716 -22.05 5.70 -9.70
C ARG A 716 -21.52 6.99 -10.32
N VAL A 717 -21.79 8.14 -9.70
CA VAL A 717 -21.30 9.45 -10.15
C VAL A 717 -19.77 9.46 -10.26
N ASN A 718 -19.07 9.02 -9.21
CA ASN A 718 -17.61 8.95 -9.24
C ASN A 718 -17.07 7.98 -10.30
N ALA A 719 -17.72 6.83 -10.51
CA ALA A 719 -17.29 5.86 -11.51
C ALA A 719 -17.45 6.41 -12.94
N ILE A 720 -18.59 7.06 -13.24
CA ILE A 720 -18.86 7.68 -14.54
C ILE A 720 -17.92 8.86 -14.80
N ALA A 721 -17.77 9.77 -13.83
CA ALA A 721 -16.92 10.94 -13.98
C ALA A 721 -15.46 10.56 -14.22
N GLN A 722 -15.01 9.43 -13.66
CA GLN A 722 -13.67 8.87 -13.86
C GLN A 722 -13.58 7.90 -15.04
N ASN A 723 -14.67 7.72 -15.82
CA ASN A 723 -14.76 6.82 -16.96
C ASN A 723 -14.29 5.38 -16.66
N ARG A 724 -14.66 4.88 -15.47
CA ARG A 724 -14.37 3.52 -14.99
C ARG A 724 -15.64 2.76 -14.60
N ASP A 725 -16.80 3.32 -14.92
CA ASP A 725 -18.09 2.68 -14.72
C ASP A 725 -18.29 1.52 -15.69
N LYS A 726 -19.16 0.60 -15.30
CA LYS A 726 -19.67 -0.48 -16.16
C LYS A 726 -21.19 -0.47 -16.06
N ASP A 727 -21.84 -0.76 -17.18
CA ASP A 727 -23.29 -0.93 -17.28
C ASP A 727 -24.11 0.26 -16.74
N SER A 728 -23.60 1.49 -16.88
CA SER A 728 -24.38 2.69 -16.57
C SER A 728 -25.38 3.00 -17.68
N THR A 729 -26.51 3.58 -17.29
CA THR A 729 -27.51 4.11 -18.22
C THR A 729 -27.12 5.49 -18.74
N PHE A 730 -27.69 5.89 -19.88
CA PHE A 730 -27.56 7.26 -20.39
C PHE A 730 -27.96 8.32 -19.35
N LYS A 731 -29.07 8.09 -18.63
CA LYS A 731 -29.56 9.04 -17.61
C LYS A 731 -28.60 9.16 -16.43
N GLU A 732 -27.96 8.09 -15.99
CA GLU A 732 -26.91 8.18 -14.97
C GLU A 732 -25.71 9.01 -15.45
N VAL A 733 -25.33 8.86 -16.73
CA VAL A 733 -24.24 9.63 -17.34
C VAL A 733 -24.60 11.11 -17.47
N LEU A 734 -25.80 11.41 -17.96
CA LEU A 734 -26.34 12.76 -18.07
C LEU A 734 -26.38 13.44 -16.70
N ILE A 735 -26.99 12.78 -15.70
CA ILE A 735 -27.09 13.32 -14.34
C ILE A 735 -25.70 13.55 -13.75
N THR A 736 -24.74 12.65 -13.99
CA THR A 736 -23.35 12.86 -13.55
C THR A 736 -22.75 14.12 -14.19
N ALA A 737 -22.94 14.32 -15.49
CA ALA A 737 -22.42 15.49 -16.21
C ALA A 737 -23.08 16.82 -15.77
N LEU A 738 -24.34 16.80 -15.34
CA LEU A 738 -25.04 17.97 -14.80
C LEU A 738 -24.67 18.24 -13.33
N MET A 739 -24.68 17.19 -12.50
CA MET A 739 -24.49 17.32 -11.06
C MET A 739 -23.04 17.59 -10.68
N THR A 740 -22.04 17.10 -11.42
CA THR A 740 -20.62 17.37 -11.10
C THR A 740 -20.31 18.88 -11.03
N PRO A 741 -20.65 19.73 -12.03
CA PRO A 741 -20.43 21.17 -11.93
C PRO A 741 -21.37 21.86 -10.92
N LEU A 742 -22.61 21.41 -10.74
CA LEU A 742 -23.53 21.97 -9.73
C LEU A 742 -23.08 21.69 -8.30
N THR A 743 -22.53 20.50 -8.03
CA THR A 743 -21.93 20.14 -6.74
C THR A 743 -20.66 20.96 -6.50
N ASN A 744 -19.80 21.13 -7.50
CA ASN A 744 -18.64 22.02 -7.39
C ASN A 744 -19.06 23.45 -7.06
N LYS A 745 -20.07 23.99 -7.75
CA LYS A 745 -20.63 25.31 -7.43
C LYS A 745 -21.11 25.37 -5.98
N SER A 746 -21.87 24.37 -5.56
CA SER A 746 -22.40 24.28 -4.20
C SER A 746 -21.28 24.28 -3.17
N LEU A 747 -20.22 23.50 -3.38
CA LEU A 747 -19.03 23.42 -2.53
C LEU A 747 -18.26 24.75 -2.48
N MET A 748 -18.07 25.40 -3.64
CA MET A 748 -17.38 26.69 -3.73
C MET A 748 -18.14 27.80 -2.99
N ASP A 749 -19.46 27.83 -3.11
CA ASP A 749 -20.31 28.88 -2.53
C ASP A 749 -20.55 28.68 -1.02
N THR A 750 -20.42 27.46 -0.49
CA THR A 750 -20.73 27.12 0.91
C THR A 750 -19.50 26.98 1.79
N SER A 751 -18.38 26.48 1.28
CA SER A 751 -17.16 26.26 2.06
C SER A 751 -16.50 27.56 2.48
N ARG A 752 -16.31 27.74 3.79
CA ARG A 752 -15.64 28.91 4.39
C ARG A 752 -14.38 28.56 5.18
N SER A 753 -14.10 27.28 5.37
CA SER A 753 -12.93 26.83 6.10
C SER A 753 -11.64 27.15 5.35
N PRO A 754 -10.53 27.43 6.06
CA PRO A 754 -9.22 27.51 5.44
C PRO A 754 -8.88 26.16 4.79
N ALA A 755 -8.23 26.21 3.62
CA ALA A 755 -7.82 25.01 2.91
C ALA A 755 -6.78 24.24 3.74
N PRO A 756 -7.06 22.98 4.14
CA PRO A 756 -6.08 22.13 4.83
C PRO A 756 -4.89 21.82 3.92
N LYS A 757 -3.72 21.63 4.52
CA LYS A 757 -2.48 21.25 3.82
C LYS A 757 -2.21 19.76 3.77
N THR A 758 -2.97 18.96 4.52
CA THR A 758 -2.89 17.50 4.53
C THR A 758 -4.31 16.96 4.51
N LEU A 759 -4.56 16.07 3.56
CA LEU A 759 -5.83 15.39 3.35
C LEU A 759 -5.58 13.89 3.21
N PHE A 760 -6.52 13.08 3.66
CA PHE A 760 -6.46 11.62 3.57
C PHE A 760 -7.63 11.10 2.75
N ARG A 761 -7.36 10.26 1.77
CA ARG A 761 -8.39 9.61 0.95
C ARG A 761 -8.27 8.10 1.05
N GLY A 762 -9.35 7.44 1.43
CA GLY A 762 -9.44 5.98 1.47
C GLY A 762 -9.95 5.39 0.16
N LEU A 763 -9.32 4.29 -0.28
CA LEU A 763 -9.78 3.45 -1.39
C LEU A 763 -9.67 1.97 -1.00
N ASP A 764 -10.64 1.13 -1.40
CA ASP A 764 -10.55 -0.34 -1.30
C ASP A 764 -10.27 -0.89 -2.70
N LEU A 765 -8.97 -1.07 -3.01
CA LEU A 765 -8.49 -1.51 -4.32
C LEU A 765 -8.25 -3.03 -4.34
N SER A 766 -8.25 -3.64 -5.52
CA SER A 766 -7.74 -5.00 -5.69
C SER A 766 -6.24 -5.04 -5.34
N GLU A 767 -5.74 -6.17 -4.83
CA GLU A 767 -4.31 -6.29 -4.52
C GLU A 767 -3.43 -6.11 -5.77
N GLU A 768 -3.90 -6.58 -6.93
CA GLU A 768 -3.24 -6.38 -8.22
C GLU A 768 -3.10 -4.89 -8.57
N PHE A 769 -4.20 -4.14 -8.53
CA PHE A 769 -4.16 -2.71 -8.87
C PHE A 769 -3.36 -1.90 -7.84
N LYS A 770 -3.46 -2.24 -6.54
CA LYS A 770 -2.64 -1.63 -5.49
C LYS A 770 -1.15 -1.87 -5.73
N ASN A 771 -0.73 -3.09 -6.07
CA ASN A 771 0.66 -3.39 -6.40
C ASN A 771 1.15 -2.63 -7.64
N LYS A 772 0.29 -2.43 -8.64
CA LYS A 772 0.59 -1.55 -9.77
C LYS A 772 0.89 -0.12 -9.31
N LEU A 773 0.07 0.43 -8.41
CA LEU A 773 0.29 1.77 -7.85
C LEU A 773 1.58 1.83 -7.01
N ILE A 774 1.89 0.79 -6.22
CA ILE A 774 3.16 0.70 -5.45
C ILE A 774 4.34 0.80 -6.42
N ASN A 775 4.38 -0.02 -7.46
CA ASN A 775 5.49 -0.03 -8.42
C ASN A 775 5.61 1.30 -9.17
N GLN A 776 4.49 1.88 -9.60
CA GLN A 776 4.46 3.19 -10.24
C GLN A 776 5.01 4.28 -9.30
N ALA A 777 4.57 4.30 -8.05
CA ALA A 777 5.02 5.26 -7.06
C ALA A 777 6.50 5.10 -6.71
N GLU A 778 6.96 3.87 -6.47
CA GLU A 778 8.36 3.59 -6.19
C GLU A 778 9.27 3.94 -7.38
N THR A 779 8.82 3.72 -8.62
CA THR A 779 9.57 4.15 -9.82
C THR A 779 9.73 5.66 -9.88
N ILE A 780 8.68 6.42 -9.56
CA ILE A 780 8.74 7.89 -9.48
C ILE A 780 9.71 8.32 -8.39
N ILE A 781 9.58 7.78 -7.17
CA ILE A 781 10.42 8.12 -6.02
C ILE A 781 11.88 7.78 -6.30
N ALA A 782 12.15 6.64 -6.94
CA ALA A 782 13.48 6.18 -7.27
C ALA A 782 14.18 7.11 -8.27
N ASN A 783 13.46 7.67 -9.24
CA ASN A 783 14.04 8.54 -10.26
C ASN A 783 13.95 10.04 -9.93
N THR A 784 13.52 10.37 -8.70
CA THR A 784 13.39 11.74 -8.22
C THR A 784 14.36 11.98 -7.07
N THR A 785 15.52 12.56 -7.38
CA THR A 785 16.61 12.79 -6.43
C THR A 785 17.02 14.26 -6.42
N GLU A 786 17.47 14.74 -5.27
CA GLU A 786 18.28 15.96 -5.27
C GLU A 786 19.58 15.73 -6.03
N HIS A 787 20.24 16.81 -6.45
CA HIS A 787 21.52 16.74 -7.13
C HIS A 787 22.47 17.83 -6.68
N LEU A 788 23.77 17.57 -6.82
CA LEU A 788 24.82 18.57 -6.65
C LEU A 788 25.25 19.15 -8.00
N PHE A 789 25.63 18.28 -8.93
CA PHE A 789 26.35 18.64 -10.15
C PHE A 789 25.64 18.14 -11.41
N THR A 790 25.00 16.98 -11.33
CA THR A 790 24.36 16.30 -12.47
C THR A 790 22.85 16.40 -12.37
N ASP A 791 22.24 17.22 -13.24
CA ASP A 791 20.79 17.40 -13.26
C ASP A 791 20.07 16.23 -13.95
N LEU A 792 19.39 15.40 -13.14
CA LEU A 792 18.57 14.27 -13.57
C LEU A 792 17.07 14.61 -13.70
N SER A 793 16.72 15.91 -13.72
CA SER A 793 15.33 16.39 -13.88
C SER A 793 14.60 15.81 -15.09
N THR A 794 15.32 15.47 -16.17
CA THR A 794 14.73 14.88 -17.38
C THR A 794 14.25 13.45 -17.15
N GLU A 795 14.99 12.64 -16.38
CA GLU A 795 14.57 11.28 -16.04
C GLU A 795 13.40 11.31 -15.05
N ALA A 796 13.45 12.21 -14.06
CA ALA A 796 12.31 12.45 -13.15
C ALA A 796 11.05 12.85 -13.92
N PHE A 797 11.15 13.79 -14.87
CA PHE A 797 10.05 14.18 -15.75
C PHE A 797 9.47 12.99 -16.50
N LYS A 798 10.33 12.19 -17.14
CA LYS A 798 9.94 11.00 -17.90
C LYS A 798 9.19 10.00 -17.02
N GLN A 799 9.78 9.63 -15.88
CA GLN A 799 9.21 8.59 -15.03
C GLN A 799 7.92 9.05 -14.34
N ILE A 800 7.79 10.32 -13.97
CA ILE A 800 6.52 10.87 -13.48
C ILE A 800 5.47 10.82 -14.58
N LYS A 801 5.79 11.25 -15.81
CA LYS A 801 4.83 11.22 -16.92
C LYS A 801 4.37 9.81 -17.31
N LEU A 802 5.25 8.82 -17.20
CA LEU A 802 4.93 7.42 -17.51
C LEU A 802 4.11 6.73 -16.41
N ASN A 803 4.34 7.12 -15.15
CA ASN A 803 3.78 6.41 -13.99
C ASN A 803 2.76 7.24 -13.20
N ASP A 804 2.36 8.41 -13.71
CA ASP A 804 1.37 9.27 -13.03
C ASP A 804 0.04 8.52 -12.82
N PHE A 805 -0.45 8.59 -11.59
CA PHE A 805 -1.75 8.05 -11.19
C PHE A 805 -2.67 9.13 -10.57
N SER A 806 -2.37 10.41 -10.80
CA SER A 806 -3.22 11.55 -10.42
C SER A 806 -4.68 11.40 -10.87
N GLN A 807 -4.90 10.73 -12.01
CA GLN A 807 -6.22 10.40 -12.57
C GLN A 807 -7.10 9.57 -11.64
N VAL A 808 -6.53 8.76 -10.74
CA VAL A 808 -7.28 8.04 -9.70
C VAL A 808 -8.05 9.03 -8.79
N SER A 809 -7.53 10.26 -8.68
CA SER A 809 -8.16 11.35 -7.94
C SER A 809 -8.76 12.48 -8.76
N ALA A 810 -8.72 12.38 -10.09
CA ALA A 810 -9.19 13.44 -10.97
C ALA A 810 -10.65 13.27 -11.39
N ARG A 811 -11.15 14.29 -12.12
CA ARG A 811 -12.41 14.34 -12.87
C ARG A 811 -13.71 14.28 -12.07
N THR A 812 -13.65 14.01 -10.76
CA THR A 812 -14.81 13.96 -9.86
C THR A 812 -14.59 14.78 -8.59
N CYS A 813 -15.65 15.01 -7.82
CA CYS A 813 -15.63 15.62 -6.48
C CYS A 813 -15.12 14.60 -5.44
N ALA A 814 -13.83 14.28 -5.48
CA ALA A 814 -13.24 13.25 -4.64
C ALA A 814 -13.33 13.59 -3.14
N SER A 815 -13.92 12.68 -2.37
CA SER A 815 -14.01 12.76 -0.91
C SER A 815 -12.65 12.53 -0.25
N THR A 816 -12.33 13.34 0.76
CA THR A 816 -11.10 13.32 1.56
C THR A 816 -11.42 13.74 3.00
N SER A 817 -10.57 13.40 3.96
CA SER A 817 -10.70 13.83 5.36
C SER A 817 -9.40 14.43 5.87
N THR A 818 -9.46 15.38 6.79
CA THR A 818 -8.25 15.80 7.54
C THR A 818 -7.85 14.80 8.62
N ASN A 819 -8.71 13.82 8.93
CA ASN A 819 -8.46 12.79 9.94
C ASN A 819 -8.20 11.43 9.28
N ILE A 820 -6.98 10.91 9.41
CA ILE A 820 -6.58 9.60 8.86
C ILE A 820 -7.44 8.43 9.40
N GLU A 821 -7.99 8.54 10.61
CA GLU A 821 -8.83 7.49 11.19
C GLU A 821 -10.13 7.25 10.41
N VAL A 822 -10.61 8.24 9.66
CA VAL A 822 -11.80 8.09 8.83
C VAL A 822 -11.56 7.03 7.74
N PRO A 823 -10.59 7.20 6.81
CA PRO A 823 -10.31 6.16 5.83
C PRO A 823 -9.67 4.90 6.43
N ARG A 824 -8.86 5.01 7.49
CA ARG A 824 -8.14 3.88 8.10
C ARG A 824 -9.04 2.95 8.91
N THR A 825 -9.86 3.51 9.79
CA THR A 825 -10.58 2.77 10.84
C THR A 825 -12.07 2.67 10.53
N ILE A 826 -12.73 3.78 10.17
CA ILE A 826 -14.18 3.79 9.87
C ILE A 826 -14.46 3.01 8.58
N PHE A 827 -13.75 3.33 7.50
CA PHE A 827 -13.95 2.67 6.20
C PHE A 827 -13.07 1.44 5.98
N GLY A 828 -12.05 1.23 6.81
CA GLY A 828 -11.17 0.05 6.72
C GLY A 828 -10.44 -0.07 5.38
N SER A 829 -10.05 1.06 4.77
CA SER A 829 -9.48 1.13 3.42
C SER A 829 -8.13 0.41 3.36
N ASN A 830 -7.86 -0.37 2.30
CA ASN A 830 -6.55 -0.99 2.09
C ASN A 830 -5.54 -0.06 1.40
N THR A 831 -6.00 1.07 0.88
CA THR A 831 -5.17 2.10 0.25
C THR A 831 -5.55 3.46 0.81
N ILE A 832 -4.58 4.23 1.27
CA ILE A 832 -4.77 5.60 1.74
C ILE A 832 -3.85 6.51 0.93
N PHE A 833 -4.40 7.55 0.31
CA PHE A 833 -3.61 8.65 -0.22
C PHE A 833 -3.53 9.74 0.83
N GLU A 834 -2.32 10.00 1.35
CA GLU A 834 -2.00 11.18 2.14
C GLU A 834 -1.59 12.28 1.16
N ILE A 835 -2.51 13.22 0.90
CA ILE A 835 -2.35 14.28 -0.07
C ILE A 835 -1.87 15.55 0.64
N LEU A 836 -0.64 15.95 0.32
CA LEU A 836 -0.01 17.16 0.81
C LEU A 836 -0.20 18.30 -0.18
N ASP A 837 -0.78 19.39 0.31
CA ASP A 837 -1.00 20.63 -0.44
C ASP A 837 -0.33 21.83 0.27
N PRO A 838 1.00 21.83 0.41
CA PRO A 838 1.71 22.90 1.11
C PRO A 838 1.55 24.26 0.42
N ASP A 839 1.30 24.25 -0.89
CA ASP A 839 1.17 25.42 -1.73
C ASP A 839 -0.28 25.91 -1.91
N GLY A 840 -1.30 25.17 -1.46
CA GLY A 840 -2.71 25.58 -1.59
C GLY A 840 -3.21 25.56 -3.04
N LEU A 841 -2.91 24.50 -3.77
CA LEU A 841 -3.17 24.30 -5.19
C LEU A 841 -4.46 23.53 -5.46
N LEU A 842 -4.91 22.70 -4.52
CA LEU A 842 -6.05 21.78 -4.73
C LEU A 842 -7.40 22.45 -4.52
N HIS A 843 -7.43 23.57 -3.79
CA HIS A 843 -8.65 24.31 -3.43
C HIS A 843 -9.74 23.43 -2.78
N PRO A 844 -9.42 22.59 -1.78
CA PRO A 844 -10.40 21.71 -1.13
C PRO A 844 -11.55 22.51 -0.52
N LYS A 845 -12.75 21.93 -0.56
CA LYS A 845 -13.98 22.54 -0.03
C LYS A 845 -14.59 21.67 1.04
N GLN A 846 -14.93 22.25 2.17
CA GLN A 846 -15.58 21.55 3.27
C GLN A 846 -16.88 20.89 2.83
N VAL A 847 -17.09 19.65 3.26
CA VAL A 847 -18.30 18.86 3.07
C VAL A 847 -18.95 18.64 4.43
N GLY A 848 -20.22 19.01 4.56
CA GLY A 848 -20.97 18.83 5.80
C GLY A 848 -20.42 19.61 7.01
N THR A 849 -20.69 19.09 8.20
CA THR A 849 -20.27 19.68 9.48
C THR A 849 -18.95 19.11 9.98
N HIS A 850 -18.13 19.92 10.63
CA HIS A 850 -16.83 19.53 11.21
C HIS A 850 -16.85 19.55 12.74
N VAL A 851 -17.90 19.00 13.34
CA VAL A 851 -17.94 18.76 14.79
C VAL A 851 -17.07 17.55 15.16
N SER A 852 -16.66 17.45 16.43
CA SER A 852 -15.94 16.27 16.92
C SER A 852 -16.77 15.00 16.68
N GLY A 853 -16.14 13.97 16.10
CA GLY A 853 -16.80 12.72 15.70
C GLY A 853 -17.39 12.74 14.28
N SER A 854 -17.36 13.88 13.58
CA SER A 854 -17.66 13.92 12.13
C SER A 854 -16.53 13.33 11.30
N GLU A 855 -16.81 13.11 10.01
CA GLU A 855 -15.83 12.66 9.03
C GLU A 855 -14.79 13.73 8.68
N SER A 856 -14.95 14.98 9.16
CA SER A 856 -14.05 16.11 8.87
C SER A 856 -13.74 16.23 7.37
N GLU A 857 -14.79 16.06 6.57
CA GLU A 857 -14.66 15.79 5.15
C GLU A 857 -14.43 17.07 4.33
N TYR A 858 -13.58 16.94 3.32
CA TYR A 858 -13.32 17.90 2.27
C TYR A 858 -13.46 17.22 0.90
N SER A 859 -13.97 17.95 -0.08
CA SER A 859 -14.02 17.51 -1.47
C SER A 859 -12.95 18.22 -2.29
N ILE A 860 -12.26 17.46 -3.14
CA ILE A 860 -11.31 17.96 -4.13
C ILE A 860 -11.78 17.62 -5.54
N TYR A 861 -11.83 18.60 -6.43
CA TYR A 861 -11.89 18.38 -7.87
C TYR A 861 -10.52 18.68 -8.46
N LEU A 862 -9.70 17.67 -8.73
CA LEU A 862 -8.27 17.90 -9.06
C LEU A 862 -8.12 18.86 -10.25
N PRO A 863 -7.44 20.03 -10.10
CA PRO A 863 -7.15 20.91 -11.22
C PRO A 863 -6.34 20.18 -12.30
N GLU A 864 -6.63 20.46 -13.57
CA GLU A 864 -6.01 19.72 -14.68
C GLU A 864 -4.50 19.93 -14.85
N ASP A 865 -3.95 21.00 -14.27
CA ASP A 865 -2.53 21.34 -14.31
C ASP A 865 -1.81 21.02 -12.98
N VAL A 866 -2.47 20.27 -12.09
CA VAL A 866 -1.92 19.80 -10.82
C VAL A 866 -1.83 18.28 -10.80
N ALA A 867 -0.63 17.75 -10.60
CA ALA A 867 -0.41 16.33 -10.34
C ALA A 867 -0.23 16.05 -8.85
N LEU A 868 -0.61 14.86 -8.41
CA LEU A 868 -0.39 14.31 -7.08
C LEU A 868 0.81 13.35 -7.12
N VAL A 869 2.02 13.89 -7.01
CA VAL A 869 3.25 13.13 -7.24
C VAL A 869 3.70 12.42 -5.95
N PRO A 870 3.94 11.10 -5.97
CA PRO A 870 4.34 10.35 -4.78
C PRO A 870 5.74 10.70 -4.30
N ILE A 871 5.90 10.88 -2.99
CA ILE A 871 7.18 11.09 -2.30
C ILE A 871 7.51 9.97 -1.31
N LYS A 872 6.51 9.18 -0.90
CA LYS A 872 6.67 8.04 0.02
C LYS A 872 5.56 7.00 -0.23
N VAL A 873 5.92 5.73 -0.10
CA VAL A 873 4.98 4.60 0.03
C VAL A 873 5.29 3.91 1.36
N SER A 874 4.27 3.60 2.15
CA SER A 874 4.44 2.93 3.45
C SER A 874 3.42 1.83 3.67
N PHE A 875 3.89 0.66 4.12
CA PHE A 875 3.04 -0.38 4.67
C PHE A 875 2.57 0.02 6.07
N ASP A 876 1.26 0.07 6.30
CA ASP A 876 0.61 0.54 7.54
C ASP A 876 -0.18 -0.61 8.22
N GLY A 877 0.34 -1.84 8.17
CA GLY A 877 -0.31 -3.00 8.77
C GLY A 877 -1.47 -3.56 7.94
N LYS A 878 -2.50 -4.11 8.60
CA LYS A 878 -3.62 -4.80 7.94
C LYS A 878 -4.96 -4.11 8.22
N THR A 879 -5.90 -4.23 7.29
CA THR A 879 -7.31 -3.84 7.48
C THR A 879 -8.03 -4.86 8.36
N GLY A 880 -9.25 -4.53 8.82
CA GLY A 880 -10.12 -5.49 9.51
C GLY A 880 -10.50 -6.73 8.67
N LYS A 881 -10.25 -6.70 7.34
CA LYS A 881 -10.41 -7.84 6.42
C LYS A 881 -9.12 -8.66 6.25
N GLY A 882 -8.04 -8.35 6.97
CA GLY A 882 -6.74 -9.04 6.88
C GLY A 882 -5.88 -8.68 5.66
N LYS A 883 -6.33 -7.77 4.79
CA LYS A 883 -5.57 -7.26 3.63
C LYS A 883 -4.53 -6.24 4.08
N ASP A 884 -3.40 -6.18 3.39
CA ASP A 884 -2.34 -5.21 3.68
C ASP A 884 -2.79 -3.79 3.34
N ARG A 885 -2.55 -2.85 4.25
CA ARG A 885 -2.86 -1.43 4.06
C ARG A 885 -1.59 -0.68 3.65
N HIS A 886 -1.69 0.15 2.61
CA HIS A 886 -0.60 1.02 2.18
C HIS A 886 -1.01 2.49 2.19
N ILE A 887 -0.11 3.35 2.64
CA ILE A 887 -0.23 4.81 2.60
C ILE A 887 0.71 5.34 1.52
N PHE A 888 0.14 6.08 0.56
CA PHE A 888 0.88 6.80 -0.48
C PHE A 888 0.87 8.28 -0.11
N THR A 889 2.03 8.82 0.26
CA THR A 889 2.17 10.26 0.51
C THR A 889 2.44 10.96 -0.82
N LEU A 890 1.48 11.78 -1.25
CA LEU A 890 1.46 12.49 -2.53
C LEU A 890 1.61 13.99 -2.28
N VAL A 891 2.32 14.69 -3.16
CA VAL A 891 2.46 16.15 -3.10
C VAL A 891 1.81 16.77 -4.32
N ALA A 892 0.95 17.76 -4.10
CA ALA A 892 0.35 18.55 -5.16
C ALA A 892 1.42 19.42 -5.83
N VAL A 893 1.64 19.24 -7.14
CA VAL A 893 2.57 20.02 -7.94
C VAL A 893 1.85 20.59 -9.15
N LYS A 894 1.85 21.92 -9.25
CA LYS A 894 1.24 22.64 -10.37
C LYS A 894 2.26 22.92 -11.47
N SER A 895 1.94 22.54 -12.70
CA SER A 895 2.74 22.87 -13.88
C SER A 895 1.90 22.84 -15.15
N PRO A 896 2.16 23.75 -16.12
CA PRO A 896 1.65 23.61 -17.49
C PRO A 896 2.02 22.28 -18.14
N ASP A 897 3.01 21.57 -17.59
CA ASP A 897 3.35 20.21 -17.98
C ASP A 897 2.21 19.22 -17.79
N PHE A 898 1.35 19.38 -16.78
CA PHE A 898 0.26 18.45 -16.53
C PHE A 898 -1.02 18.77 -17.31
N THR A 899 -1.14 19.98 -17.87
CA THR A 899 -2.32 20.38 -18.65
C THR A 899 -2.56 19.41 -19.82
N PRO A 900 -3.71 18.73 -19.85
CA PRO A 900 -4.04 17.81 -20.93
C PRO A 900 -4.28 18.59 -22.22
N ARG A 901 -3.84 18.04 -23.35
CA ARG A 901 -4.13 18.63 -24.66
C ARG A 901 -5.41 18.02 -25.21
N HIS A 902 -6.49 18.78 -25.12
CA HIS A 902 -7.76 18.44 -25.76
C HIS A 902 -7.92 19.21 -27.07
N GLU A 903 -8.36 18.54 -28.13
CA GLU A 903 -8.84 19.25 -29.31
C GLU A 903 -10.08 20.05 -28.93
N SER A 904 -10.08 21.35 -29.20
CA SER A 904 -11.24 22.22 -28.96
C SER A 904 -12.36 21.92 -29.96
N GLY A 905 -13.61 22.25 -29.61
CA GLY A 905 -14.76 22.07 -30.51
C GLY A 905 -15.81 21.06 -30.03
N TYR A 906 -15.50 20.27 -29.00
CA TYR A 906 -16.38 19.19 -28.53
C TYR A 906 -17.69 19.70 -27.88
N ALA A 907 -17.68 20.89 -27.29
CA ALA A 907 -18.86 21.52 -26.70
C ALA A 907 -19.31 22.76 -27.49
N VAL A 908 -18.34 23.57 -27.95
CA VAL A 908 -18.67 24.79 -28.71
C VAL A 908 -19.27 24.44 -30.07
N GLY A 909 -18.84 23.36 -30.73
CA GLY A 909 -19.42 22.91 -32.00
C GLY A 909 -20.93 22.67 -31.93
N PRO A 910 -21.41 21.80 -31.03
CA PRO A 910 -22.84 21.62 -30.78
C PRO A 910 -23.57 22.90 -30.37
N LEU A 911 -22.98 23.73 -29.49
CA LEU A 911 -23.62 24.98 -29.06
C LEU A 911 -23.82 25.97 -30.22
N LEU A 912 -22.85 26.11 -31.13
CA LEU A 912 -22.99 26.99 -32.28
C LEU A 912 -24.09 26.48 -33.23
N LYS A 913 -24.18 25.16 -33.43
CA LYS A 913 -25.27 24.55 -34.22
C LYS A 913 -26.65 24.75 -33.59
N MET A 914 -26.76 24.80 -32.26
CA MET A 914 -28.02 25.12 -31.57
C MET A 914 -28.51 26.55 -31.83
N GLN A 915 -27.63 27.45 -32.28
CA GLN A 915 -28.03 28.82 -32.65
C GLN A 915 -28.58 28.90 -34.07
N THR A 916 -28.25 27.93 -34.93
CA THR A 916 -28.67 27.91 -36.33
C THR A 916 -30.20 27.86 -36.49
N PRO A 917 -30.96 26.96 -35.82
CA PRO A 917 -32.41 26.95 -35.94
C PRO A 917 -33.09 28.25 -35.49
N LYS A 918 -32.53 28.91 -34.47
CA LYS A 918 -33.02 30.22 -34.02
C LYS A 918 -32.83 31.27 -35.12
N LEU A 919 -31.65 31.31 -35.73
CA LEU A 919 -31.35 32.19 -36.87
C LEU A 919 -32.26 31.91 -38.07
N GLU A 920 -32.46 30.64 -38.39
CA GLU A 920 -33.34 30.23 -39.49
C GLU A 920 -34.79 30.63 -39.24
N GLU A 921 -35.30 30.52 -38.02
CA GLU A 921 -36.65 30.94 -37.67
C GLU A 921 -36.85 32.45 -37.88
N ILE A 922 -35.85 33.25 -37.51
CA ILE A 922 -35.89 34.70 -37.72
C ILE A 922 -35.69 35.07 -39.18
N GLN A 923 -34.79 34.37 -39.90
CA GLN A 923 -34.69 34.52 -41.34
C GLN A 923 -36.05 34.24 -41.98
N ARG A 924 -36.72 33.15 -41.61
CA ARG A 924 -38.04 32.79 -42.13
C ARG A 924 -39.10 33.84 -41.80
N LEU A 925 -39.09 34.41 -40.59
CA LEU A 925 -39.98 35.52 -40.21
C LEU A 925 -39.72 36.79 -41.02
N VAL A 926 -38.45 37.14 -41.24
CA VAL A 926 -38.06 38.28 -42.07
C VAL A 926 -38.43 38.04 -43.53
N GLU A 927 -38.28 36.80 -44.01
CA GLU A 927 -38.68 36.39 -45.35
C GLU A 927 -40.20 36.39 -45.52
N GLN A 928 -40.98 35.95 -44.53
CA GLN A 928 -42.45 36.06 -44.55
C GLN A 928 -42.92 37.52 -44.52
N ALA A 929 -42.14 38.42 -43.93
CA ALA A 929 -42.41 39.85 -43.97
C ALA A 929 -42.05 40.51 -45.32
N ARG A 930 -41.44 39.76 -46.27
CA ARG A 930 -41.33 40.14 -47.68
C ARG A 930 -42.71 40.04 -48.32
N GLU A 931 -43.49 41.10 -48.24
CA GLU A 931 -44.59 41.26 -49.17
C GLU A 931 -44.04 41.65 -50.55
N GLU A 932 -44.65 41.12 -51.61
CA GLU A 932 -44.37 41.61 -52.95
C GLU A 932 -44.65 43.11 -52.99
N PRO A 933 -43.68 43.94 -53.43
CA PRO A 933 -43.89 45.37 -53.48
C PRO A 933 -45.04 45.66 -54.43
N ASP A 934 -45.96 46.53 -54.01
CA ASP A 934 -47.09 46.98 -54.82
C ASP A 934 -46.58 47.91 -55.94
N LEU A 935 -46.03 47.28 -56.99
CA LEU A 935 -45.50 47.94 -58.18
C LEU A 935 -46.62 48.73 -58.89
N GLU A 936 -47.86 48.25 -58.80
CA GLU A 936 -49.02 48.91 -59.38
C GLU A 936 -49.24 50.28 -58.75
N ARG A 937 -49.04 50.42 -57.44
CA ARG A 937 -49.07 51.72 -56.75
C ARG A 937 -47.97 52.68 -57.23
N VAL A 938 -46.76 52.19 -57.50
CA VAL A 938 -45.67 53.01 -58.04
C VAL A 938 -46.02 53.48 -59.45
N PHE A 939 -46.50 52.57 -60.29
CA PHE A 939 -46.93 52.85 -61.67
C PHE A 939 -48.10 53.84 -61.73
N ASN A 940 -49.08 53.66 -60.85
CA ASN A 940 -50.23 54.56 -60.70
C ASN A 940 -49.77 55.97 -60.27
N LEU A 941 -48.78 56.08 -59.39
CA LEU A 941 -48.24 57.37 -58.99
C LEU A 941 -47.42 58.02 -60.11
N GLN A 942 -46.61 57.29 -60.87
CA GLN A 942 -45.94 57.82 -62.07
C GLN A 942 -46.96 58.37 -63.07
N SER A 943 -48.02 57.61 -63.35
CA SER A 943 -49.11 58.04 -64.22
C SER A 943 -49.80 59.30 -63.71
N ARG A 944 -49.97 59.43 -62.39
CA ARG A 944 -50.53 60.63 -61.75
C ARG A 944 -49.58 61.83 -61.82
N VAL A 945 -48.28 61.63 -61.60
CA VAL A 945 -47.24 62.66 -61.73
C VAL A 945 -47.14 63.17 -63.16
N ALA A 946 -47.13 62.27 -64.16
CA ALA A 946 -47.11 62.64 -65.57
C ALA A 946 -48.32 63.50 -65.98
N ARG A 947 -49.52 63.17 -65.46
CA ARG A 947 -50.73 63.98 -65.66
C ARG A 947 -50.62 65.34 -64.96
N GLN A 948 -50.25 65.38 -63.69
CA GLN A 948 -50.14 66.63 -62.93
C GLN A 948 -49.06 67.56 -63.48
N ALA A 949 -47.90 67.05 -63.89
CA ALA A 949 -46.85 67.86 -64.49
C ALA A 949 -47.24 68.41 -65.88
N LYS A 950 -48.12 67.71 -66.62
CA LYS A 950 -48.65 68.20 -67.90
C LYS A 950 -49.67 69.32 -67.72
N PHE A 951 -50.51 69.24 -66.67
CA PHE A 951 -51.66 70.13 -66.46
C PHE A 951 -51.48 71.23 -65.40
N SER A 952 -50.45 71.17 -64.56
CA SER A 952 -50.22 72.20 -63.51
C SER A 952 -49.83 73.55 -64.11
N THR A 953 -50.51 74.61 -63.69
CA THR A 953 -50.17 76.01 -63.98
C THR A 953 -49.13 76.59 -63.03
N GLU A 954 -48.90 75.94 -61.88
CA GLU A 954 -47.89 76.35 -60.90
C GLU A 954 -46.50 75.87 -61.36
N SER A 955 -45.68 76.78 -61.89
CA SER A 955 -44.38 76.48 -62.50
C SER A 955 -43.44 75.74 -61.53
N GLY A 956 -43.38 76.18 -60.27
CA GLY A 956 -42.56 75.56 -59.23
C GLY A 956 -42.96 74.10 -58.95
N TYR A 957 -44.26 73.83 -58.83
CA TYR A 957 -44.76 72.48 -58.58
C TYR A 957 -44.57 71.55 -59.78
N LYS A 958 -44.76 72.06 -61.00
CA LYS A 958 -44.47 71.32 -62.24
C LYS A 958 -43.00 70.93 -62.35
N THR A 959 -42.08 71.86 -62.10
CA THR A 959 -40.64 71.59 -62.09
C THR A 959 -40.28 70.60 -60.98
N PHE A 960 -40.85 70.77 -59.78
CA PHE A 960 -40.66 69.83 -58.67
C PHE A 960 -41.10 68.41 -59.02
N LEU A 961 -42.29 68.23 -59.62
CA LEU A 961 -42.76 66.93 -60.05
C LEU A 961 -41.85 66.28 -61.09
N ASN A 962 -41.43 67.02 -62.12
CA ASN A 962 -40.60 66.48 -63.20
C ASN A 962 -39.15 66.20 -62.76
N GLU A 963 -38.55 67.04 -61.93
CA GLU A 963 -37.12 66.94 -61.59
C GLU A 963 -36.85 66.25 -60.24
N LYS A 964 -37.80 66.25 -59.31
CA LYS A 964 -37.62 65.70 -57.95
C LYS A 964 -38.50 64.51 -57.63
N VAL A 965 -39.66 64.34 -58.29
CA VAL A 965 -40.60 63.23 -57.99
C VAL A 965 -40.52 62.13 -59.04
N ALA A 966 -40.66 62.47 -60.33
CA ALA A 966 -40.66 61.48 -61.41
C ALA A 966 -39.38 60.62 -61.46
N PRO A 967 -38.15 61.18 -61.35
CA PRO A 967 -36.93 60.36 -61.37
C PRO A 967 -36.83 59.42 -60.16
N VAL A 968 -37.34 59.85 -59.00
CA VAL A 968 -37.37 59.05 -57.77
C VAL A 968 -38.34 57.89 -57.94
N LEU A 969 -39.51 58.11 -58.54
CA LEU A 969 -40.45 57.02 -58.83
C LEU A 969 -39.92 56.05 -59.88
N GLU A 970 -39.25 56.54 -60.92
CA GLU A 970 -38.61 55.71 -61.95
C GLU A 970 -37.54 54.80 -61.33
N GLN A 971 -36.65 55.37 -60.52
CA GLN A 971 -35.61 54.62 -59.83
C GLN A 971 -36.17 53.69 -58.75
N SER A 972 -37.24 54.09 -58.06
CA SER A 972 -37.94 53.24 -57.10
C SER A 972 -38.55 52.04 -57.82
N LEU A 973 -39.25 52.25 -58.95
CA LEU A 973 -39.85 51.17 -59.73
C LEU A 973 -38.79 50.20 -60.25
N ASN A 974 -37.73 50.71 -60.90
CA ASN A 974 -36.64 49.88 -61.42
C ASN A 974 -35.92 49.13 -60.29
N GLY A 975 -35.63 49.81 -59.19
CA GLY A 975 -35.01 49.18 -58.02
C GLY A 975 -35.89 48.07 -57.41
N LEU A 976 -37.22 48.25 -57.39
CA LEU A 976 -38.16 47.26 -56.86
C LEU A 976 -38.37 46.08 -57.83
N LEU A 977 -38.41 46.34 -59.14
CA LEU A 977 -38.51 45.33 -60.20
C LEU A 977 -37.29 44.42 -60.23
N ASP A 978 -36.10 45.02 -60.25
CA ASP A 978 -34.83 44.28 -60.34
C ASP A 978 -34.36 43.73 -58.99
N ASN A 979 -35.11 44.02 -57.92
CA ASN A 979 -34.70 43.79 -56.53
C ASN A 979 -33.29 44.35 -56.23
N ASN A 980 -32.93 45.48 -56.86
CA ASN A 980 -31.60 46.06 -56.79
C ASN A 980 -31.46 46.98 -55.56
N VAL A 981 -31.02 46.39 -54.45
CA VAL A 981 -30.81 47.07 -53.17
C VAL A 981 -29.88 48.28 -53.24
N THR A 982 -28.94 48.33 -54.19
CA THR A 982 -28.05 49.49 -54.37
C THR A 982 -28.82 50.70 -54.89
N ILE A 983 -29.73 50.46 -55.84
CA ILE A 983 -30.62 51.50 -56.37
C ILE A 983 -31.62 51.91 -55.29
N LEU A 984 -32.23 50.95 -54.60
CA LEU A 984 -33.19 51.21 -53.52
C LEU A 984 -32.57 52.01 -52.36
N GLY A 985 -31.32 51.71 -51.98
CA GLY A 985 -30.60 52.46 -50.96
C GLY A 985 -30.28 53.89 -51.39
N LYS A 986 -29.86 54.10 -52.64
CA LYS A 986 -29.59 55.46 -53.16
C LYS A 986 -30.86 56.27 -53.35
N VAL A 987 -31.95 55.67 -53.82
CA VAL A 987 -33.19 56.41 -54.10
C VAL A 987 -33.85 56.92 -52.81
N LEU A 988 -33.64 56.25 -51.66
CA LEU A 988 -34.13 56.70 -50.36
C LEU A 988 -33.70 58.13 -49.99
N SER A 989 -32.46 58.50 -50.35
CA SER A 989 -31.93 59.85 -50.11
C SER A 989 -32.36 60.87 -51.18
N ALA A 990 -32.94 60.41 -52.29
CA ALA A 990 -33.50 61.27 -53.33
C ALA A 990 -34.97 61.62 -53.10
N PHE A 991 -35.70 60.90 -52.22
CA PHE A 991 -37.07 61.26 -51.87
C PHE A 991 -37.15 62.70 -51.34
N PRO A 992 -38.05 63.54 -51.88
CA PRO A 992 -38.18 64.90 -51.39
C PRO A 992 -38.57 64.94 -49.92
N SER A 993 -37.94 65.85 -49.19
CA SER A 993 -38.23 66.07 -47.76
C SER A 993 -39.61 66.69 -47.53
N ASP A 994 -40.13 66.52 -46.32
CA ASP A 994 -41.37 67.18 -45.88
C ASP A 994 -41.31 68.71 -46.05
N GLY A 995 -40.14 69.31 -45.86
CA GLY A 995 -39.92 70.74 -46.11
C GLY A 995 -40.10 71.10 -47.59
N GLN A 996 -39.60 70.29 -48.52
CA GLN A 996 -39.79 70.51 -49.95
C GLN A 996 -41.25 70.33 -50.37
N TRP A 997 -41.96 69.33 -49.80
CA TRP A 997 -43.40 69.16 -50.03
C TRP A 997 -44.23 70.32 -49.44
N SER A 998 -43.83 70.86 -48.29
CA SER A 998 -44.54 71.94 -47.60
C SER A 998 -44.53 73.28 -48.36
N ALA A 999 -43.68 73.43 -49.38
CA ALA A 999 -43.70 74.57 -50.28
C ALA A 999 -44.94 74.61 -51.19
N PHE A 1000 -45.70 73.50 -51.28
CA PHE A 1000 -46.85 73.35 -52.16
C PHE A 1000 -48.11 73.03 -51.35
N ASN A 1001 -49.05 73.97 -51.31
CA ASN A 1001 -50.20 73.90 -50.40
C ASN A 1001 -51.45 73.25 -51.01
N SER A 1002 -51.40 72.80 -52.28
CA SER A 1002 -52.55 72.25 -52.99
C SER A 1002 -53.01 70.92 -52.40
N VAL A 1003 -54.30 70.62 -52.57
CA VAL A 1003 -54.90 69.35 -52.13
C VAL A 1003 -54.19 68.17 -52.81
N GLU A 1004 -53.90 68.34 -54.09
CA GLU A 1004 -53.22 67.34 -54.89
C GLU A 1004 -51.78 67.14 -54.45
N ALA A 1005 -51.03 68.19 -54.10
CA ALA A 1005 -49.67 68.04 -53.56
C ALA A 1005 -49.66 67.24 -52.25
N ARG A 1006 -50.62 67.50 -51.34
CA ARG A 1006 -50.77 66.70 -50.10
C ARG A 1006 -51.13 65.25 -50.40
N GLN A 1007 -52.06 65.00 -51.32
CA GLN A 1007 -52.39 63.64 -51.75
C GLN A 1007 -51.21 62.95 -52.46
N MET A 1008 -50.38 63.69 -53.18
CA MET A 1008 -49.18 63.16 -53.83
C MET A 1008 -48.13 62.79 -52.78
N LYS A 1009 -47.91 63.66 -51.78
CA LYS A 1009 -47.04 63.41 -50.64
C LYS A 1009 -47.42 62.11 -49.92
N ILE A 1010 -48.69 61.91 -49.58
CA ILE A 1010 -49.14 60.69 -48.89
C ILE A 1010 -48.80 59.42 -49.69
N GLN A 1011 -48.97 59.45 -51.01
CA GLN A 1011 -48.61 58.32 -51.86
C GLN A 1011 -47.09 58.17 -51.99
N MET A 1012 -46.36 59.28 -52.06
CA MET A 1012 -44.89 59.28 -52.10
C MET A 1012 -44.29 58.73 -50.81
N ASP A 1013 -44.84 59.08 -49.65
CA ASP A 1013 -44.44 58.59 -48.34
C ASP A 1013 -44.70 57.07 -48.23
N ALA A 1014 -45.82 56.59 -48.76
CA ALA A 1014 -46.10 55.15 -48.81
C ALA A 1014 -45.11 54.38 -49.71
N ILE A 1015 -44.74 54.94 -50.86
CA ILE A 1015 -43.71 54.35 -51.72
C ILE A 1015 -42.34 54.43 -51.04
N LYS A 1016 -42.02 55.53 -50.36
CA LYS A 1016 -40.80 55.66 -49.56
C LYS A 1016 -40.71 54.57 -48.51
N GLN A 1017 -41.79 54.30 -47.78
CA GLN A 1017 -41.84 53.22 -46.79
C GLN A 1017 -41.68 51.84 -47.44
N MET A 1018 -42.29 51.61 -48.61
CA MET A 1018 -42.14 50.36 -49.34
C MET A 1018 -40.69 50.12 -49.79
N VAL A 1019 -40.06 51.15 -50.36
CA VAL A 1019 -38.64 51.13 -50.76
C VAL A 1019 -37.74 50.95 -49.54
N GLU A 1020 -37.99 51.69 -48.45
CA GLU A 1020 -37.23 51.59 -47.20
C GLU A 1020 -37.30 50.19 -46.61
N LYS A 1021 -38.51 49.65 -46.44
CA LYS A 1021 -38.73 48.28 -45.93
C LYS A 1021 -37.93 47.28 -46.76
N LYS A 1022 -38.04 47.35 -48.08
CA LYS A 1022 -37.36 46.42 -48.99
C LYS A 1022 -35.84 46.60 -48.95
N ALA A 1023 -35.33 47.83 -48.99
CA ALA A 1023 -33.91 48.13 -48.92
C ALA A 1023 -33.26 47.67 -47.61
N VAL A 1024 -33.92 47.86 -46.48
CA VAL A 1024 -33.39 47.45 -45.16
C VAL A 1024 -33.43 45.94 -45.00
N LEU A 1025 -34.55 45.28 -45.34
CA LEU A 1025 -34.66 43.83 -45.20
C LEU A 1025 -33.67 43.11 -46.12
N GLU A 1026 -33.62 43.47 -47.41
CA GLU A 1026 -32.78 42.81 -48.41
C GLU A 1026 -31.33 43.27 -48.41
N GLY A 1027 -31.08 44.54 -48.08
CA GLY A 1027 -29.76 45.15 -48.18
C GLY A 1027 -28.95 45.12 -46.89
N GLN A 1028 -29.60 44.94 -45.73
CA GLN A 1028 -28.94 44.97 -44.42
C GLN A 1028 -29.25 43.74 -43.58
N ILE A 1029 -30.52 43.48 -43.27
CA ILE A 1029 -30.90 42.49 -42.24
C ILE A 1029 -30.66 41.06 -42.73
N LEU A 1030 -31.21 40.66 -43.89
CA LEU A 1030 -31.04 39.29 -44.41
C LEU A 1030 -29.57 38.97 -44.73
N PRO A 1031 -28.79 39.86 -45.38
CA PRO A 1031 -27.36 39.63 -45.59
C PRO A 1031 -26.59 39.47 -44.28
N ALA A 1032 -26.89 40.28 -43.27
CA ALA A 1032 -26.23 40.19 -41.97
C ALA A 1032 -26.55 38.86 -41.26
N LEU A 1033 -27.82 38.41 -41.28
CA LEU A 1033 -28.22 37.11 -40.73
C LEU A 1033 -27.55 35.95 -41.48
N ALA A 1034 -27.52 36.00 -42.82
CA ALA A 1034 -26.86 34.96 -43.63
C ALA A 1034 -25.34 34.92 -43.44
N GLN A 1035 -24.69 36.09 -43.27
CA GLN A 1035 -23.27 36.18 -42.92
C GLN A 1035 -23.01 35.63 -41.52
N CYS A 1036 -23.88 35.93 -40.56
CA CYS A 1036 -23.79 35.39 -39.21
C CYS A 1036 -23.89 33.86 -39.23
N GLN A 1037 -24.88 33.30 -39.93
CA GLN A 1037 -25.05 31.85 -40.05
C GLN A 1037 -23.85 31.16 -40.71
N ASN A 1038 -23.38 31.70 -41.85
CA ASN A 1038 -22.16 31.18 -42.50
C ASN A 1038 -20.93 31.23 -41.59
N ALA A 1039 -20.80 32.28 -40.78
CA ALA A 1039 -19.70 32.39 -39.83
C ALA A 1039 -19.81 31.35 -38.69
N LEU A 1040 -21.02 31.07 -38.19
CA LEU A 1040 -21.26 30.03 -37.19
C LEU A 1040 -20.97 28.62 -37.72
N GLU A 1041 -21.39 28.31 -38.95
CA GLU A 1041 -21.09 27.03 -39.60
C GLU A 1041 -19.59 26.79 -39.78
N LYS A 1042 -18.83 27.86 -40.00
CA LYS A 1042 -17.36 27.85 -40.08
C LYS A 1042 -16.67 28.01 -38.72
N GLN A 1043 -17.43 28.01 -37.62
CA GLN A 1043 -16.95 28.21 -36.25
C GLN A 1043 -16.16 29.52 -36.05
N ASN A 1044 -16.39 30.52 -36.90
CA ASN A 1044 -15.77 31.84 -36.82
C ASN A 1044 -16.62 32.78 -35.95
N ILE A 1045 -16.46 32.67 -34.64
CA ILE A 1045 -17.23 33.46 -33.65
C ILE A 1045 -17.02 34.96 -33.84
N ALA A 1046 -15.80 35.40 -34.14
CA ALA A 1046 -15.51 36.82 -34.40
C ALA A 1046 -16.25 37.35 -35.63
N GLY A 1047 -16.29 36.56 -36.71
CA GLY A 1047 -17.05 36.87 -37.92
C GLY A 1047 -18.56 36.90 -37.66
N ALA A 1048 -19.09 36.00 -36.84
CA ALA A 1048 -20.50 35.97 -36.47
C ALA A 1048 -20.90 37.24 -35.68
N LEU A 1049 -20.11 37.61 -34.67
CA LEU A 1049 -20.33 38.84 -33.90
C LEU A 1049 -20.21 40.10 -34.78
N GLN A 1050 -19.30 40.12 -35.75
CA GLN A 1050 -19.19 41.22 -36.70
C GLN A 1050 -20.43 41.33 -37.59
N ALA A 1051 -20.96 40.20 -38.09
CA ALA A 1051 -22.19 40.17 -38.86
C ALA A 1051 -23.40 40.67 -38.05
N LEU A 1052 -23.51 40.29 -36.77
CA LEU A 1052 -24.58 40.79 -35.87
C LEU A 1052 -24.50 42.30 -35.65
N ARG A 1053 -23.29 42.88 -35.59
CA ARG A 1053 -23.09 44.33 -35.49
C ARG A 1053 -23.59 45.09 -36.72
N ASN A 1054 -23.66 44.44 -37.89
CA ASN A 1054 -24.18 45.03 -39.12
C ASN A 1054 -25.72 45.08 -39.17
N ILE A 1055 -26.42 44.37 -38.27
CA ILE A 1055 -27.87 44.55 -38.08
C ILE A 1055 -28.10 45.93 -37.42
N PRO A 1056 -29.05 46.75 -37.89
CA PRO A 1056 -29.34 48.06 -37.31
C PRO A 1056 -29.50 48.02 -35.79
N SER A 1057 -29.00 49.04 -35.11
CA SER A 1057 -29.18 49.22 -33.67
C SER A 1057 -30.66 49.42 -33.32
N GLU A 1058 -31.05 49.16 -32.07
CA GLU A 1058 -32.45 49.35 -31.66
C GLU A 1058 -32.93 50.78 -31.89
N LYS A 1059 -32.05 51.76 -31.70
CA LYS A 1059 -32.32 53.18 -31.94
C LYS A 1059 -32.59 53.47 -33.42
N GLU A 1060 -31.78 52.93 -34.33
CA GLU A 1060 -32.02 53.04 -35.77
C GLU A 1060 -33.31 52.31 -36.17
N MET A 1061 -33.51 51.11 -35.64
CA MET A 1061 -34.67 50.29 -35.96
C MET A 1061 -35.98 50.93 -35.45
N GLN A 1062 -35.97 51.63 -34.32
CA GLN A 1062 -37.13 52.40 -33.84
C GLN A 1062 -37.56 53.50 -34.81
N THR A 1063 -36.62 54.10 -35.54
CA THR A 1063 -36.92 55.12 -36.57
C THR A 1063 -37.49 54.52 -37.86
N MET A 1064 -37.28 53.22 -38.12
CA MET A 1064 -37.77 52.49 -39.29
C MET A 1064 -39.24 52.06 -39.12
N LEU A 1065 -40.15 53.04 -39.19
CA LEU A 1065 -41.60 52.82 -39.02
C LEU A 1065 -42.22 51.90 -40.09
N SER A 1066 -41.52 51.69 -41.19
CA SER A 1066 -41.87 50.80 -42.30
C SER A 1066 -41.78 49.30 -41.95
N ILE A 1067 -41.16 48.93 -40.83
CA ILE A 1067 -41.10 47.57 -40.29
C ILE A 1067 -42.00 47.46 -39.04
N SER A 1068 -42.79 46.39 -38.92
CA SER A 1068 -43.71 46.20 -37.79
C SER A 1068 -42.96 46.19 -36.45
N GLY A 1069 -43.56 46.77 -35.41
CA GLY A 1069 -42.96 46.78 -34.07
C GLY A 1069 -42.66 45.36 -33.55
N GLY A 1070 -43.52 44.40 -33.87
CA GLY A 1070 -43.33 42.98 -33.50
C GLY A 1070 -42.07 42.38 -34.12
N LEU A 1071 -41.87 42.53 -35.44
CA LEU A 1071 -40.70 41.99 -36.13
C LEU A 1071 -39.41 42.69 -35.67
N ARG A 1072 -39.44 44.02 -35.50
CA ARG A 1072 -38.30 44.77 -34.93
C ARG A 1072 -37.90 44.23 -33.56
N GLY A 1073 -38.87 43.98 -32.68
CA GLY A 1073 -38.64 43.42 -31.35
C GLY A 1073 -38.14 41.97 -31.36
N GLN A 1074 -38.48 41.17 -32.37
CA GLN A 1074 -37.96 39.81 -32.54
C GLN A 1074 -36.51 39.81 -33.04
N ILE A 1075 -36.21 40.62 -34.06
CA ILE A 1075 -34.84 40.77 -34.59
C ILE A 1075 -33.90 41.28 -33.50
N GLN A 1076 -34.32 42.26 -32.69
CA GLN A 1076 -33.46 42.74 -31.62
C GLN A 1076 -33.24 41.72 -30.51
N ARG A 1077 -34.29 41.04 -30.05
CA ARG A 1077 -34.14 39.97 -29.05
C ARG A 1077 -33.17 38.91 -29.54
N ALA A 1078 -33.30 38.48 -30.79
CA ALA A 1078 -32.39 37.50 -31.35
C ALA A 1078 -30.95 37.97 -31.45
N LYS A 1079 -30.73 39.21 -31.91
CA LYS A 1079 -29.40 39.83 -31.95
C LYS A 1079 -28.80 39.84 -30.54
N GLN A 1080 -29.60 40.19 -29.54
CA GLN A 1080 -29.18 40.25 -28.16
C GLN A 1080 -28.85 38.84 -27.61
N ASP A 1081 -29.76 37.87 -27.75
CA ASP A 1081 -29.56 36.48 -27.32
C ASP A 1081 -28.31 35.85 -27.95
N LEU A 1082 -28.10 36.04 -29.26
CA LEU A 1082 -26.91 35.57 -29.98
C LEU A 1082 -25.65 36.27 -29.49
N THR A 1083 -25.70 37.59 -29.28
CA THR A 1083 -24.54 38.36 -28.78
C THR A 1083 -24.15 37.89 -27.39
N GLU A 1084 -25.12 37.76 -26.47
CA GLU A 1084 -24.91 37.27 -25.10
C GLU A 1084 -24.35 35.83 -25.07
N THR A 1085 -24.65 35.02 -26.08
CA THR A 1085 -24.11 33.66 -26.23
C THR A 1085 -22.66 33.67 -26.76
N LEU A 1086 -22.38 34.50 -27.76
CA LEU A 1086 -21.12 34.47 -28.51
C LEU A 1086 -20.00 35.33 -27.89
N GLU A 1087 -20.30 36.46 -27.25
CA GLU A 1087 -19.30 37.35 -26.66
C GLU A 1087 -18.40 36.67 -25.61
N PRO A 1088 -18.94 35.88 -24.65
CA PRO A 1088 -18.12 35.17 -23.69
C PRO A 1088 -17.14 34.20 -24.35
N LEU A 1089 -17.56 33.53 -25.43
CA LEU A 1089 -16.72 32.61 -26.19
C LEU A 1089 -15.55 33.35 -26.86
N GLN A 1090 -15.78 34.55 -27.40
CA GLN A 1090 -14.71 35.36 -27.99
C GLN A 1090 -13.64 35.81 -26.98
N ARG A 1091 -14.03 35.98 -25.71
CA ARG A 1091 -13.12 36.42 -24.62
C ARG A 1091 -12.38 35.26 -23.95
N ALA A 1092 -12.68 34.01 -24.31
CA ALA A 1092 -12.06 32.83 -23.71
C ALA A 1092 -10.53 32.82 -23.94
N ILE A 1093 -9.78 32.46 -22.91
CA ILE A 1093 -8.30 32.45 -22.95
C ILE A 1093 -7.83 31.08 -23.43
N THR A 1094 -6.96 31.05 -24.44
CA THR A 1094 -6.23 29.83 -24.80
C THR A 1094 -5.21 29.50 -23.72
N ALA A 1095 -5.30 28.30 -23.14
CA ALA A 1095 -4.37 27.85 -22.11
C ALA A 1095 -2.92 27.93 -22.62
N LYS A 1096 -2.03 28.58 -21.87
CA LYS A 1096 -0.59 28.59 -22.17
C LYS A 1096 0.01 27.24 -21.78
N LEU A 1097 0.23 26.38 -22.77
CA LEU A 1097 0.87 25.06 -22.60
C LEU A 1097 2.39 25.15 -22.33
N VAL A 1098 3.02 26.27 -22.71
CA VAL A 1098 4.45 26.53 -22.54
C VAL A 1098 4.63 27.90 -21.92
N SER A 1099 5.30 27.91 -20.76
CA SER A 1099 5.69 29.10 -20.01
C SER A 1099 7.20 29.36 -20.07
N ASP A 1100 8.00 28.30 -20.22
CA ASP A 1100 9.45 28.35 -20.36
C ASP A 1100 9.87 27.50 -21.57
N GLN A 1101 9.96 28.15 -22.73
CA GLN A 1101 10.20 27.48 -24.01
C GLN A 1101 11.60 26.85 -24.08
N GLU A 1102 12.60 27.47 -23.47
CA GLU A 1102 13.97 26.96 -23.48
C GLU A 1102 14.09 25.70 -22.62
N LYS A 1103 13.50 25.70 -21.42
CA LYS A 1103 13.51 24.53 -20.55
C LYS A 1103 12.85 23.32 -21.20
N VAL A 1104 11.71 23.50 -21.87
CA VAL A 1104 11.02 22.43 -22.60
C VAL A 1104 11.87 21.91 -23.76
N LYS A 1105 12.50 22.82 -24.53
CA LYS A 1105 13.36 22.46 -25.65
C LYS A 1105 14.59 21.66 -25.20
N VAL A 1106 15.34 22.16 -24.21
CA VAL A 1106 16.53 21.47 -23.66
C VAL A 1106 16.15 20.11 -23.07
N ARG A 1107 15.00 20.02 -22.39
CA ARG A 1107 14.48 18.75 -21.88
C ARG A 1107 14.19 17.77 -23.01
N TYR A 1108 13.51 18.20 -24.07
CA TYR A 1108 13.22 17.36 -25.24
C TYR A 1108 14.50 16.85 -25.91
N GLU A 1109 15.48 17.73 -26.14
CA GLU A 1109 16.77 17.39 -26.74
C GLU A 1109 17.54 16.36 -25.90
N LYS A 1110 17.53 16.50 -24.57
CA LYS A 1110 18.14 15.51 -23.66
C LYS A 1110 17.41 14.16 -23.68
N LEU A 1111 16.07 14.17 -23.71
CA LEU A 1111 15.28 12.94 -23.72
C LEU A 1111 15.50 12.14 -25.01
N ILE A 1112 15.56 12.80 -26.18
CA ILE A 1112 15.74 12.10 -27.45
C ILE A 1112 17.17 11.63 -27.70
N ALA A 1113 18.19 12.33 -27.17
CA ALA A 1113 19.60 12.05 -27.45
C ALA A 1113 20.05 10.63 -27.02
N GLY A 1114 19.47 10.07 -25.97
CA GLY A 1114 19.83 8.73 -25.46
C GLY A 1114 19.17 7.56 -26.19
N ILE A 1115 18.06 7.79 -26.88
CA ILE A 1115 17.23 6.73 -27.48
C ILE A 1115 17.97 5.91 -28.55
N PRO A 1116 18.77 6.50 -29.48
CA PRO A 1116 19.48 5.72 -30.49
C PRO A 1116 20.40 4.64 -29.90
N GLN A 1117 21.10 4.96 -28.80
CA GLN A 1117 21.99 4.01 -28.15
C GLN A 1117 21.20 2.87 -27.49
N GLN A 1118 20.08 3.19 -26.82
CA GLN A 1118 19.24 2.17 -26.21
C GLN A 1118 18.63 1.21 -27.25
N ILE A 1119 18.24 1.72 -28.42
CA ILE A 1119 17.77 0.88 -29.55
C ILE A 1119 18.92 -0.02 -30.05
N ALA A 1120 20.13 0.52 -30.20
CA ALA A 1120 21.30 -0.26 -30.62
C ALA A 1120 21.67 -1.36 -29.60
N ASP A 1121 21.53 -1.08 -28.30
CA ASP A 1121 21.76 -2.04 -27.22
C ASP A 1121 20.70 -3.15 -27.22
N LEU A 1122 19.43 -2.82 -27.49
CA LEU A 1122 18.36 -3.81 -27.68
C LEU A 1122 18.65 -4.72 -28.88
N GLU A 1123 19.11 -4.16 -30.00
CA GLU A 1123 19.36 -4.93 -31.23
C GLU A 1123 20.47 -5.98 -31.04
N LYS A 1124 21.49 -5.62 -30.25
CA LYS A 1124 22.66 -6.46 -29.89
C LYS A 1124 22.44 -7.37 -28.68
N ALA A 1125 21.31 -7.25 -27.98
CA ALA A 1125 21.05 -8.02 -26.77
C ALA A 1125 20.99 -9.54 -27.05
N GLU A 1126 21.59 -10.33 -26.15
CA GLU A 1126 21.63 -11.77 -26.26
C GLU A 1126 20.32 -12.41 -25.76
N LEU A 1127 19.68 -13.23 -26.61
CA LEU A 1127 18.36 -13.84 -26.37
C LEU A 1127 18.49 -15.34 -26.06
N ALA A 1128 19.33 -15.69 -25.08
CA ALA A 1128 19.73 -17.08 -24.85
C ALA A 1128 18.69 -17.93 -24.10
N ASP A 1129 17.79 -17.32 -23.33
CA ASP A 1129 16.79 -17.98 -22.49
C ASP A 1129 15.57 -17.07 -22.27
N LEU A 1130 14.47 -17.64 -21.75
CA LEU A 1130 13.21 -16.90 -21.57
C LEU A 1130 13.36 -15.70 -20.61
N ALA A 1131 14.19 -15.80 -19.57
CA ALA A 1131 14.38 -14.71 -18.62
C ALA A 1131 15.10 -13.52 -19.27
N LYS A 1132 16.16 -13.77 -20.05
CA LYS A 1132 16.82 -12.75 -20.86
C LYS A 1132 15.86 -12.16 -21.89
N VAL A 1133 15.09 -12.99 -22.60
CA VAL A 1133 14.09 -12.49 -23.57
C VAL A 1133 13.07 -11.57 -22.90
N LYS A 1134 12.47 -11.99 -21.77
CA LYS A 1134 11.52 -11.16 -21.00
C LYS A 1134 12.13 -9.83 -20.56
N LYS A 1135 13.39 -9.82 -20.12
CA LYS A 1135 14.10 -8.59 -19.76
C LYS A 1135 14.25 -7.65 -20.94
N VAL A 1136 14.59 -8.17 -22.13
CA VAL A 1136 14.73 -7.37 -23.35
C VAL A 1136 13.35 -6.89 -23.86
N VAL A 1137 12.30 -7.72 -23.80
CA VAL A 1137 10.92 -7.34 -24.13
C VAL A 1137 10.41 -6.24 -23.20
N SER A 1138 10.71 -6.30 -21.90
CA SER A 1138 10.37 -5.25 -20.93
C SER A 1138 11.04 -3.91 -21.31
N ARG A 1139 12.33 -3.92 -21.64
CA ARG A 1139 13.06 -2.73 -22.11
C ARG A 1139 12.49 -2.18 -23.43
N PHE A 1140 12.16 -3.06 -24.36
CA PHE A 1140 11.50 -2.71 -25.62
C PHE A 1140 10.17 -1.99 -25.38
N ASN A 1141 9.31 -2.55 -24.51
CA ASN A 1141 8.02 -1.95 -24.17
C ASN A 1141 8.19 -0.59 -23.46
N HIS A 1142 9.21 -0.46 -22.60
CA HIS A 1142 9.53 0.83 -21.99
C HIS A 1142 9.90 1.89 -23.04
N LEU A 1143 10.75 1.54 -24.00
CA LEU A 1143 11.13 2.42 -25.13
C LEU A 1143 9.93 2.82 -26.00
N GLN A 1144 8.94 1.94 -26.20
CA GLN A 1144 7.70 2.30 -26.90
C GLN A 1144 6.94 3.41 -26.15
N GLU A 1145 6.83 3.31 -24.83
CA GLU A 1145 6.17 4.34 -24.01
C GLU A 1145 6.99 5.65 -23.97
N GLU A 1146 8.32 5.58 -23.97
CA GLU A 1146 9.18 6.77 -24.09
C GLU A 1146 8.99 7.51 -25.42
N LEU A 1147 8.88 6.79 -26.53
CA LEU A 1147 8.62 7.40 -27.84
C LEU A 1147 7.23 8.06 -27.89
N LYS A 1148 6.21 7.45 -27.26
CA LYS A 1148 4.88 8.08 -27.10
C LYS A 1148 4.96 9.35 -26.28
N LEU A 1149 5.75 9.35 -25.20
CA LEU A 1149 6.00 10.55 -24.39
C LEU A 1149 6.67 11.64 -25.23
N LEU A 1150 7.70 11.30 -26.02
CA LEU A 1150 8.38 12.23 -26.92
C LEU A 1150 7.44 12.81 -27.98
N ARG A 1151 6.52 12.01 -28.54
CA ARG A 1151 5.47 12.53 -29.44
C ARG A 1151 4.61 13.56 -28.75
N ASN A 1152 4.13 13.25 -27.54
CA ASN A 1152 3.30 14.18 -26.77
C ASN A 1152 4.05 15.47 -26.44
N GLU A 1153 5.34 15.39 -26.11
CA GLU A 1153 6.13 16.58 -25.81
C GLU A 1153 6.42 17.43 -27.07
N LYS A 1154 6.68 16.78 -28.22
CA LYS A 1154 6.82 17.43 -29.53
C LYS A 1154 5.54 18.17 -29.93
N ILE A 1155 4.39 17.56 -29.68
CA ILE A 1155 3.09 18.20 -29.88
C ILE A 1155 3.00 19.43 -28.97
N ARG A 1156 3.26 19.29 -27.67
CA ARG A 1156 3.13 20.37 -26.68
C ARG A 1156 4.03 21.57 -26.94
N MET A 1157 5.24 21.36 -27.45
CA MET A 1157 6.15 22.46 -27.80
C MET A 1157 5.78 23.19 -29.10
N HIS A 1158 4.90 22.63 -29.93
CA HIS A 1158 4.46 23.26 -31.18
C HIS A 1158 3.41 24.35 -30.94
N THR A 1159 3.72 25.59 -31.35
CA THR A 1159 2.87 26.78 -31.16
C THR A 1159 2.14 27.25 -32.42
N GLY A 1160 2.37 26.64 -33.58
CA GLY A 1160 1.78 27.02 -34.86
C GLY A 1160 0.49 26.27 -35.21
N SER A 1161 -0.14 26.66 -36.32
CA SER A 1161 -1.24 25.93 -36.96
C SER A 1161 -0.76 24.94 -38.03
N GLU A 1162 0.55 24.86 -38.26
CA GLU A 1162 1.16 23.95 -39.23
C GLU A 1162 1.19 22.52 -38.69
N LYS A 1163 1.44 21.53 -39.56
CA LYS A 1163 1.60 20.15 -39.09
C LYS A 1163 2.84 20.05 -38.20
N VAL A 1164 2.70 19.38 -37.05
CA VAL A 1164 3.83 19.05 -36.18
C VAL A 1164 4.80 18.14 -36.93
N ASP A 1165 6.09 18.50 -36.93
CA ASP A 1165 7.15 17.66 -37.47
C ASP A 1165 7.46 16.52 -36.50
N PHE A 1166 7.40 15.27 -36.98
CA PHE A 1166 7.73 14.06 -36.22
C PHE A 1166 8.89 13.27 -36.87
N SER A 1167 9.65 13.87 -37.79
CA SER A 1167 10.61 13.14 -38.62
C SER A 1167 11.67 12.38 -37.80
N ASP A 1168 12.17 12.99 -36.73
CA ASP A 1168 13.13 12.39 -35.81
C ASP A 1168 12.55 11.21 -35.03
N ILE A 1169 11.33 11.35 -34.48
CA ILE A 1169 10.66 10.29 -33.74
C ILE A 1169 10.25 9.13 -34.65
N ALA A 1170 9.72 9.43 -35.84
CA ALA A 1170 9.28 8.42 -36.81
C ALA A 1170 10.44 7.52 -37.26
N GLN A 1171 11.65 8.08 -37.38
CA GLN A 1171 12.86 7.29 -37.67
C GLN A 1171 13.18 6.30 -36.55
N LEU A 1172 13.07 6.70 -35.28
CA LEU A 1172 13.32 5.85 -34.11
C LEU A 1172 12.24 4.76 -33.97
N GLU A 1173 10.97 5.11 -34.17
CA GLU A 1173 9.86 4.14 -34.20
C GLU A 1173 10.06 3.08 -35.27
N ALA A 1174 10.51 3.47 -36.47
CA ALA A 1174 10.80 2.52 -37.55
C ALA A 1174 11.98 1.60 -37.25
N GLN A 1175 13.00 2.08 -36.54
CA GLN A 1175 14.11 1.23 -36.05
C GLN A 1175 13.62 0.24 -34.99
N LEU A 1176 12.84 0.72 -34.02
CA LEU A 1176 12.29 -0.11 -32.95
C LEU A 1176 11.35 -1.19 -33.50
N GLN A 1177 10.51 -0.87 -34.49
CA GLN A 1177 9.59 -1.84 -35.11
C GLN A 1177 10.31 -3.03 -35.75
N LYS A 1178 11.53 -2.84 -36.29
CA LYS A 1178 12.32 -3.95 -36.85
C LYS A 1178 12.78 -4.97 -35.80
N ILE A 1179 12.93 -4.52 -34.54
CA ILE A 1179 13.37 -5.37 -33.42
C ILE A 1179 12.19 -6.17 -32.85
N HIS A 1180 10.95 -5.67 -33.00
CA HIS A 1180 9.73 -6.29 -32.48
C HIS A 1180 9.59 -7.76 -32.91
N THR A 1181 9.59 -8.04 -34.22
CA THR A 1181 9.41 -9.40 -34.75
C THR A 1181 10.49 -10.36 -34.24
N LYS A 1182 11.76 -9.93 -34.25
CA LYS A 1182 12.89 -10.72 -33.72
C LYS A 1182 12.69 -11.09 -32.24
N LEU A 1183 12.19 -10.16 -31.43
CA LEU A 1183 11.97 -10.38 -30.00
C LEU A 1183 10.80 -11.32 -29.70
N TYR A 1184 9.66 -11.10 -30.35
CA TYR A 1184 8.46 -11.89 -30.09
C TYR A 1184 8.55 -13.30 -30.68
N ASP A 1185 9.26 -13.49 -31.80
CA ASP A 1185 9.61 -14.82 -32.30
C ASP A 1185 10.51 -15.58 -31.30
N ALA A 1186 11.54 -14.91 -30.76
CA ALA A 1186 12.41 -15.50 -29.74
C ALA A 1186 11.64 -15.84 -28.45
N TYR A 1187 10.70 -14.98 -28.04
CA TYR A 1187 9.82 -15.23 -26.88
C TYR A 1187 8.99 -16.49 -27.11
N LEU A 1188 8.32 -16.60 -28.26
CA LEU A 1188 7.53 -17.78 -28.60
C LEU A 1188 8.39 -19.06 -28.58
N VAL A 1189 9.60 -19.02 -29.16
CA VAL A 1189 10.52 -20.17 -29.22
C VAL A 1189 10.98 -20.60 -27.81
N GLU A 1190 11.45 -19.67 -26.98
CA GLU A 1190 11.93 -20.00 -25.64
C GLU A 1190 10.81 -20.45 -24.70
N LEU A 1191 9.62 -19.84 -24.79
CA LEU A 1191 8.44 -20.28 -24.04
C LEU A 1191 8.02 -21.70 -24.45
N THR A 1192 8.08 -22.02 -25.75
CA THR A 1192 7.81 -23.37 -26.25
C THR A 1192 8.78 -24.39 -25.66
N LYS A 1193 10.07 -24.05 -25.55
CA LYS A 1193 11.09 -24.91 -24.93
C LYS A 1193 10.82 -25.13 -23.44
N GLU A 1194 10.48 -24.09 -22.70
CA GLU A 1194 10.17 -24.18 -21.26
C GLU A 1194 8.91 -24.99 -20.99
N ILE A 1195 7.81 -24.76 -21.73
CA ILE A 1195 6.58 -25.58 -21.61
C ILE A 1195 6.91 -27.05 -21.91
N SER A 1196 7.68 -27.31 -22.96
CA SER A 1196 8.11 -28.67 -23.33
C SER A 1196 8.97 -29.34 -22.26
N ALA A 1197 9.78 -28.58 -21.52
CA ALA A 1197 10.56 -29.07 -20.39
C ALA A 1197 9.66 -29.39 -19.19
N LEU A 1198 8.69 -28.52 -18.89
CA LEU A 1198 7.74 -28.71 -17.78
C LEU A 1198 6.83 -29.92 -18.01
N VAL A 1199 6.40 -30.19 -19.24
CA VAL A 1199 5.63 -31.40 -19.61
C VAL A 1199 6.39 -32.69 -19.27
N LYS A 1200 7.74 -32.67 -19.34
CA LYS A 1200 8.59 -33.85 -19.07
C LYS A 1200 8.95 -34.02 -17.60
N GLU A 1201 8.67 -33.02 -16.77
CA GLU A 1201 9.03 -33.03 -15.35
C GLU A 1201 8.14 -34.01 -14.56
N LYS A 1202 8.77 -34.83 -13.71
CA LYS A 1202 8.07 -35.76 -12.81
C LYS A 1202 8.28 -35.32 -11.35
N PRO A 1203 7.29 -34.66 -10.72
CA PRO A 1203 7.41 -34.22 -9.35
C PRO A 1203 7.50 -35.44 -8.41
N LYS A 1204 8.44 -35.40 -7.46
CA LYS A 1204 8.65 -36.49 -6.49
C LYS A 1204 7.94 -36.22 -5.16
N ASN A 1205 7.69 -34.96 -4.85
CA ASN A 1205 7.08 -34.52 -3.60
C ASN A 1205 6.12 -33.33 -3.82
N LEU A 1206 5.42 -32.90 -2.78
CA LEU A 1206 4.49 -31.77 -2.84
C LEU A 1206 5.18 -30.43 -3.15
N ALA A 1207 6.43 -30.22 -2.72
CA ALA A 1207 7.17 -28.99 -3.02
C ALA A 1207 7.46 -28.86 -4.53
N ASP A 1208 7.82 -29.96 -5.19
CA ASP A 1208 7.98 -30.01 -6.65
C ASP A 1208 6.66 -29.67 -7.36
N VAL A 1209 5.53 -30.22 -6.88
CA VAL A 1209 4.19 -29.88 -7.42
C VAL A 1209 3.88 -28.39 -7.24
N LYS A 1210 4.10 -27.82 -6.05
CA LYS A 1210 3.89 -26.37 -5.78
C LYS A 1210 4.74 -25.48 -6.69
N ARG A 1211 5.99 -25.88 -6.96
CA ARG A 1211 6.87 -25.21 -7.90
C ARG A 1211 6.33 -25.28 -9.33
N MET A 1212 5.93 -26.46 -9.79
CA MET A 1212 5.33 -26.62 -11.12
C MET A 1212 4.02 -25.81 -11.27
N VAL A 1213 3.22 -25.69 -10.21
CA VAL A 1213 2.01 -24.83 -10.17
C VAL A 1213 2.38 -23.35 -10.37
N SER A 1214 3.44 -22.89 -9.72
CA SER A 1214 3.93 -21.52 -9.89
C SER A 1214 4.39 -21.27 -11.33
N ASN A 1215 5.14 -22.22 -11.90
CA ASN A 1215 5.56 -22.17 -13.30
C ASN A 1215 4.37 -22.19 -14.28
N PHE A 1216 3.35 -23.00 -14.01
CA PHE A 1216 2.11 -23.03 -14.81
C PHE A 1216 1.43 -21.65 -14.85
N TYR A 1217 1.32 -20.97 -13.71
CA TYR A 1217 0.71 -19.64 -13.66
C TYR A 1217 1.56 -18.59 -14.40
N ALA A 1218 2.90 -18.65 -14.28
CA ALA A 1218 3.79 -17.76 -15.00
C ALA A 1218 3.68 -17.96 -16.53
N MET A 1219 3.76 -19.20 -17.00
CA MET A 1219 3.62 -19.54 -18.43
C MET A 1219 2.24 -19.18 -18.97
N SER A 1220 1.17 -19.32 -18.16
CA SER A 1220 -0.18 -18.90 -18.54
C SER A 1220 -0.26 -17.38 -18.78
N ALA A 1221 0.46 -16.58 -18.00
CA ALA A 1221 0.53 -15.14 -18.20
C ALA A 1221 1.35 -14.79 -19.46
N ASP A 1222 2.44 -15.51 -19.71
CA ASP A 1222 3.28 -15.32 -20.89
C ASP A 1222 2.53 -15.62 -22.20
N ILE A 1223 1.74 -16.70 -22.24
CA ILE A 1223 0.89 -17.03 -23.40
C ILE A 1223 -0.14 -15.92 -23.64
N GLU A 1224 -0.75 -15.38 -22.59
CA GLU A 1224 -1.72 -14.29 -22.73
C GLU A 1224 -1.04 -13.00 -23.22
N GLN A 1225 0.17 -12.69 -22.74
CA GLN A 1225 0.96 -11.55 -23.23
C GLN A 1225 1.24 -11.69 -24.74
N LEU A 1226 1.67 -12.86 -25.21
CA LEU A 1226 1.89 -13.13 -26.62
C LEU A 1226 0.60 -12.99 -27.44
N ARG A 1227 -0.53 -13.51 -26.91
CA ARG A 1227 -1.85 -13.38 -27.55
C ARG A 1227 -2.23 -11.92 -27.74
N GLN A 1228 -2.12 -11.12 -26.68
CA GLN A 1228 -2.48 -9.71 -26.73
C GLN A 1228 -1.58 -8.91 -27.68
N GLU A 1229 -0.27 -9.20 -27.73
CA GLU A 1229 0.60 -8.53 -28.69
C GLU A 1229 0.25 -8.90 -30.13
N LYS A 1230 -0.06 -10.18 -30.42
CA LYS A 1230 -0.46 -10.62 -31.76
C LYS A 1230 -1.79 -9.97 -32.21
N ILE A 1231 -2.73 -9.76 -31.27
CA ILE A 1231 -3.95 -8.97 -31.52
C ILE A 1231 -3.60 -7.51 -31.84
N LYS A 1232 -2.70 -6.91 -31.06
CA LYS A 1232 -2.27 -5.52 -31.24
C LYS A 1232 -1.54 -5.30 -32.57
N GLU A 1233 -0.71 -6.23 -33.00
CA GLU A 1233 0.02 -6.15 -34.28
C GLU A 1233 -0.92 -6.25 -35.49
N HIS A 1234 -1.99 -7.05 -35.39
CA HIS A 1234 -2.99 -7.16 -36.44
C HIS A 1234 -3.83 -5.90 -36.63
N GLY A 1235 -3.99 -5.10 -35.58
CA GLY A 1235 -4.65 -3.80 -35.61
C GLY A 1235 -6.08 -3.85 -36.16
N GLU A 1236 -6.40 -2.92 -37.07
CA GLU A 1236 -7.71 -2.83 -37.75
C GLU A 1236 -7.81 -3.69 -39.04
N SER A 1237 -6.85 -4.61 -39.25
CA SER A 1237 -6.90 -5.49 -40.42
C SER A 1237 -8.17 -6.35 -40.42
N LYS A 1238 -8.79 -6.51 -41.59
CA LYS A 1238 -9.99 -7.34 -41.78
C LYS A 1238 -9.67 -8.82 -41.95
N ASP A 1239 -8.40 -9.18 -42.13
CA ASP A 1239 -8.01 -10.57 -42.31
C ASP A 1239 -8.19 -11.36 -41.01
N PRO A 1240 -8.42 -12.69 -41.04
CA PRO A 1240 -8.47 -13.49 -39.82
C PRO A 1240 -7.08 -13.52 -39.15
N ILE A 1241 -7.03 -13.29 -37.83
CA ILE A 1241 -5.78 -13.48 -37.07
C ILE A 1241 -5.44 -14.97 -37.00
N ASP A 1242 -4.23 -15.35 -37.39
CA ASP A 1242 -3.68 -16.68 -37.13
C ASP A 1242 -3.17 -16.77 -35.68
N MET A 1243 -3.85 -17.54 -34.84
CA MET A 1243 -3.47 -17.82 -33.44
C MET A 1243 -2.93 -19.24 -33.23
N SER A 1244 -2.67 -20.00 -34.31
CA SER A 1244 -2.44 -21.45 -34.23
C SER A 1244 -1.25 -21.87 -33.36
N ASP A 1245 -0.16 -21.10 -33.39
CA ASP A 1245 1.04 -21.24 -32.57
C ASP A 1245 0.76 -21.02 -31.07
N ILE A 1246 0.04 -19.95 -30.72
CA ILE A 1246 -0.35 -19.61 -29.35
C ILE A 1246 -1.40 -20.58 -28.81
N ASP A 1247 -2.38 -20.96 -29.62
CA ASP A 1247 -3.42 -21.93 -29.28
C ASP A 1247 -2.79 -23.29 -28.96
N LYS A 1248 -1.77 -23.72 -29.72
CA LYS A 1248 -1.02 -24.95 -29.45
C LYS A 1248 -0.29 -24.91 -28.10
N LEU A 1249 0.30 -23.78 -27.72
CA LEU A 1249 0.92 -23.62 -26.38
C LEU A 1249 -0.13 -23.70 -25.27
N LYS A 1250 -1.30 -23.09 -25.48
CA LYS A 1250 -2.41 -23.14 -24.53
C LYS A 1250 -2.91 -24.57 -24.33
N GLU A 1251 -3.02 -25.35 -25.40
CA GLU A 1251 -3.39 -26.77 -25.33
C GLU A 1251 -2.37 -27.61 -24.51
N GLU A 1252 -1.07 -27.42 -24.74
CA GLU A 1252 -0.03 -28.10 -23.95
C GLU A 1252 -0.07 -27.69 -22.47
N LEU A 1253 -0.28 -26.40 -22.19
CA LEU A 1253 -0.38 -25.89 -20.82
C LEU A 1253 -1.64 -26.43 -20.10
N GLN A 1254 -2.75 -26.67 -20.81
CA GLN A 1254 -3.93 -27.32 -20.25
C GLN A 1254 -3.67 -28.80 -19.86
N LYS A 1255 -2.85 -29.53 -20.63
CA LYS A 1255 -2.42 -30.89 -20.24
C LYS A 1255 -1.63 -30.87 -18.93
N ILE A 1256 -0.75 -29.87 -18.76
CA ILE A 1256 -0.01 -29.65 -17.51
C ILE A 1256 -0.99 -29.35 -16.35
N ASN A 1257 -1.97 -28.46 -16.55
CA ASN A 1257 -2.96 -28.14 -15.52
C ASN A 1257 -3.72 -29.41 -15.05
N GLN A 1258 -4.18 -30.23 -15.98
CA GLN A 1258 -4.85 -31.49 -15.66
C GLN A 1258 -3.97 -32.46 -14.85
N PHE A 1259 -2.67 -32.51 -15.15
CA PHE A 1259 -1.70 -33.28 -14.38
C PHE A 1259 -1.52 -32.71 -12.96
N LEU A 1260 -1.34 -31.40 -12.83
CA LEU A 1260 -1.14 -30.72 -11.55
C LEU A 1260 -2.35 -30.85 -10.62
N VAL A 1261 -3.58 -30.72 -11.13
CA VAL A 1261 -4.81 -30.94 -10.36
C VAL A 1261 -4.83 -32.34 -9.75
N LYS A 1262 -4.50 -33.37 -10.54
CA LYS A 1262 -4.44 -34.75 -10.05
C LYS A 1262 -3.32 -34.96 -9.03
N ALA A 1263 -2.11 -34.50 -9.35
CA ALA A 1263 -0.94 -34.64 -8.48
C ALA A 1263 -1.13 -33.93 -7.14
N MET A 1264 -1.67 -32.71 -7.17
CA MET A 1264 -1.97 -31.94 -5.97
C MET A 1264 -3.08 -32.58 -5.14
N GLY A 1265 -4.17 -33.02 -5.77
CA GLY A 1265 -5.24 -33.75 -5.08
C GLY A 1265 -4.75 -35.04 -4.40
N THR A 1266 -3.88 -35.81 -5.05
CA THR A 1266 -3.26 -37.01 -4.43
C THR A 1266 -2.35 -36.65 -3.26
N ASN A 1267 -1.49 -35.64 -3.40
CA ASN A 1267 -0.60 -35.23 -2.31
C ASN A 1267 -1.38 -34.70 -1.10
N ILE A 1268 -2.41 -33.88 -1.31
CA ILE A 1268 -3.29 -33.41 -0.23
C ILE A 1268 -3.92 -34.60 0.51
N ARG A 1269 -4.43 -35.60 -0.22
CA ARG A 1269 -4.99 -36.82 0.39
C ARG A 1269 -3.97 -37.55 1.26
N VAL A 1270 -2.73 -37.67 0.79
CA VAL A 1270 -1.65 -38.32 1.55
C VAL A 1270 -1.33 -37.52 2.82
N SER A 1271 -1.11 -36.21 2.70
CA SER A 1271 -0.83 -35.32 3.84
C SER A 1271 -1.95 -35.35 4.88
N LEU A 1272 -3.22 -35.29 4.47
CA LEU A 1272 -4.37 -35.40 5.37
C LEU A 1272 -4.39 -36.74 6.13
N ASN A 1273 -3.99 -37.84 5.49
CA ASN A 1273 -3.93 -39.15 6.15
C ASN A 1273 -2.73 -39.34 7.08
N GLN A 1274 -1.68 -38.53 6.90
CA GLN A 1274 -0.45 -38.53 7.70
C GLN A 1274 -0.45 -37.45 8.79
N MET A 1275 -1.61 -36.89 9.13
CA MET A 1275 -1.68 -35.88 10.18
C MET A 1275 -1.31 -36.46 11.55
N GLU A 1276 -0.52 -35.73 12.32
CA GLU A 1276 0.03 -36.12 13.62
C GLU A 1276 -0.45 -35.19 14.72
N VAL A 1277 -0.53 -35.66 15.96
CA VAL A 1277 -1.04 -34.87 17.10
C VAL A 1277 -0.19 -33.62 17.35
N LYS A 1278 1.13 -33.78 17.37
CA LYS A 1278 2.08 -32.69 17.71
C LYS A 1278 2.09 -31.56 16.67
N THR A 1279 1.82 -31.87 15.40
CA THR A 1279 1.91 -30.91 14.29
C THR A 1279 0.56 -30.63 13.63
N PHE A 1280 -0.54 -31.09 14.25
CA PHE A 1280 -1.88 -31.08 13.65
C PHE A 1280 -2.28 -29.69 13.17
N ASP A 1281 -2.11 -28.65 13.99
CA ASP A 1281 -2.52 -27.28 13.65
C ASP A 1281 -1.72 -26.70 12.46
N ALA A 1282 -0.42 -27.04 12.37
CA ALA A 1282 0.43 -26.62 11.26
C ALA A 1282 0.02 -27.35 9.96
N GLN A 1283 -0.19 -28.67 10.05
CA GLN A 1283 -0.63 -29.49 8.93
C GLN A 1283 -2.05 -29.13 8.46
N GLU A 1284 -2.94 -28.75 9.39
CA GLU A 1284 -4.29 -28.29 9.09
C GLU A 1284 -4.25 -27.01 8.26
N LYS A 1285 -3.45 -26.01 8.69
CA LYS A 1285 -3.26 -24.76 7.94
C LYS A 1285 -2.67 -25.01 6.57
N GLU A 1286 -1.67 -25.89 6.47
CA GLU A 1286 -1.08 -26.23 5.18
C GLU A 1286 -2.10 -26.93 4.26
N ALA A 1287 -2.89 -27.88 4.78
CA ALA A 1287 -3.92 -28.55 4.01
C ALA A 1287 -4.98 -27.58 3.48
N GLN A 1288 -5.41 -26.60 4.28
CA GLN A 1288 -6.35 -25.56 3.84
C GLN A 1288 -5.78 -24.70 2.71
N GLN A 1289 -4.50 -24.31 2.80
CA GLN A 1289 -3.84 -23.55 1.74
C GLN A 1289 -3.74 -24.36 0.44
N ASN A 1290 -3.38 -25.64 0.55
CA ASN A 1290 -3.27 -26.54 -0.59
C ASN A 1290 -4.65 -26.77 -1.24
N LEU A 1291 -5.73 -26.91 -0.45
CA LEU A 1291 -7.09 -27.05 -0.98
C LEU A 1291 -7.55 -25.80 -1.75
N LYS A 1292 -7.20 -24.60 -1.28
CA LYS A 1292 -7.46 -23.35 -2.02
C LYS A 1292 -6.70 -23.28 -3.34
N GLN A 1293 -5.44 -23.68 -3.35
CA GLN A 1293 -4.63 -23.75 -4.57
C GLN A 1293 -5.19 -24.78 -5.57
N LEU A 1294 -5.66 -25.93 -5.07
CA LEU A 1294 -6.32 -26.95 -5.90
C LEU A 1294 -7.60 -26.40 -6.55
N ASP A 1295 -8.45 -25.70 -5.79
CA ASP A 1295 -9.64 -25.05 -6.34
C ASP A 1295 -9.29 -24.02 -7.44
N ALA A 1296 -8.26 -23.21 -7.21
CA ALA A 1296 -7.79 -22.24 -8.20
C ALA A 1296 -7.29 -22.91 -9.51
N LEU A 1297 -6.62 -24.06 -9.43
CA LEU A 1297 -6.21 -24.84 -10.61
C LEU A 1297 -7.43 -25.42 -11.34
N ILE A 1298 -8.39 -25.98 -10.60
CA ILE A 1298 -9.63 -26.55 -11.15
C ILE A 1298 -10.41 -25.48 -11.91
N ASN A 1299 -10.52 -24.26 -11.37
CA ASN A 1299 -11.24 -23.16 -12.02
C ASN A 1299 -10.54 -22.62 -13.29
N LYS A 1300 -9.28 -22.98 -13.53
CA LYS A 1300 -8.56 -22.68 -14.80
C LYS A 1300 -8.62 -23.79 -15.85
N LEU A 1301 -9.24 -24.93 -15.53
CA LEU A 1301 -9.51 -25.96 -16.53
C LEU A 1301 -10.63 -25.49 -17.46
N GLU A 1302 -10.48 -25.78 -18.75
CA GLU A 1302 -11.56 -25.53 -19.71
C GLU A 1302 -12.77 -26.41 -19.41
N SER A 1303 -13.97 -25.84 -19.57
CA SER A 1303 -15.25 -26.45 -19.22
C SER A 1303 -15.40 -27.81 -19.89
N SER A 1304 -15.27 -28.87 -19.09
CA SER A 1304 -15.43 -30.26 -19.49
C SER A 1304 -15.97 -31.05 -18.30
N ASP A 1305 -16.57 -32.22 -18.57
CA ASP A 1305 -17.04 -33.15 -17.53
C ASP A 1305 -15.93 -33.51 -16.52
N ALA A 1306 -14.66 -33.41 -16.93
CA ALA A 1306 -13.51 -33.60 -16.06
C ALA A 1306 -13.43 -32.55 -14.94
N VAL A 1307 -13.83 -31.30 -15.18
CA VAL A 1307 -13.83 -30.23 -14.15
C VAL A 1307 -14.81 -30.55 -13.04
N GLN A 1308 -16.02 -31.01 -13.39
CA GLN A 1308 -17.05 -31.36 -12.41
C GLN A 1308 -16.57 -32.51 -11.50
N LYS A 1309 -15.95 -33.54 -12.10
CA LYS A 1309 -15.35 -34.64 -11.33
C LYS A 1309 -14.25 -34.19 -10.38
N GLN A 1310 -13.43 -33.21 -10.76
CA GLN A 1310 -12.39 -32.68 -9.86
C GLN A 1310 -12.98 -31.82 -8.73
N LYS A 1311 -14.07 -31.09 -8.98
CA LYS A 1311 -14.82 -30.39 -7.92
C LYS A 1311 -15.41 -31.36 -6.90
N GLU A 1312 -15.93 -32.50 -7.34
CA GLU A 1312 -16.39 -33.57 -6.45
C GLU A 1312 -15.24 -34.18 -5.63
N GLU A 1313 -14.07 -34.39 -6.23
CA GLU A 1313 -12.89 -34.87 -5.48
C GLU A 1313 -12.36 -33.82 -4.48
N LEU A 1314 -12.40 -32.53 -4.81
CA LEU A 1314 -12.08 -31.44 -3.88
C LEU A 1314 -13.03 -31.46 -2.67
N GLU A 1315 -14.33 -31.66 -2.90
CA GLU A 1315 -15.33 -31.76 -1.83
C GLU A 1315 -15.05 -32.97 -0.92
N LYS A 1316 -14.67 -34.12 -1.48
CA LYS A 1316 -14.24 -35.28 -0.68
C LYS A 1316 -13.00 -34.99 0.17
N LEU A 1317 -12.05 -34.21 -0.34
CA LEU A 1317 -10.86 -33.82 0.45
C LEU A 1317 -11.22 -32.83 1.57
N ASN A 1318 -12.14 -31.89 1.33
CA ASN A 1318 -12.68 -31.01 2.36
C ASN A 1318 -13.34 -31.84 3.47
N GLN A 1319 -14.18 -32.81 3.10
CA GLN A 1319 -14.82 -33.73 4.05
C GLN A 1319 -13.78 -34.54 4.84
N LEU A 1320 -12.74 -35.05 4.17
CA LEU A 1320 -11.65 -35.77 4.84
C LEU A 1320 -10.93 -34.88 5.87
N LEU A 1321 -10.67 -33.61 5.57
CA LEU A 1321 -10.10 -32.65 6.53
C LEU A 1321 -11.02 -32.44 7.74
N VAL A 1322 -12.33 -32.32 7.52
CA VAL A 1322 -13.31 -32.23 8.61
C VAL A 1322 -13.29 -33.50 9.48
N GLU A 1323 -13.20 -34.69 8.88
CA GLU A 1323 -13.05 -35.94 9.64
C GLU A 1323 -11.77 -35.94 10.49
N LYS A 1324 -10.63 -35.44 9.97
CA LYS A 1324 -9.38 -35.33 10.74
C LYS A 1324 -9.53 -34.37 11.92
N ARG A 1325 -10.19 -33.23 11.74
CA ARG A 1325 -10.47 -32.28 12.82
C ARG A 1325 -11.28 -32.93 13.94
N LYS A 1326 -12.29 -33.72 13.59
CA LYS A 1326 -13.10 -34.45 14.58
C LYS A 1326 -12.31 -35.53 15.32
N ALA A 1327 -11.32 -36.15 14.67
CA ALA A 1327 -10.45 -37.15 15.30
C ALA A 1327 -9.40 -36.54 16.23
N TYR A 1328 -8.98 -35.29 15.99
CA TYR A 1328 -7.87 -34.67 16.72
C TYR A 1328 -7.99 -34.73 18.25
N PRO A 1329 -9.13 -34.40 18.88
CA PRO A 1329 -9.27 -34.48 20.33
C PRO A 1329 -9.09 -35.91 20.87
N ALA A 1330 -9.60 -36.90 20.15
CA ALA A 1330 -9.41 -38.31 20.52
C ALA A 1330 -7.95 -38.77 20.35
N MET A 1331 -7.23 -38.22 19.37
CA MET A 1331 -5.80 -38.49 19.20
C MET A 1331 -4.98 -37.90 20.36
N VAL A 1332 -5.30 -36.68 20.81
CA VAL A 1332 -4.71 -36.05 22.01
C VAL A 1332 -4.99 -36.91 23.25
N GLN A 1333 -6.23 -37.38 23.41
CA GLN A 1333 -6.58 -38.28 24.51
C GLN A 1333 -5.76 -39.58 24.48
N LEU A 1334 -5.53 -40.16 23.30
CA LEU A 1334 -4.69 -41.34 23.15
C LEU A 1334 -3.24 -41.08 23.57
N GLN A 1335 -2.70 -39.90 23.26
CA GLN A 1335 -1.38 -39.50 23.70
C GLN A 1335 -1.31 -39.45 25.24
N PHE A 1336 -2.20 -38.71 25.91
CA PHE A 1336 -2.20 -38.61 27.38
C PHE A 1336 -2.39 -39.97 28.08
N ARG A 1337 -3.22 -40.84 27.51
CA ARG A 1337 -3.40 -42.21 28.03
C ARG A 1337 -2.17 -43.09 27.82
N SER A 1338 -1.44 -42.87 26.73
CA SER A 1338 -0.18 -43.57 26.48
C SER A 1338 0.92 -43.07 27.43
N GLU A 1339 0.97 -41.78 27.75
CA GLU A 1339 1.86 -41.23 28.78
C GLU A 1339 1.56 -41.86 30.15
N ALA A 1340 0.29 -41.93 30.54
CA ALA A 1340 -0.11 -42.60 31.78
C ALA A 1340 0.30 -44.08 31.82
N LEU A 1341 0.23 -44.79 30.69
CA LEU A 1341 0.73 -46.16 30.55
C LEU A 1341 2.24 -46.23 30.80
N ILE A 1342 3.04 -45.42 30.10
CA ILE A 1342 4.50 -45.39 30.25
C ILE A 1342 4.92 -45.13 31.69
N ILE A 1343 4.28 -44.13 32.30
CA ILE A 1343 4.53 -43.75 33.68
C ILE A 1343 4.24 -44.94 34.62
N HIS A 1344 3.17 -45.70 34.39
CA HIS A 1344 2.87 -46.90 35.15
C HIS A 1344 3.91 -48.02 34.95
N LEU A 1345 4.43 -48.18 33.72
CA LEU A 1345 5.52 -49.12 33.44
C LEU A 1345 6.82 -48.74 34.16
N ARG A 1346 7.13 -47.43 34.27
CA ARG A 1346 8.29 -46.92 35.03
C ARG A 1346 8.23 -47.37 36.49
N GLU A 1347 7.08 -47.22 37.14
CA GLU A 1347 6.89 -47.64 38.54
C GLU A 1347 6.99 -49.15 38.74
N LEU A 1348 6.33 -49.93 37.89
CA LEU A 1348 6.40 -51.39 37.96
C LEU A 1348 7.84 -51.87 37.80
N CYS A 1349 8.55 -51.33 36.80
CA CYS A 1349 9.95 -51.60 36.58
C CYS A 1349 10.80 -51.22 37.79
N GLU A 1350 10.59 -50.04 38.38
CA GLU A 1350 11.34 -49.61 39.56
C GLU A 1350 11.08 -50.49 40.79
N ALA A 1351 9.83 -50.79 41.09
CA ALA A 1351 9.45 -51.66 42.21
C ALA A 1351 9.99 -53.08 42.02
N HIS A 1352 9.86 -53.64 40.82
CA HIS A 1352 10.35 -54.97 40.49
C HIS A 1352 11.87 -55.05 40.59
N GLN A 1353 12.59 -54.08 40.02
CA GLN A 1353 14.05 -54.06 40.09
C GLN A 1353 14.57 -53.84 41.51
N ALA A 1354 13.92 -53.00 42.32
CA ALA A 1354 14.26 -52.85 43.73
C ALA A 1354 14.09 -54.16 44.52
N GLN A 1355 13.03 -54.92 44.23
CA GLN A 1355 12.82 -56.25 44.81
C GLN A 1355 13.87 -57.26 44.31
N MET A 1356 14.16 -57.28 43.01
CA MET A 1356 15.19 -58.15 42.44
C MET A 1356 16.58 -57.83 42.98
N ALA A 1357 16.91 -56.56 43.22
CA ALA A 1357 18.18 -56.16 43.83
C ALA A 1357 18.31 -56.70 45.27
N LYS A 1358 17.23 -56.67 46.06
CA LYS A 1358 17.20 -57.29 47.40
C LYS A 1358 17.42 -58.81 47.31
N THR A 1359 16.69 -59.51 46.44
CA THR A 1359 16.82 -60.96 46.25
C THR A 1359 18.22 -61.34 45.76
N ARG A 1360 18.80 -60.55 44.85
CA ARG A 1360 20.17 -60.73 44.34
C ARG A 1360 21.22 -60.51 45.41
N ASN A 1361 21.10 -59.49 46.26
CA ASN A 1361 22.03 -59.28 47.37
C ASN A 1361 22.03 -60.46 48.33
N VAL A 1362 20.86 -61.04 48.63
CA VAL A 1362 20.76 -62.28 49.43
C VAL A 1362 21.45 -63.45 48.71
N ARG A 1363 21.17 -63.66 47.41
CA ARG A 1363 21.77 -64.75 46.60
C ARG A 1363 23.30 -64.60 46.46
N ALA A 1364 23.80 -63.38 46.27
CA ALA A 1364 25.22 -63.09 46.18
C ALA A 1364 25.93 -63.33 47.53
N GLN A 1365 25.27 -63.03 48.66
CA GLN A 1365 25.76 -63.38 50.00
C GLN A 1365 25.78 -64.90 50.22
N GLU A 1366 24.76 -65.65 49.79
CA GLU A 1366 24.74 -67.12 49.84
C GLU A 1366 25.90 -67.73 49.04
N ILE A 1367 26.14 -67.26 47.80
CA ILE A 1367 27.25 -67.71 46.94
C ILE A 1367 28.62 -67.32 47.56
N THR A 1368 28.70 -66.24 48.34
CA THR A 1368 29.95 -65.81 48.99
C THR A 1368 30.24 -66.60 50.27
N ASN A 1369 29.22 -66.95 51.05
CA ASN A 1369 29.38 -67.68 52.31
C ASN A 1369 29.58 -69.20 52.13
N GLY A 1370 29.23 -69.77 50.98
CA GLY A 1370 29.40 -71.20 50.67
C GLY A 1370 30.79 -71.65 50.19
N ARG A 1371 31.78 -70.75 50.04
CA ARG A 1371 33.03 -71.02 49.31
C ARG A 1371 34.15 -71.54 50.23
N TRP A 1372 34.07 -72.80 50.68
CA TRP A 1372 35.24 -73.56 51.17
C TRP A 1372 35.23 -75.01 50.65
N LYS A 1373 36.38 -75.42 50.08
CA LYS A 1373 36.71 -76.70 49.44
C LYS A 1373 36.05 -76.95 48.06
N VAL A 1374 36.90 -77.07 47.02
CA VAL A 1374 36.66 -77.62 45.67
C VAL A 1374 36.46 -76.64 44.48
N GLN A 1375 36.28 -75.32 44.66
CA GLN A 1375 35.95 -74.44 43.51
C GLN A 1375 37.12 -73.79 42.75
N TRP A 1376 38.35 -73.78 43.29
CA TRP A 1376 39.51 -73.21 42.56
C TRP A 1376 39.96 -74.07 41.36
N LEU A 1377 39.65 -75.37 41.37
CA LEU A 1377 40.03 -76.32 40.31
C LEU A 1377 39.04 -76.33 39.13
N THR A 1378 37.80 -75.86 39.31
CA THR A 1378 36.83 -75.73 38.20
C THR A 1378 36.91 -74.37 37.51
N ASP A 1379 37.28 -73.31 38.24
CA ASP A 1379 37.45 -71.96 37.70
C ASP A 1379 38.74 -71.83 36.84
N TRP A 1380 39.76 -72.68 37.04
CA TRP A 1380 41.00 -72.68 36.24
C TRP A 1380 40.87 -73.39 34.87
N VAL A 1381 39.83 -74.21 34.66
CA VAL A 1381 39.64 -75.05 33.45
C VAL A 1381 38.44 -74.59 32.59
N GLY A 1382 37.83 -73.44 32.91
CA GLY A 1382 36.78 -72.82 32.10
C GLY A 1382 35.47 -73.60 32.00
N LEU A 1383 35.20 -74.52 32.93
CA LEU A 1383 34.04 -75.44 32.87
C LEU A 1383 32.88 -75.07 33.81
N THR A 1384 32.96 -73.94 34.53
CA THR A 1384 31.83 -73.37 35.30
C THR A 1384 31.74 -71.86 35.07
N THR A 1385 30.61 -71.39 34.54
CA THR A 1385 30.31 -69.95 34.42
C THR A 1385 30.02 -69.43 35.83
N ASP A 1386 30.79 -68.44 36.30
CA ASP A 1386 30.51 -67.80 37.58
C ASP A 1386 29.10 -67.20 37.51
N GLU A 1387 28.14 -67.73 38.29
CA GLU A 1387 26.78 -67.22 38.37
C GLU A 1387 26.76 -65.72 38.68
N ARG A 1388 27.82 -65.18 39.31
CA ARG A 1388 27.99 -63.73 39.53
C ARG A 1388 28.17 -62.95 38.23
N VAL A 1389 28.85 -63.49 37.23
CA VAL A 1389 29.01 -62.85 35.91
C VAL A 1389 27.68 -62.84 35.16
N THR A 1390 26.93 -63.94 35.22
CA THR A 1390 25.59 -64.02 34.63
C THR A 1390 24.60 -63.08 35.33
N LEU A 1391 24.65 -63.02 36.67
CA LEU A 1391 23.86 -62.08 37.47
C LEU A 1391 24.25 -60.62 37.20
N ALA A 1392 25.54 -60.32 37.01
CA ALA A 1392 26.04 -58.98 36.70
C ALA A 1392 25.70 -58.54 35.26
N ASN A 1393 25.73 -59.44 34.29
CA ASN A 1393 25.30 -59.13 32.92
C ASN A 1393 23.80 -58.87 32.86
N LYS A 1394 22.99 -59.71 33.52
CA LYS A 1394 21.54 -59.45 33.69
C LYS A 1394 21.28 -58.14 34.43
N GLU A 1395 22.10 -57.79 35.42
CA GLU A 1395 22.00 -56.50 36.10
C GLU A 1395 22.23 -55.32 35.14
N LYS A 1396 23.25 -55.41 34.28
CA LYS A 1396 23.51 -54.38 33.26
C LYS A 1396 22.36 -54.26 32.25
N GLU A 1397 21.80 -55.38 31.78
CA GLU A 1397 20.67 -55.37 30.85
C GLU A 1397 19.41 -54.75 31.47
N LEU A 1398 19.09 -55.12 32.70
CA LEU A 1398 17.94 -54.56 33.44
C LEU A 1398 18.16 -53.08 33.80
N ALA A 1399 19.37 -52.71 34.20
CA ALA A 1399 19.73 -51.32 34.48
C ALA A 1399 19.62 -50.46 33.21
N LYS A 1400 20.11 -50.96 32.07
CA LYS A 1400 19.98 -50.28 30.78
C LYS A 1400 18.51 -50.14 30.36
N PHE A 1401 17.69 -51.19 30.51
CA PHE A 1401 16.25 -51.08 30.26
C PHE A 1401 15.60 -50.01 31.14
N LYS A 1402 15.96 -49.95 32.43
CA LYS A 1402 15.45 -48.92 33.35
C LYS A 1402 15.92 -47.52 32.93
N GLU A 1403 17.17 -47.38 32.50
CA GLU A 1403 17.72 -46.12 31.99
C GLU A 1403 16.98 -45.67 30.72
N ASP A 1404 16.82 -46.55 29.73
CA ASP A 1404 16.09 -46.27 28.49
C ASP A 1404 14.61 -45.90 28.79
N LEU A 1405 13.95 -46.62 29.71
CA LEU A 1405 12.56 -46.35 30.09
C LEU A 1405 12.39 -45.00 30.81
N ASN A 1406 13.40 -44.56 31.55
CA ASN A 1406 13.44 -43.30 32.30
C ASN A 1406 14.24 -42.19 31.60
N ASN A 1407 14.59 -42.36 30.33
CA ASN A 1407 15.33 -41.36 29.58
C ASN A 1407 14.40 -40.19 29.21
N ASP A 1408 14.64 -39.03 29.82
CA ASP A 1408 13.86 -37.80 29.63
C ASP A 1408 14.20 -37.06 28.32
N GLU A 1409 15.24 -37.49 27.58
CA GLU A 1409 15.51 -36.97 26.23
C GLU A 1409 14.59 -37.59 25.17
N TYR A 1410 14.09 -38.81 25.40
CA TYR A 1410 13.16 -39.47 24.50
C TYR A 1410 11.78 -38.84 24.60
N ASP A 1411 11.22 -38.48 23.45
CA ASP A 1411 9.81 -38.15 23.38
C ASP A 1411 8.94 -39.42 23.54
N LEU A 1412 7.66 -39.25 23.85
CA LEU A 1412 6.75 -40.38 24.08
C LEU A 1412 6.73 -41.39 22.91
N GLN A 1413 6.80 -40.92 21.66
CA GLN A 1413 6.70 -41.79 20.49
C GLN A 1413 7.98 -42.60 20.31
N GLU A 1414 9.14 -41.97 20.53
CA GLU A 1414 10.44 -42.63 20.52
C GLU A 1414 10.52 -43.71 21.61
N LEU A 1415 10.04 -43.38 22.82
CA LEU A 1415 9.99 -44.32 23.93
C LEU A 1415 9.06 -45.51 23.66
N ILE A 1416 7.87 -45.27 23.09
CA ILE A 1416 6.95 -46.33 22.66
C ILE A 1416 7.61 -47.19 21.56
N SER A 1417 8.33 -46.59 20.62
CA SER A 1417 9.06 -47.32 19.57
C SER A 1417 10.10 -48.27 20.17
N ASN A 1418 10.93 -47.76 21.08
CA ASN A 1418 11.96 -48.53 21.77
C ASN A 1418 11.37 -49.70 22.59
N LEU A 1419 10.21 -49.50 23.22
CA LEU A 1419 9.50 -50.55 23.95
C LEU A 1419 8.81 -51.57 23.02
N ALA A 1420 8.32 -51.12 21.86
CA ALA A 1420 7.70 -51.99 20.86
C ALA A 1420 8.72 -52.94 20.20
N GLU A 1421 10.01 -52.57 20.15
CA GLU A 1421 11.07 -53.45 19.66
C GLU A 1421 11.38 -54.63 20.61
N LYS A 1422 11.00 -54.54 21.88
CA LYS A 1422 11.24 -55.59 22.88
C LYS A 1422 10.24 -56.73 22.73
N ASN A 1423 10.69 -57.96 22.95
CA ASN A 1423 9.79 -59.11 22.91
C ASN A 1423 9.00 -59.26 24.24
N PRO A 1424 7.87 -60.00 24.25
CA PRO A 1424 7.06 -60.15 25.46
C PRO A 1424 7.83 -60.71 26.68
N SER A 1425 8.83 -61.58 26.47
CA SER A 1425 9.62 -62.14 27.58
C SER A 1425 10.59 -61.12 28.19
N GLU A 1426 11.18 -60.26 27.37
CA GLU A 1426 12.00 -59.13 27.85
C GLU A 1426 11.15 -58.13 28.65
N LEU A 1427 9.94 -57.81 28.19
CA LEU A 1427 9.02 -56.94 28.92
C LEU A 1427 8.54 -57.56 30.24
N GLU A 1428 8.28 -58.87 30.25
CA GLU A 1428 7.92 -59.64 31.45
C GLU A 1428 9.03 -59.55 32.50
N GLU A 1429 10.28 -59.86 32.13
CA GLU A 1429 11.44 -59.88 33.04
C GLU A 1429 11.86 -58.47 33.49
N ALA A 1430 11.83 -57.48 32.60
CA ALA A 1430 12.32 -56.14 32.92
C ALA A 1430 11.34 -55.30 33.75
N ILE A 1431 10.04 -55.47 33.52
CA ILE A 1431 8.98 -54.68 34.18
C ILE A 1431 8.40 -55.42 35.39
N GLY A 1432 8.43 -56.75 35.41
CA GLY A 1432 7.90 -57.55 36.51
C GLY A 1432 6.39 -57.79 36.45
N ILE A 1433 5.86 -57.96 35.25
CA ILE A 1433 4.43 -58.20 34.99
C ILE A 1433 4.17 -59.67 34.64
N SER A 1434 2.90 -60.08 34.65
CA SER A 1434 2.54 -61.44 34.21
C SER A 1434 2.82 -61.65 32.71
N LYS A 1435 3.15 -62.89 32.31
CA LYS A 1435 3.31 -63.28 30.90
C LYS A 1435 2.14 -62.86 29.99
N GLU A 1436 0.90 -63.00 30.48
CA GLU A 1436 -0.29 -62.59 29.73
C GLU A 1436 -0.33 -61.07 29.54
N SER A 1437 -0.07 -60.32 30.62
CA SER A 1437 -0.01 -58.85 30.56
C SER A 1437 1.13 -58.36 29.66
N ALA A 1438 2.28 -59.05 29.64
CA ALA A 1438 3.41 -58.71 28.77
C ALA A 1438 3.09 -58.92 27.28
N GLN A 1439 2.34 -59.97 26.93
CA GLN A 1439 1.86 -60.18 25.57
C GLN A 1439 0.86 -59.11 25.13
N LYS A 1440 -0.10 -58.77 26.00
CA LYS A 1440 -1.06 -57.69 25.75
C LYS A 1440 -0.36 -56.33 25.60
N LEU A 1441 0.62 -56.05 26.47
CA LEU A 1441 1.42 -54.82 26.42
C LEU A 1441 2.21 -54.70 25.12
N HIS A 1442 2.94 -55.75 24.72
CA HIS A 1442 3.67 -55.75 23.45
C HIS A 1442 2.76 -55.48 22.25
N LYS A 1443 1.59 -56.14 22.19
CA LYS A 1443 0.61 -55.92 21.13
C LYS A 1443 0.11 -54.47 21.12
N LEU A 1444 -0.15 -53.89 22.29
CA LEU A 1444 -0.57 -52.49 22.40
C LEU A 1444 0.54 -51.54 21.94
N LEU A 1445 1.78 -51.72 22.40
CA LEU A 1445 2.93 -50.87 22.03
C LEU A 1445 3.15 -50.88 20.51
N THR A 1446 3.08 -52.04 19.87
CA THR A 1446 3.18 -52.15 18.40
C THR A 1446 2.08 -51.37 17.68
N HIS A 1447 0.85 -51.37 18.22
CA HIS A 1447 -0.23 -50.55 17.68
C HIS A 1447 -0.04 -49.05 17.94
N LEU A 1448 0.43 -48.66 19.13
CA LEU A 1448 0.69 -47.26 19.49
C LEU A 1448 1.86 -46.68 18.68
N ASN A 1449 2.83 -47.50 18.29
CA ASN A 1449 3.96 -47.08 17.45
C ASN A 1449 3.53 -46.55 16.06
N HIS A 1450 2.32 -46.88 15.59
CA HIS A 1450 1.78 -46.38 14.33
C HIS A 1450 0.68 -45.33 14.60
N SER A 1451 0.87 -44.07 14.19
CA SER A 1451 -0.15 -43.04 14.33
C SER A 1451 -1.45 -43.39 13.58
N THR A 1452 -2.60 -42.92 14.07
CA THR A 1452 -3.90 -43.14 13.41
C THR A 1452 -4.81 -41.95 13.65
N THR A 1453 -5.54 -41.58 12.60
CA THR A 1453 -6.58 -40.53 12.61
C THR A 1453 -7.98 -41.13 12.50
N PHE A 1454 -8.12 -42.46 12.47
CA PHE A 1454 -9.42 -43.14 12.39
C PHE A 1454 -9.99 -43.36 13.78
N MET A 1455 -11.15 -42.75 14.06
CA MET A 1455 -11.79 -42.76 15.39
C MET A 1455 -11.94 -44.17 15.97
N SER A 1456 -12.45 -45.13 15.19
CA SER A 1456 -12.63 -46.52 15.65
C SER A 1456 -11.33 -47.20 16.09
N LYS A 1457 -10.20 -46.88 15.44
CA LYS A 1457 -8.88 -47.40 15.83
C LYS A 1457 -8.34 -46.69 17.08
N ILE A 1458 -8.62 -45.40 17.23
CA ILE A 1458 -8.24 -44.63 18.43
C ILE A 1458 -8.99 -45.20 19.65
N GLU A 1459 -10.30 -45.39 19.54
CA GLU A 1459 -11.15 -45.96 20.60
C GLU A 1459 -10.67 -47.36 21.02
N GLN A 1460 -10.37 -48.24 20.06
CA GLN A 1460 -9.86 -49.57 20.33
C GLN A 1460 -8.55 -49.55 21.13
N ARG A 1461 -7.64 -48.63 20.79
CA ARG A 1461 -6.35 -48.47 21.48
C ARG A 1461 -6.53 -47.91 22.89
N LEU A 1462 -7.41 -46.92 23.05
CA LEU A 1462 -7.79 -46.37 24.36
C LEU A 1462 -8.34 -47.46 25.28
N GLN A 1463 -9.27 -48.28 24.79
CA GLN A 1463 -9.82 -49.39 25.56
C GLN A 1463 -8.74 -50.41 25.96
N SER A 1464 -7.80 -50.70 25.05
CA SER A 1464 -6.69 -51.62 25.33
C SER A 1464 -5.73 -51.06 26.40
N ILE A 1465 -5.48 -49.76 26.40
CA ILE A 1465 -4.72 -49.08 27.47
C ILE A 1465 -5.46 -49.22 28.80
N ASP A 1466 -6.76 -48.93 28.82
CA ASP A 1466 -7.58 -49.00 30.05
C ASP A 1466 -7.62 -50.41 30.64
N GLU A 1467 -7.74 -51.44 29.81
CA GLU A 1467 -7.70 -52.84 30.24
C GLU A 1467 -6.35 -53.18 30.89
N LEU A 1468 -5.23 -52.80 30.28
CA LEU A 1468 -3.89 -53.04 30.81
C LEU A 1468 -3.61 -52.27 32.10
N LEU A 1469 -3.96 -50.98 32.16
CA LEU A 1469 -3.82 -50.17 33.37
C LEU A 1469 -4.60 -50.77 34.54
N ASN A 1470 -5.81 -51.29 34.30
CA ASN A 1470 -6.61 -51.96 35.32
C ASN A 1470 -6.02 -53.31 35.76
N GLU A 1471 -5.36 -54.05 34.86
CA GLU A 1471 -4.65 -55.29 35.22
C GLU A 1471 -3.40 -55.00 36.07
N PHE A 1472 -2.61 -54.00 35.67
CA PHE A 1472 -1.41 -53.60 36.40
C PHE A 1472 -1.72 -53.08 37.80
N GLY A 1473 -2.79 -52.29 37.96
CA GLY A 1473 -3.24 -51.82 39.27
C GLY A 1473 -3.62 -52.93 40.26
N LYS A 1474 -3.89 -54.16 39.79
CA LYS A 1474 -4.13 -55.33 40.66
C LYS A 1474 -2.85 -56.07 41.06
N GLN A 1475 -1.73 -55.85 40.37
CA GLN A 1475 -0.45 -56.56 40.57
C GLN A 1475 0.53 -55.82 41.49
N ALA A 1476 0.31 -54.52 41.80
CA ALA A 1476 1.18 -53.77 42.70
C ALA A 1476 1.20 -54.35 44.14
N PRO A 1477 2.37 -54.60 44.75
CA PRO A 1477 2.45 -55.10 46.12
C PRO A 1477 1.87 -54.06 47.09
N ARG A 1478 0.94 -54.47 47.95
CA ARG A 1478 0.51 -53.66 49.11
C ARG A 1478 1.74 -53.36 49.97
N THR A 1479 2.20 -52.11 49.96
CA THR A 1479 3.18 -51.60 50.93
C THR A 1479 2.59 -51.79 52.33
N GLU A 1480 3.11 -52.76 53.09
CA GLU A 1480 2.75 -52.92 54.50
C GLU A 1480 3.09 -51.63 55.27
N MET A 1481 2.13 -51.21 56.09
CA MET A 1481 2.16 -50.03 56.94
C MET A 1481 3.49 -49.92 57.72
N ILE A 1482 4.16 -48.78 57.55
CA ILE A 1482 5.14 -48.26 58.51
C ILE A 1482 4.38 -48.04 59.83
N LYS A 1483 4.48 -48.99 60.77
CA LYS A 1483 4.22 -48.74 62.20
C LYS A 1483 5.56 -48.45 62.88
N THR A 1484 5.61 -47.24 63.40
CA THR A 1484 6.51 -46.66 64.40
C THR A 1484 7.26 -47.61 65.33
N VAL A 1485 8.55 -47.29 65.49
CA VAL A 1485 9.49 -47.51 66.60
C VAL A 1485 8.84 -47.82 67.96
N GLU A 1486 9.29 -48.91 68.60
CA GLU A 1486 9.51 -48.94 70.06
C GLU A 1486 10.89 -49.56 70.37
N GLU A 1487 11.80 -48.72 70.87
CA GLU A 1487 12.95 -49.10 71.68
C GLU A 1487 12.52 -49.33 73.14
N LYS A 1488 13.01 -50.41 73.78
CA LYS A 1488 13.53 -50.50 75.18
C LYS A 1488 13.72 -51.98 75.56
N GLN A 1489 14.96 -52.46 75.73
CA GLN A 1489 15.83 -52.45 76.94
C GLN A 1489 15.60 -53.59 77.95
N GLY A 1490 16.68 -54.37 78.17
CA GLY A 1490 16.99 -55.15 79.39
C GLY A 1490 16.38 -56.55 79.45
N THR A 1491 17.05 -57.64 79.83
CA THR A 1491 18.33 -57.84 80.55
C THR A 1491 18.79 -59.31 80.34
N LEU A 1492 20.10 -59.53 80.33
CA LEU A 1492 20.77 -60.84 80.41
C LEU A 1492 20.23 -61.77 81.52
N LEU A 1493 20.22 -63.09 81.27
CA LEU A 1493 20.99 -64.07 82.07
C LEU A 1493 21.01 -65.47 81.43
N ARG A 1494 22.15 -66.14 81.60
CA ARG A 1494 22.54 -67.46 81.07
C ARG A 1494 21.56 -68.59 81.45
N LEU A 1495 21.08 -69.33 80.45
CA LEU A 1495 21.23 -70.79 80.26
C LEU A 1495 20.77 -71.17 78.85
#